data_AF-A0A6J1RKT2-F1
#
_entry.id   AF-A0A6J1RKT2-F1
#
_cell.length_a   1.000
_cell.length_b   1.000
_cell.length_c   1.000
_cell.angle_alpha   90.00
_cell.angle_beta   90.00
_cell.angle_gamma   90.00
#
_symmetry.space_group_name_H-M   'P 1'
#
loop_
_entity.id
_entity.type
_entity.pdbx_description
1 polymer ?
#
loop_
_entity_poly.entity_id
_entity_poly.type
_entity_poly.pdbx_seq_one_letter_code
_entity_poly.pdbx_strand_id
1 'polypeptide(L)'
;MRFNKQELLTLATQPSQKFEKEGILYVRERQEGFFRRTEISLERWCRLRGNLLFYFKSREQWSEPLGVIILEQCTVRVEPSNNQVPYGFSIVFDGGLFQQLGANTAEERDSWLQALQLASYECMRSQLLSLRQRIEAFSGHKHDTDIQMLRLQRGTFTDPAEVPMCEISLACDNLLCDGHGRPPTPVLEIDVQSKSSKTWIKYARTEVVERSSNPNFLTTVSFRASDGLTTETKIRITAYDVRERVSQTATPIGSAIVTFSTVQDTPRLRIPLKSAKTTTVGFLTINVWNLEAEDKGNSTESTPSRNAVYSNNNQQQLPSHRRSQSLPPRLGTKIKFPHQGQLKLLFANPFVQTYRFHSGLGGDICVHEIMAESKLCFQFPQHLLGIWIQEEKELLQEVAGMGELREPWHTKQIELLDRHLHLLHLYSQAKENLAAYKGSYFKQSSRKNDRTLEFAPLNLHLQRMWVHNDTLNKCGFYDFISVGAFTAHSHKSKNGGLIRLVQALKESPMRSNQLYQGTSKITMAHDAIQAIKQLRRDVVEAMRSLMKLAKEKQTSGMLPICEDMITKTRILLSLWDPGLVEEALTFLEEYKVAKVQDNSTTTSSSDDTLTLDFKINQSLSPFKRITQQLNFDLRSPDFDDFVTPDTPECVQDIWTRNGIRNGEYASIAYSKNEAPNNNTGESDVAEENFVIFPDVEDDPKQTEAEIDENVQRSNDNEKKEGYDDEKEDLKNDTDPCKRFLDTQKMCNSPSANYYKPTDEPEPWDLTQLNIEASVMCLVSKVKFLCGRCSSPAVRLRNKNSLSRSQSLKGCLPSNRHNVEVVTIQPKNGIKCEESNKLLEESNERQQSSPGLEKPAFSKAKEGITDTYRNSSSNEVCQAVDSMTRVIKNNSGQRNKFTEGLDFASIVDWTSELRPSMKKLRQAMDGLLKTARLTHSVFRVQEDSKMAQRVCNVRYRRDVCFSQALTALVTGIMAKLWCQRPDPMFLLILTTLGPLVSFEGLLSYYGDEIDMWGDMAVAVEDTHTVTFTLSRCGIQHRVDRKSSTFQLPTPRVVGSRSALTVILPVPDAIYSLLPLVPSSRQTLSFNVTPVFFNVGINEMASLAESLGTTKPQEKSNMDNFDRLNEYYLRFKKLNLPTEPASTRFAARSILGHTLSDMMTNLKTCVQEKVNKNVEILQLSSQICRRMRGLRFTSCKSAKDRTSMSITLEQVNILSSEYHLAEHEYMRALDCMRSEGCRRENTWKNIGVRKYAFNSLQILTLPRLYRPPTGTYGSAQT
;
A
#
# COMPACT_ATOMS: atom_id res chain seq x y z
N MET A 1 -39.18 -0.56 -28.20
CA MET A 1 -38.08 -1.51 -28.50
C MET A 1 -37.53 -1.23 -29.90
N ARG A 2 -36.22 -1.35 -30.14
CA ARG A 2 -35.63 -1.32 -31.50
C ARG A 2 -35.33 -2.75 -31.91
N PHE A 3 -35.96 -3.23 -32.98
CA PHE A 3 -35.73 -4.58 -33.51
C PHE A 3 -34.92 -4.53 -34.80
N ASN A 4 -34.00 -5.48 -34.97
CA ASN A 4 -33.28 -5.65 -36.22
C ASN A 4 -34.18 -6.38 -37.23
N LYS A 5 -34.48 -5.72 -38.36
CA LYS A 5 -35.32 -6.25 -39.44
C LYS A 5 -34.81 -7.62 -39.93
N GLN A 6 -33.49 -7.81 -40.00
CA GLN A 6 -32.88 -9.03 -40.53
C GLN A 6 -32.96 -10.22 -39.57
N GLU A 7 -32.92 -9.95 -38.26
CA GLU A 7 -33.13 -10.98 -37.22
C GLU A 7 -34.60 -11.42 -37.17
N LEU A 8 -35.55 -10.48 -37.27
CA LEU A 8 -36.98 -10.80 -37.33
C LEU A 8 -37.32 -11.62 -38.58
N LEU A 9 -36.71 -11.30 -39.72
CA LEU A 9 -36.88 -12.07 -40.95
C LEU A 9 -36.35 -13.52 -40.77
N THR A 10 -35.18 -13.66 -40.14
CA THR A 10 -34.58 -14.97 -39.83
C THR A 10 -35.41 -15.77 -38.85
N LEU A 11 -36.09 -15.13 -37.91
CA LEU A 11 -37.01 -15.77 -36.97
C LEU A 11 -38.29 -16.26 -37.66
N ALA A 12 -38.87 -15.46 -38.55
CA ALA A 12 -40.11 -15.78 -39.27
C ALA A 12 -39.97 -16.99 -40.22
N THR A 13 -38.78 -17.22 -40.78
CA THR A 13 -38.52 -18.27 -41.79
C THR A 13 -37.99 -19.59 -41.22
N GLN A 14 -37.97 -19.77 -39.90
CA GLN A 14 -37.51 -21.02 -39.29
C GLN A 14 -38.44 -22.23 -39.58
N PRO A 15 -37.99 -23.48 -39.37
CA PRO A 15 -38.82 -24.67 -39.58
C PRO A 15 -40.07 -24.71 -38.69
N SER A 16 -41.17 -25.31 -39.16
CA SER A 16 -42.49 -25.37 -38.48
C SER A 16 -42.45 -25.84 -37.03
N GLN A 17 -41.57 -26.77 -36.66
CA GLN A 17 -41.39 -27.25 -35.28
C GLN A 17 -40.96 -26.16 -34.27
N LYS A 18 -40.65 -24.94 -34.72
CA LYS A 18 -40.24 -23.79 -33.89
C LYS A 18 -41.37 -22.80 -33.62
N PHE A 19 -42.59 -23.06 -34.09
CA PHE A 19 -43.75 -22.19 -33.94
C PHE A 19 -44.82 -22.92 -33.12
N GLU A 20 -45.49 -22.21 -32.21
CA GLU A 20 -46.57 -22.80 -31.41
C GLU A 20 -47.83 -23.04 -32.24
N LYS A 21 -48.05 -22.22 -33.29
CA LYS A 21 -49.14 -22.41 -34.25
C LYS A 21 -48.83 -21.75 -35.59
N GLU A 22 -49.26 -22.37 -36.68
CA GLU A 22 -49.22 -21.79 -38.02
C GLU A 22 -50.49 -22.15 -38.80
N GLY A 23 -50.85 -21.33 -39.78
CA GLY A 23 -52.06 -21.50 -40.57
C GLY A 23 -52.50 -20.21 -41.26
N ILE A 24 -53.57 -20.30 -42.06
CA ILE A 24 -54.12 -19.17 -42.80
C ILE A 24 -55.06 -18.38 -41.89
N LEU A 25 -54.91 -17.06 -41.90
CA LEU A 25 -55.86 -16.12 -41.29
C LEU A 25 -56.20 -15.02 -42.28
N TYR A 26 -57.44 -14.52 -42.21
CA TYR A 26 -57.80 -13.24 -42.80
C TYR A 26 -57.20 -12.13 -41.93
N VAL A 27 -56.34 -11.30 -42.50
CA VAL A 27 -55.75 -10.14 -41.81
C VAL A 27 -56.33 -8.88 -42.43
N ARG A 28 -56.97 -8.02 -41.61
CA ARG A 28 -57.51 -6.73 -42.07
C ARG A 28 -56.39 -5.71 -42.19
N GLU A 29 -56.12 -5.25 -43.40
CA GLU A 29 -55.07 -4.27 -43.71
C GLU A 29 -55.69 -2.95 -44.19
N ARG A 30 -55.04 -1.82 -43.88
CA ARG A 30 -55.36 -0.50 -44.42
C ARG A 30 -54.52 -0.26 -45.68
N GLN A 31 -55.16 -0.14 -46.85
CA GLN A 31 -54.46 0.31 -48.07
C GLN A 31 -54.57 1.83 -48.21
N GLU A 32 -53.43 2.52 -48.34
CA GLU A 32 -53.38 3.94 -48.68
C GLU A 32 -53.33 4.11 -50.20
N GLY A 33 -54.49 4.40 -50.81
CA GLY A 33 -54.58 4.90 -52.18
C GLY A 33 -54.76 6.42 -52.20
N PHE A 34 -54.29 7.10 -53.25
CA PHE A 34 -54.22 8.57 -53.35
C PHE A 34 -55.56 9.31 -53.16
N PHE A 35 -56.73 8.65 -53.21
CA PHE A 35 -58.04 9.30 -53.01
C PHE A 35 -59.13 8.57 -52.20
N ARG A 36 -58.93 7.35 -51.67
CA ARG A 36 -59.86 6.72 -50.69
C ARG A 36 -59.15 5.68 -49.80
N ARG A 37 -59.46 5.69 -48.50
CA ARG A 37 -59.07 4.64 -47.53
C ARG A 37 -60.05 3.48 -47.65
N THR A 38 -59.59 2.33 -48.13
CA THR A 38 -60.39 1.11 -48.19
C THR A 38 -59.71 0.06 -47.32
N GLU A 39 -60.43 -0.47 -46.32
CA GLU A 39 -59.95 -1.58 -45.50
C GLU A 39 -60.34 -2.90 -46.16
N ILE A 40 -59.37 -3.78 -46.38
CA ILE A 40 -59.56 -5.05 -47.08
C ILE A 40 -59.01 -6.18 -46.19
N SER A 41 -59.78 -7.25 -46.05
CA SER A 41 -59.33 -8.47 -45.39
C SER A 41 -58.71 -9.42 -46.41
N LEU A 42 -57.45 -9.79 -46.22
CA LEU A 42 -56.71 -10.67 -47.13
C LEU A 42 -56.29 -11.95 -46.42
N GLU A 43 -56.32 -13.08 -47.13
CA GLU A 43 -55.77 -14.33 -46.62
C GLU A 43 -54.24 -14.25 -46.57
N ARG A 44 -53.70 -14.47 -45.38
CA ARG A 44 -52.27 -14.41 -45.11
C ARG A 44 -51.85 -15.67 -44.37
N TRP A 45 -50.70 -16.22 -44.75
CA TRP A 45 -50.05 -17.24 -43.92
C TRP A 45 -49.55 -16.58 -42.64
N CYS A 46 -49.95 -17.12 -41.48
CA CYS A 46 -49.61 -16.59 -40.17
C CYS A 46 -48.86 -17.63 -39.34
N ARG A 47 -47.88 -17.17 -38.55
CA ARG A 47 -47.05 -18.03 -37.69
C ARG A 47 -46.82 -17.37 -36.34
N LEU A 48 -47.20 -18.05 -35.28
CA LEU A 48 -47.04 -17.62 -33.90
C LEU A 48 -45.77 -18.23 -33.29
N ARG A 49 -44.90 -17.37 -32.75
CA ARG A 49 -43.69 -17.74 -32.05
C ARG A 49 -43.51 -16.94 -30.76
N GLY A 50 -43.67 -17.55 -29.60
CA GLY A 50 -43.70 -16.81 -28.33
C GLY A 50 -44.74 -15.69 -28.39
N ASN A 51 -44.35 -14.45 -28.08
CA ASN A 51 -45.24 -13.28 -28.19
C ASN A 51 -45.22 -12.59 -29.57
N LEU A 52 -44.70 -13.24 -30.63
CA LEU A 52 -44.61 -12.66 -31.98
C LEU A 52 -45.52 -13.42 -32.96
N LEU A 53 -46.52 -12.73 -33.50
CA LEU A 53 -47.38 -13.24 -34.57
C LEU A 53 -46.92 -12.67 -35.91
N PHE A 54 -46.22 -13.47 -36.71
CA PHE A 54 -45.80 -13.10 -38.06
C PHE A 54 -46.92 -13.34 -39.06
N TYR A 55 -47.06 -12.46 -40.04
CA TYR A 55 -47.95 -12.66 -41.19
C TYR A 55 -47.21 -12.33 -42.49
N PHE A 56 -47.53 -13.08 -43.53
CA PHE A 56 -46.75 -13.15 -44.77
C PHE A 56 -47.48 -12.53 -45.96
N LYS A 57 -46.75 -12.10 -47.00
CA LYS A 57 -47.30 -11.37 -48.15
C LYS A 57 -48.40 -12.11 -48.92
N SER A 58 -48.50 -13.43 -48.82
CA SER A 58 -49.58 -14.21 -49.42
C SER A 58 -50.04 -15.33 -48.49
N ARG A 59 -51.02 -16.13 -48.93
CA ARG A 59 -51.46 -17.35 -48.24
C ARG A 59 -50.45 -18.51 -48.34
N GLU A 60 -49.37 -18.34 -49.12
CA GLU A 60 -48.36 -19.37 -49.33
C GLU A 60 -47.28 -19.34 -48.24
N GLN A 61 -46.89 -20.52 -47.74
CA GLN A 61 -45.94 -20.68 -46.63
C GLN A 61 -44.52 -20.16 -46.94
N TRP A 62 -44.13 -20.15 -48.22
CA TRP A 62 -42.81 -19.69 -48.69
C TRP A 62 -42.78 -18.23 -49.14
N SER A 63 -43.89 -17.49 -48.98
CA SER A 63 -43.89 -16.06 -49.29
C SER A 63 -42.99 -15.26 -48.33
N GLU A 64 -42.71 -14.01 -48.64
CA GLU A 64 -41.90 -13.17 -47.74
C GLU A 64 -42.74 -12.70 -46.53
N PRO A 65 -42.17 -12.62 -45.32
CA PRO A 65 -42.86 -12.04 -44.18
C PRO A 65 -43.18 -10.56 -44.43
N LEU A 66 -44.44 -10.17 -44.24
CA LEU A 66 -44.93 -8.82 -44.47
C LEU A 66 -44.83 -7.98 -43.19
N GLY A 67 -45.17 -8.56 -42.04
CA GLY A 67 -45.13 -7.88 -40.76
C GLY A 67 -45.18 -8.82 -39.57
N VAL A 68 -45.09 -8.22 -38.37
CA VAL A 68 -45.18 -8.92 -37.09
C VAL A 68 -46.04 -8.12 -36.13
N ILE A 69 -46.92 -8.81 -35.41
CA ILE A 69 -47.74 -8.27 -34.33
C ILE A 69 -47.14 -8.76 -33.01
N ILE A 70 -46.85 -7.84 -32.09
CA ILE A 70 -46.27 -8.15 -30.79
C ILE A 70 -47.40 -8.26 -29.77
N LEU A 71 -47.56 -9.43 -29.16
CA LEU A 71 -48.64 -9.75 -28.21
C LEU A 71 -48.26 -9.34 -26.78
N GLU A 72 -48.07 -8.04 -26.55
CA GLU A 72 -47.89 -7.46 -25.23
C GLU A 72 -49.08 -6.57 -24.88
N GLN A 73 -49.56 -6.65 -23.62
CA GLN A 73 -50.66 -5.83 -23.10
C GLN A 73 -51.89 -5.84 -24.03
N CYS A 74 -52.26 -7.03 -24.51
CA CYS A 74 -53.35 -7.21 -25.45
C CYS A 74 -54.38 -8.22 -24.94
N THR A 75 -55.65 -7.97 -25.26
CA THR A 75 -56.75 -8.91 -25.02
C THR A 75 -57.34 -9.35 -26.36
N VAL A 76 -57.68 -10.63 -26.46
CA VAL A 76 -58.28 -11.17 -27.69
C VAL A 76 -59.79 -11.28 -27.49
N ARG A 77 -60.57 -10.66 -28.39
CA ARG A 77 -62.03 -10.61 -28.34
C ARG A 77 -62.62 -11.28 -29.57
N VAL A 78 -63.68 -12.07 -29.36
CA VAL A 78 -64.44 -12.66 -30.48
C VAL A 78 -65.32 -11.58 -31.10
N GLU A 79 -65.35 -11.51 -32.43
CA GLU A 79 -66.22 -10.59 -33.15
C GLU A 79 -67.39 -11.34 -33.81
N PRO A 80 -68.55 -10.68 -34.00
CA PRO A 80 -69.67 -11.27 -34.72
C PRO A 80 -69.32 -11.48 -36.20
N SER A 81 -69.82 -12.57 -36.78
CA SER A 81 -69.60 -12.94 -38.18
C SER A 81 -70.02 -11.82 -39.15
N ASN A 82 -69.15 -11.48 -40.11
CA ASN A 82 -69.42 -10.50 -41.16
C ASN A 82 -69.16 -11.11 -42.54
N ASN A 83 -69.83 -10.64 -43.60
CA ASN A 83 -69.74 -11.19 -44.97
C ASN A 83 -68.32 -11.19 -45.59
N GLN A 84 -67.35 -10.51 -44.97
CA GLN A 84 -65.96 -10.46 -45.42
C GLN A 84 -65.00 -11.34 -44.59
N VAL A 85 -65.41 -11.78 -43.39
CA VAL A 85 -64.59 -12.59 -42.48
C VAL A 85 -65.54 -13.54 -41.72
N PRO A 86 -65.60 -14.83 -42.09
CA PRO A 86 -66.64 -15.75 -41.58
C PRO A 86 -66.55 -16.01 -40.07
N TYR A 87 -65.33 -16.10 -39.51
CA TYR A 87 -65.09 -16.31 -38.08
C TYR A 87 -64.06 -15.31 -37.53
N GLY A 88 -64.49 -14.07 -37.32
CA GLY A 88 -63.65 -12.94 -36.91
C GLY A 88 -63.31 -12.90 -35.42
N PHE A 89 -62.14 -12.36 -35.11
CA PHE A 89 -61.70 -11.99 -33.77
C PHE A 89 -60.73 -10.81 -33.85
N SER A 90 -60.62 -10.02 -32.78
CA SER A 90 -59.69 -8.89 -32.72
C SER A 90 -58.72 -9.00 -31.55
N ILE A 91 -57.48 -8.57 -31.81
CA ILE A 91 -56.46 -8.35 -30.79
C ILE A 91 -56.53 -6.87 -30.43
N VAL A 92 -56.91 -6.56 -29.19
CA VAL A 92 -57.10 -5.20 -28.69
C VAL A 92 -55.95 -4.85 -27.75
N PHE A 93 -55.22 -3.78 -28.03
CA PHE A 93 -54.08 -3.30 -27.26
C PHE A 93 -54.48 -2.16 -26.31
N ASP A 94 -53.76 -2.06 -25.19
CA ASP A 94 -53.85 -0.90 -24.29
C ASP A 94 -53.45 0.38 -25.04
N GLY A 95 -54.41 1.30 -25.20
CA GLY A 95 -54.30 2.47 -26.07
C GLY A 95 -55.30 2.52 -27.23
N GLY A 96 -56.18 1.52 -27.36
CA GLY A 96 -57.34 1.55 -28.27
C GLY A 96 -57.04 1.13 -29.71
N LEU A 97 -55.79 0.75 -30.02
CA LEU A 97 -55.45 0.09 -31.28
C LEU A 97 -55.96 -1.35 -31.25
N PHE A 98 -56.53 -1.80 -32.36
CA PHE A 98 -56.95 -3.19 -32.51
C PHE A 98 -56.61 -3.72 -33.90
N GLN A 99 -56.26 -5.00 -33.97
CA GLN A 99 -56.03 -5.71 -35.22
C GLN A 99 -57.10 -6.77 -35.38
N GLN A 100 -57.89 -6.67 -36.45
CA GLN A 100 -58.89 -7.68 -36.80
C GLN A 100 -58.27 -8.81 -37.61
N LEU A 101 -58.65 -10.02 -37.22
CA LEU A 101 -58.24 -11.29 -37.78
C LEU A 101 -59.47 -12.18 -37.99
N GLY A 102 -59.36 -13.23 -38.78
CA GLY A 102 -60.38 -14.27 -38.78
C GLY A 102 -59.93 -15.58 -39.39
N ALA A 103 -60.66 -16.64 -39.10
CA ALA A 103 -60.38 -17.99 -39.57
C ALA A 103 -61.47 -18.49 -40.53
N ASN A 104 -61.20 -19.62 -41.21
CA ASN A 104 -62.13 -20.25 -42.14
C ASN A 104 -63.21 -21.06 -41.44
N THR A 105 -62.93 -21.54 -40.22
CA THR A 105 -63.87 -22.32 -39.40
C THR A 105 -63.90 -21.82 -37.95
N ALA A 106 -64.98 -22.11 -37.22
CA ALA A 106 -65.08 -21.81 -35.79
C ALA A 106 -64.00 -22.55 -34.96
N GLU A 107 -63.70 -23.80 -35.34
CA GLU A 107 -62.68 -24.63 -34.68
C GLU A 107 -61.27 -24.04 -34.85
N GLU A 108 -60.94 -23.56 -36.05
CA GLU A 108 -59.67 -22.87 -36.28
C GLU A 108 -59.59 -21.57 -35.50
N ARG A 109 -60.67 -20.77 -35.47
CA ARG A 109 -60.75 -19.55 -34.66
C ARG A 109 -60.47 -19.87 -33.20
N ASP A 110 -61.17 -20.82 -32.61
CA ASP A 110 -61.04 -21.14 -31.18
C ASP A 110 -59.65 -21.68 -30.84
N SER A 111 -59.06 -22.49 -31.74
CA SER A 111 -57.67 -22.95 -31.60
C SER A 111 -56.66 -21.80 -31.70
N TRP A 112 -56.90 -20.80 -32.56
CA TRP A 112 -56.06 -19.59 -32.64
C TRP A 112 -56.23 -18.69 -31.40
N LEU A 113 -57.46 -18.50 -30.91
CA LEU A 113 -57.72 -17.76 -29.66
C LEU A 113 -56.97 -18.38 -28.48
N GLN A 114 -57.03 -19.70 -28.34
CA GLN A 114 -56.32 -20.43 -27.30
C GLN A 114 -54.79 -20.23 -27.41
N ALA A 115 -54.24 -20.37 -28.62
CA ALA A 115 -52.81 -20.17 -28.85
C ALA A 115 -52.35 -18.75 -28.54
N LEU A 116 -53.12 -17.73 -28.95
CA LEU A 116 -52.82 -16.32 -28.68
C LEU A 116 -52.92 -15.96 -27.19
N GLN A 117 -53.89 -16.53 -26.46
CA GLN A 117 -54.00 -16.35 -25.01
C GLN A 117 -52.81 -16.97 -24.26
N LEU A 118 -52.41 -18.20 -24.63
CA LEU A 118 -51.26 -18.88 -24.02
C LEU A 118 -49.93 -18.20 -24.34
N ALA A 119 -49.83 -17.55 -25.51
CA ALA A 119 -48.67 -16.78 -25.94
C ALA A 119 -48.52 -15.41 -25.26
N SER A 120 -49.55 -14.93 -24.54
CA SER A 120 -49.48 -13.64 -23.85
C SER A 120 -48.45 -13.65 -22.70
N TYR A 121 -47.72 -12.54 -22.56
CA TYR A 121 -46.72 -12.39 -21.49
C TYR A 121 -47.32 -12.61 -20.09
N GLU A 122 -48.54 -12.14 -19.85
CA GLU A 122 -49.23 -12.28 -18.57
C GLU A 122 -49.54 -13.74 -18.23
N CYS A 123 -50.00 -14.54 -19.22
CA CYS A 123 -50.23 -15.96 -19.03
C CYS A 123 -48.92 -16.70 -18.72
N MET A 124 -47.86 -16.45 -19.49
CA MET A 124 -46.54 -17.03 -19.23
C MET A 124 -45.97 -16.63 -17.87
N ARG A 125 -46.15 -15.37 -17.45
CA ARG A 125 -45.73 -14.88 -16.13
C ARG A 125 -46.52 -15.53 -14.99
N SER A 126 -47.83 -15.69 -15.15
CA SER A 126 -48.69 -16.38 -14.19
C SER A 126 -48.34 -17.87 -14.07
N GLN A 127 -48.12 -18.55 -15.21
CA GLN A 127 -47.63 -19.93 -15.23
C GLN A 127 -46.25 -20.04 -14.58
N LEU A 128 -45.34 -19.11 -14.83
CA LEU A 128 -44.02 -19.08 -14.19
C LEU A 128 -44.13 -18.88 -12.66
N LEU A 129 -45.02 -18.02 -12.18
CA LEU A 129 -45.29 -17.84 -10.75
C LEU A 129 -45.91 -19.10 -10.12
N SER A 130 -46.90 -19.72 -10.79
CA SER A 130 -47.51 -20.98 -10.36
C SER A 130 -46.49 -22.12 -10.33
N LEU A 131 -45.65 -22.24 -11.35
CA LEU A 131 -44.57 -23.22 -11.40
C LEU A 131 -43.52 -22.95 -10.33
N ARG A 132 -43.17 -21.69 -10.05
CA ARG A 132 -42.28 -21.32 -8.93
C ARG A 132 -42.86 -21.74 -7.59
N GLN A 133 -44.13 -21.43 -7.32
CA GLN A 133 -44.81 -21.87 -6.09
C GLN A 133 -44.90 -23.39 -5.98
N ARG A 134 -45.17 -24.10 -7.10
CA ARG A 134 -45.17 -25.57 -7.13
C ARG A 134 -43.77 -26.14 -6.92
N ILE A 135 -42.73 -25.53 -7.50
CA ILE A 135 -41.34 -25.92 -7.28
C ILE A 135 -40.96 -25.69 -5.81
N GLU A 136 -41.34 -24.56 -5.20
CA GLU A 136 -41.15 -24.30 -3.78
C GLU A 136 -41.88 -25.32 -2.89
N ALA A 137 -43.08 -25.74 -3.27
CA ALA A 137 -43.86 -26.74 -2.54
C ALA A 137 -43.31 -28.18 -2.69
N PHE A 138 -42.80 -28.55 -3.87
CA PHE A 138 -42.25 -29.89 -4.14
C PHE A 138 -40.77 -30.04 -3.76
N SER A 139 -39.99 -28.95 -3.83
CA SER A 139 -38.58 -28.93 -3.50
C SER A 139 -38.45 -28.74 -1.99
N GLY A 140 -38.77 -29.79 -1.22
CA GLY A 140 -38.71 -29.79 0.24
C GLY A 140 -37.43 -29.10 0.74
N HIS A 141 -37.58 -27.86 1.21
CA HIS A 141 -36.54 -27.01 1.79
C HIS A 141 -35.12 -27.24 1.24
N LYS A 142 -34.91 -27.08 -0.09
CA LYS A 142 -33.62 -26.55 -0.56
C LYS A 142 -33.59 -25.08 -0.13
N HIS A 143 -33.33 -24.82 1.15
CA HIS A 143 -32.77 -23.53 1.49
C HIS A 143 -31.49 -23.40 0.67
N ASP A 144 -31.32 -22.24 0.03
CA ASP A 144 -30.15 -21.88 -0.78
C ASP A 144 -28.86 -21.77 0.08
N THR A 145 -28.79 -22.51 1.20
CA THR A 145 -27.72 -22.50 2.17
C THR A 145 -26.50 -23.19 1.59
N ASP A 146 -25.58 -22.38 1.08
CA ASP A 146 -24.24 -22.82 0.73
C ASP A 146 -23.34 -22.94 1.96
N ILE A 147 -22.17 -23.56 1.76
CA ILE A 147 -21.17 -23.72 2.83
C ILE A 147 -20.65 -22.37 3.35
N GLN A 148 -20.66 -21.31 2.53
CA GLN A 148 -20.20 -19.99 2.94
C GLN A 148 -21.15 -19.38 3.99
N MET A 149 -22.47 -19.47 3.75
CA MET A 149 -23.47 -19.05 4.72
C MET A 149 -23.44 -19.90 5.99
N LEU A 150 -23.24 -21.21 5.88
CA LEU A 150 -23.08 -22.07 7.06
C LEU A 150 -21.87 -21.63 7.90
N ARG A 151 -20.74 -21.34 7.25
CA ARG A 151 -19.51 -20.88 7.90
C ARG A 151 -19.73 -19.56 8.63
N LEU A 152 -20.42 -18.61 7.97
CA LEU A 152 -20.79 -17.32 8.57
C LEU A 152 -21.69 -17.49 9.80
N GLN A 153 -22.73 -18.34 9.71
CA GLN A 153 -23.64 -18.63 10.83
C GLN A 153 -22.92 -19.25 12.03
N ARG A 154 -21.87 -20.04 11.80
CA ARG A 154 -21.07 -20.69 12.85
C ARG A 154 -19.89 -19.84 13.34
N GLY A 155 -19.61 -18.70 12.72
CA GLY A 155 -18.41 -17.90 13.00
C GLY A 155 -17.09 -18.62 12.65
N THR A 156 -17.15 -19.63 11.77
CA THR A 156 -15.98 -20.38 11.30
C THR A 156 -15.42 -19.74 10.03
N PHE A 157 -14.11 -19.51 9.99
CA PHE A 157 -13.42 -18.95 8.82
C PHE A 157 -12.55 -20.02 8.16
N THR A 158 -12.43 -19.95 6.83
CA THR A 158 -11.52 -20.82 6.09
C THR A 158 -10.08 -20.56 6.56
N ASP A 159 -9.43 -21.59 7.09
CA ASP A 159 -8.02 -21.55 7.42
C ASP A 159 -7.19 -22.17 6.28
N PRO A 160 -6.39 -21.39 5.53
CA PRO A 160 -5.54 -21.96 4.48
C PRO A 160 -4.46 -22.91 5.01
N ALA A 161 -4.14 -22.87 6.30
CA ALA A 161 -3.22 -23.78 6.97
C ALA A 161 -3.89 -25.03 7.56
N GLU A 162 -5.23 -25.06 7.63
CA GLU A 162 -5.96 -26.27 8.03
C GLU A 162 -5.79 -27.31 6.93
N VAL A 163 -5.27 -28.47 7.32
CA VAL A 163 -5.11 -29.62 6.46
C VAL A 163 -6.50 -30.22 6.16
N PRO A 164 -6.86 -30.44 4.89
CA PRO A 164 -8.12 -31.08 4.55
C PRO A 164 -8.12 -32.56 4.97
N MET A 165 -9.29 -33.08 5.33
CA MET A 165 -9.49 -34.50 5.64
C MET A 165 -9.17 -35.39 4.44
N CYS A 166 -9.60 -34.95 3.25
CA CYS A 166 -9.20 -35.49 1.96
C CYS A 166 -9.48 -34.46 0.86
N GLU A 167 -8.85 -34.63 -0.29
CA GLU A 167 -9.12 -33.87 -1.50
C GLU A 167 -9.59 -34.84 -2.58
N ILE A 168 -10.60 -34.43 -3.37
CA ILE A 168 -11.12 -35.25 -4.46
C ILE A 168 -11.07 -34.52 -5.79
N SER A 169 -10.90 -35.28 -6.87
CA SER A 169 -11.12 -34.85 -8.24
C SER A 169 -12.19 -35.74 -8.88
N LEU A 170 -12.90 -35.16 -9.84
CA LEU A 170 -14.11 -35.76 -10.40
C LEU A 170 -13.97 -35.89 -11.91
N ALA A 171 -14.51 -36.97 -12.45
CA ALA A 171 -14.70 -37.18 -13.87
C ALA A 171 -15.98 -37.97 -14.11
N CYS A 172 -16.60 -37.84 -15.27
CA CYS A 172 -17.71 -38.71 -15.67
C CYS A 172 -17.37 -39.50 -16.92
N ASP A 173 -18.00 -40.66 -17.07
CA ASP A 173 -17.94 -41.50 -18.26
C ASP A 173 -19.35 -41.77 -18.79
N ASN A 174 -19.49 -41.82 -20.11
CA ASN A 174 -20.72 -42.23 -20.80
C ASN A 174 -21.99 -41.48 -20.35
N LEU A 175 -21.90 -40.16 -20.12
CA LEU A 175 -23.09 -39.36 -19.89
C LEU A 175 -24.01 -39.38 -21.11
N LEU A 176 -25.32 -39.59 -20.87
CA LEU A 176 -26.31 -39.65 -21.93
C LEU A 176 -26.37 -38.36 -22.76
N CYS A 177 -26.44 -38.53 -24.08
CA CYS A 177 -26.73 -37.46 -25.02
C CYS A 177 -28.18 -36.97 -24.89
N ASP A 178 -28.43 -35.77 -25.41
CA ASP A 178 -29.80 -35.26 -25.56
C ASP A 178 -30.60 -36.07 -26.61
N GLY A 179 -31.90 -35.77 -26.77
CA GLY A 179 -32.77 -36.46 -27.73
C GLY A 179 -32.35 -36.33 -29.20
N HIS A 180 -31.37 -35.47 -29.52
CA HIS A 180 -30.78 -35.31 -30.84
C HIS A 180 -29.40 -35.98 -30.97
N GLY A 181 -28.97 -36.76 -29.96
CA GLY A 181 -27.68 -37.44 -29.96
C GLY A 181 -26.49 -36.52 -29.65
N ARG A 182 -26.71 -35.28 -29.21
CA ARG A 182 -25.62 -34.34 -28.87
C ARG A 182 -25.11 -34.60 -27.45
N PRO A 183 -23.79 -34.59 -27.24
CA PRO A 183 -23.21 -34.78 -25.91
C PRO A 183 -23.61 -33.61 -24.99
N PRO A 184 -23.77 -33.85 -23.68
CA PRO A 184 -24.18 -32.83 -22.72
C PRO A 184 -23.07 -31.80 -22.48
N THR A 185 -23.41 -30.68 -21.86
CA THR A 185 -22.46 -29.69 -21.32
C THR A 185 -22.43 -29.83 -19.79
N PRO A 186 -21.68 -30.80 -19.26
CA PRO A 186 -21.79 -31.19 -17.86
C PRO A 186 -21.17 -30.19 -16.88
N VAL A 187 -21.80 -30.09 -15.72
CA VAL A 187 -21.26 -29.52 -14.48
C VAL A 187 -21.71 -30.36 -13.29
N LEU A 188 -20.85 -30.53 -12.29
CA LEU A 188 -21.17 -31.27 -11.08
C LEU A 188 -21.43 -30.32 -9.91
N GLU A 189 -22.53 -30.55 -9.19
CA GLU A 189 -22.82 -29.93 -7.90
C GLU A 189 -22.63 -30.97 -6.80
N ILE A 190 -21.90 -30.58 -5.77
CA ILE A 190 -21.59 -31.42 -4.62
C ILE A 190 -22.33 -30.85 -3.42
N ASP A 191 -23.28 -31.62 -2.90
CA ASP A 191 -24.02 -31.31 -1.69
C ASP A 191 -23.60 -32.25 -0.56
N VAL A 192 -23.57 -31.74 0.67
CA VAL A 192 -23.33 -32.53 1.88
C VAL A 192 -24.54 -32.50 2.80
N GLN A 193 -24.80 -33.62 3.49
CA GLN A 193 -25.84 -33.74 4.50
C GLN A 193 -25.25 -34.41 5.74
N SER A 194 -25.23 -33.69 6.85
CA SER A 194 -24.81 -34.23 8.15
C SER A 194 -25.92 -35.08 8.78
N LYS A 195 -25.59 -36.00 9.69
CA LYS A 195 -26.61 -36.80 10.39
C LYS A 195 -27.55 -35.97 11.25
N SER A 196 -27.02 -34.90 11.87
CA SER A 196 -27.80 -34.01 12.74
C SER A 196 -28.75 -33.09 11.97
N SER A 197 -28.55 -32.91 10.66
CA SER A 197 -29.36 -32.02 9.83
C SER A 197 -29.91 -32.78 8.62
N LYS A 198 -31.23 -32.78 8.44
CA LYS A 198 -31.85 -33.38 7.24
C LYS A 198 -31.71 -32.48 6.00
N THR A 199 -31.07 -31.32 6.11
CA THR A 199 -30.92 -30.36 5.01
C THR A 199 -29.64 -30.64 4.21
N TRP A 200 -29.75 -30.59 2.89
CA TRP A 200 -28.60 -30.64 1.98
C TRP A 200 -27.97 -29.25 1.88
N ILE A 201 -26.66 -29.17 2.07
CA ILE A 201 -25.88 -27.93 2.00
C ILE A 201 -25.01 -28.01 0.76
N LYS A 202 -25.08 -26.97 -0.08
CA LYS A 202 -24.23 -26.88 -1.27
C LYS A 202 -22.79 -26.65 -0.84
N TYR A 203 -21.92 -27.63 -1.10
CA TYR A 203 -20.54 -27.65 -0.63
C TYR A 203 -19.57 -27.14 -1.69
N ALA A 204 -19.69 -27.63 -2.92
CA ALA A 204 -18.81 -27.25 -4.02
C ALA A 204 -19.52 -27.41 -5.38
N ARG A 205 -18.90 -26.83 -6.40
CA ARG A 205 -19.35 -26.93 -7.79
C ARG A 205 -18.11 -26.99 -8.68
N THR A 206 -18.12 -27.85 -9.69
CA THR A 206 -17.02 -27.93 -10.66
C THR A 206 -17.17 -26.86 -11.76
N GLU A 207 -16.16 -26.74 -12.62
CA GLU A 207 -16.31 -25.98 -13.87
C GLU A 207 -17.29 -26.65 -14.84
N VAL A 208 -17.70 -25.89 -15.84
CA VAL A 208 -18.55 -26.38 -16.94
C VAL A 208 -17.68 -26.89 -18.09
N VAL A 209 -17.81 -28.17 -18.43
CA VAL A 209 -17.13 -28.77 -19.60
C VAL A 209 -18.09 -28.78 -20.79
N GLU A 210 -17.65 -28.29 -21.95
CA GLU A 210 -18.51 -28.19 -23.14
C GLU A 210 -18.63 -29.50 -23.90
N ARG A 211 -19.87 -29.88 -24.23
CA ARG A 211 -20.21 -30.93 -25.21
C ARG A 211 -19.40 -32.23 -25.04
N SER A 212 -19.37 -32.76 -23.83
CA SER A 212 -18.62 -33.97 -23.50
C SER A 212 -19.46 -34.97 -22.71
N SER A 213 -19.51 -36.20 -23.20
CA SER A 213 -20.02 -37.35 -22.44
C SER A 213 -19.00 -37.93 -21.47
N ASN A 214 -17.72 -37.55 -21.59
CA ASN A 214 -16.62 -38.04 -20.76
C ASN A 214 -15.80 -36.86 -20.16
N PRO A 215 -16.43 -35.97 -19.37
CA PRO A 215 -15.74 -34.82 -18.82
C PRO A 215 -14.73 -35.20 -17.73
N ASN A 216 -13.56 -34.55 -17.76
CA ASN A 216 -12.61 -34.53 -16.64
C ASN A 216 -12.56 -33.10 -16.08
N PHE A 217 -12.84 -32.94 -14.79
CA PHE A 217 -12.90 -31.64 -14.11
C PHE A 217 -11.55 -31.35 -13.43
N LEU A 218 -11.01 -30.17 -13.70
CA LEU A 218 -9.74 -29.66 -13.21
C LEU A 218 -9.87 -29.08 -11.79
N THR A 219 -11.04 -28.56 -11.42
CA THR A 219 -11.30 -28.12 -10.04
C THR A 219 -11.34 -29.33 -9.09
N THR A 220 -10.73 -29.17 -7.92
CA THR A 220 -10.80 -30.19 -6.87
C THR A 220 -11.62 -29.71 -5.68
N VAL A 221 -12.13 -30.66 -4.90
CA VAL A 221 -12.93 -30.40 -3.71
C VAL A 221 -12.18 -30.86 -2.47
N SER A 222 -11.87 -29.91 -1.60
CA SER A 222 -11.21 -30.16 -0.31
C SER A 222 -12.25 -30.25 0.81
N PHE A 223 -12.31 -31.40 1.49
CA PHE A 223 -13.20 -31.61 2.64
C PHE A 223 -12.48 -31.23 3.93
N ARG A 224 -13.10 -30.37 4.75
CA ARG A 224 -12.48 -29.83 5.97
C ARG A 224 -13.21 -30.30 7.22
N ALA A 225 -12.46 -30.53 8.29
CA ALA A 225 -13.03 -30.90 9.58
C ALA A 225 -13.79 -29.71 10.19
N SER A 226 -13.30 -28.48 9.98
CA SER A 226 -13.93 -27.24 10.44
C SER A 226 -15.37 -27.02 9.93
N ASP A 227 -15.75 -27.66 8.82
CA ASP A 227 -17.11 -27.62 8.27
C ASP A 227 -18.11 -28.54 9.02
N GLY A 228 -17.63 -29.32 9.99
CA GLY A 228 -18.45 -30.26 10.77
C GLY A 228 -18.80 -31.53 9.99
N LEU A 229 -17.91 -31.96 9.10
CA LEU A 229 -18.02 -33.21 8.37
C LEU A 229 -17.64 -34.39 9.28
N THR A 230 -18.37 -35.50 9.15
CA THR A 230 -18.18 -36.73 9.92
C THR A 230 -18.11 -37.92 8.96
N THR A 231 -17.68 -39.09 9.43
CA THR A 231 -17.63 -40.32 8.61
C THR A 231 -19.00 -40.74 8.08
N GLU A 232 -20.09 -40.40 8.80
CA GLU A 232 -21.47 -40.69 8.42
C GLU A 232 -22.10 -39.62 7.50
N THR A 233 -21.39 -38.51 7.22
CA THR A 233 -21.89 -37.46 6.33
C THR A 233 -22.17 -38.02 4.95
N LYS A 234 -23.35 -37.75 4.40
CA LYS A 234 -23.72 -38.13 3.04
C LYS A 234 -23.29 -37.06 2.06
N ILE A 235 -22.69 -37.48 0.95
CA ILE A 235 -22.30 -36.63 -0.16
C ILE A 235 -23.19 -36.99 -1.36
N ARG A 236 -23.89 -36.00 -1.90
CA ARG A 236 -24.64 -36.14 -3.15
C ARG A 236 -23.92 -35.37 -4.23
N ILE A 237 -23.59 -36.07 -5.32
CA ILE A 237 -23.00 -35.47 -6.50
C ILE A 237 -24.03 -35.53 -7.61
N THR A 238 -24.45 -34.38 -8.11
CA THR A 238 -25.47 -34.24 -9.15
C THR A 238 -24.83 -33.69 -10.41
N ALA A 239 -24.96 -34.41 -11.52
CA ALA A 239 -24.56 -33.95 -12.83
C ALA A 239 -25.71 -33.16 -13.48
N TYR A 240 -25.41 -31.96 -13.96
CA TYR A 240 -26.34 -31.12 -14.70
C TYR A 240 -25.82 -30.88 -16.12
N ASP A 241 -26.75 -30.82 -17.09
CA ASP A 241 -26.49 -30.38 -18.46
C ASP A 241 -26.82 -28.89 -18.58
N VAL A 242 -25.79 -28.06 -18.74
CA VAL A 242 -25.93 -26.61 -18.89
C VAL A 242 -26.46 -26.30 -20.29
N ARG A 243 -27.72 -25.85 -20.37
CA ARG A 243 -28.39 -25.48 -21.62
C ARG A 243 -28.00 -24.09 -22.08
N GLU A 244 -27.86 -23.15 -21.15
CA GLU A 244 -27.50 -21.77 -21.43
C GLU A 244 -26.61 -21.19 -20.33
N ARG A 245 -25.38 -20.80 -20.67
CA ARG A 245 -24.37 -20.34 -19.70
C ARG A 245 -24.67 -18.98 -19.07
N VAL A 246 -25.31 -18.06 -19.81
CA VAL A 246 -25.52 -16.67 -19.35
C VAL A 246 -26.58 -16.59 -18.25
N SER A 247 -27.70 -17.29 -18.45
CA SER A 247 -28.77 -17.47 -17.48
C SER A 247 -28.46 -18.56 -16.45
N GLN A 248 -27.38 -19.31 -16.64
CA GLN A 248 -27.02 -20.52 -15.88
C GLN A 248 -28.14 -21.58 -15.88
N THR A 249 -28.95 -21.61 -16.94
CA THR A 249 -30.01 -22.62 -17.09
C THR A 249 -29.39 -24.00 -17.27
N ALA A 250 -29.68 -24.91 -16.35
CA ALA A 250 -29.15 -26.27 -16.36
C ALA A 250 -30.24 -27.29 -15.97
N THR A 251 -30.20 -28.46 -16.59
CA THR A 251 -31.14 -29.56 -16.34
C THR A 251 -30.43 -30.74 -15.68
N PRO A 252 -30.92 -31.31 -14.57
CA PRO A 252 -30.27 -32.46 -13.92
C PRO A 252 -30.29 -33.68 -14.83
N ILE A 253 -29.13 -34.32 -15.01
CA ILE A 253 -28.94 -35.56 -15.78
C ILE A 253 -29.17 -36.75 -14.84
N GLY A 254 -28.44 -36.77 -13.72
CA GLY A 254 -28.50 -37.83 -12.72
C GLY A 254 -27.68 -37.50 -11.48
N SER A 255 -27.86 -38.28 -10.43
CA SER A 255 -27.15 -38.09 -9.16
C SER A 255 -26.64 -39.41 -8.59
N ALA A 256 -25.62 -39.32 -7.75
CA ALA A 256 -25.11 -40.41 -6.93
C ALA A 256 -24.96 -39.93 -5.49
N ILE A 257 -25.22 -40.82 -4.53
CA ILE A 257 -25.08 -40.55 -3.10
C ILE A 257 -24.12 -41.57 -2.52
N VAL A 258 -23.11 -41.09 -1.80
CA VAL A 258 -22.11 -41.90 -1.08
C VAL A 258 -21.90 -41.35 0.33
N THR A 259 -21.45 -42.20 1.25
CA THR A 259 -21.00 -41.76 2.57
C THR A 259 -19.56 -41.28 2.52
N PHE A 260 -19.21 -40.30 3.36
CA PHE A 260 -17.87 -39.74 3.42
C PHE A 260 -16.81 -40.78 3.78
N SER A 261 -17.11 -41.73 4.68
CA SER A 261 -16.24 -42.89 4.99
C SER A 261 -15.83 -43.66 3.74
N THR A 262 -16.79 -43.98 2.86
CA THR A 262 -16.52 -44.73 1.62
C THR A 262 -15.58 -43.97 0.69
N VAL A 263 -15.71 -42.64 0.64
CA VAL A 263 -14.80 -41.77 -0.14
C VAL A 263 -13.40 -41.84 0.45
N GLN A 264 -13.24 -41.73 1.77
CA GLN A 264 -11.91 -41.77 2.41
C GLN A 264 -11.21 -43.12 2.27
N ASP A 265 -11.96 -44.23 2.38
CA ASP A 265 -11.40 -45.59 2.39
C ASP A 265 -10.98 -46.08 0.99
N THR A 266 -11.49 -45.45 -0.08
CA THR A 266 -11.27 -45.91 -1.45
C THR A 266 -10.55 -44.87 -2.30
N PRO A 267 -9.30 -45.12 -2.76
CA PRO A 267 -8.50 -44.14 -3.48
C PRO A 267 -9.09 -43.75 -4.84
N ARG A 268 -9.89 -44.64 -5.44
CA ARG A 268 -10.63 -44.39 -6.67
C ARG A 268 -11.96 -45.12 -6.66
N LEU A 269 -13.06 -44.37 -6.66
CA LEU A 269 -14.42 -44.88 -6.74
C LEU A 269 -14.98 -44.67 -8.13
N ARG A 270 -15.72 -45.65 -8.64
CA ARG A 270 -16.53 -45.50 -9.86
C ARG A 270 -17.95 -45.94 -9.58
N ILE A 271 -18.89 -45.00 -9.63
CA ILE A 271 -20.28 -45.20 -9.22
C ILE A 271 -21.26 -44.79 -10.32
N PRO A 272 -22.40 -45.50 -10.50
CA PRO A 272 -23.39 -45.14 -11.51
C PRO A 272 -24.16 -43.89 -11.11
N LEU A 273 -24.33 -42.96 -12.06
CA LEU A 273 -25.26 -41.83 -11.91
C LEU A 273 -26.67 -42.31 -12.24
N LYS A 274 -27.63 -42.07 -11.33
CA LYS A 274 -29.03 -42.49 -11.50
C LYS A 274 -29.91 -41.30 -11.85
N SER A 275 -30.78 -41.48 -12.84
CA SER A 275 -31.85 -40.52 -13.16
C SER A 275 -32.94 -40.50 -12.09
N ALA A 276 -33.89 -39.56 -12.21
CA ALA A 276 -35.11 -39.57 -11.40
C ALA A 276 -35.94 -40.86 -11.55
N LYS A 277 -35.83 -41.54 -12.71
CA LYS A 277 -36.45 -42.85 -12.97
C LYS A 277 -35.57 -44.02 -12.54
N THR A 278 -34.49 -43.77 -11.78
CA THR A 278 -33.50 -44.73 -11.29
C THR A 278 -32.70 -45.46 -12.37
N THR A 279 -32.78 -45.03 -13.63
CA THR A 279 -31.98 -45.57 -14.73
C THR A 279 -30.55 -45.05 -14.67
N THR A 280 -29.58 -45.87 -15.06
CA THR A 280 -28.17 -45.44 -15.16
C THR A 280 -28.01 -44.52 -16.37
N VAL A 281 -27.54 -43.30 -16.13
CA VAL A 281 -27.36 -42.25 -17.16
C VAL A 281 -25.90 -41.92 -17.46
N GLY A 282 -24.99 -42.67 -16.85
CA GLY A 282 -23.54 -42.51 -16.95
C GLY A 282 -22.86 -42.99 -15.66
N PHE A 283 -21.56 -42.78 -15.57
CA PHE A 283 -20.76 -43.14 -14.40
C PHE A 283 -19.99 -41.93 -13.92
N LEU A 284 -19.84 -41.82 -12.61
CA LEU A 284 -19.00 -40.85 -11.92
C LEU A 284 -17.76 -41.57 -11.39
N THR A 285 -16.58 -41.04 -11.71
CA THR A 285 -15.30 -41.44 -11.14
C THR A 285 -14.86 -40.38 -10.14
N ILE A 286 -14.54 -40.81 -8.91
CA ILE A 286 -14.01 -39.98 -7.83
C ILE A 286 -12.59 -40.49 -7.55
N ASN A 287 -11.59 -39.66 -7.76
CA ASN A 287 -10.22 -39.93 -7.31
C ASN A 287 -10.01 -39.21 -5.97
N VAL A 288 -9.40 -39.90 -5.01
CA VAL A 288 -9.27 -39.42 -3.63
C VAL A 288 -7.80 -39.41 -3.24
N TRP A 289 -7.39 -38.29 -2.65
CA TRP A 289 -6.06 -38.15 -2.06
C TRP A 289 -6.22 -37.93 -0.55
N ASN A 290 -5.42 -38.65 0.23
CA ASN A 290 -5.38 -38.57 1.69
C ASN A 290 -4.01 -38.01 2.13
N LEU A 291 -3.94 -37.40 3.31
CA LEU A 291 -2.68 -36.97 3.93
C LEU A 291 -2.04 -38.14 4.70
N GLU A 292 -0.74 -38.40 4.51
CA GLU A 292 0.02 -39.25 5.45
C GLU A 292 0.42 -38.44 6.69
N ALA A 293 0.25 -39.04 7.89
CA ALA A 293 1.00 -38.63 9.06
C ALA A 293 2.48 -38.90 8.79
N GLU A 294 3.37 -37.97 9.15
CA GLU A 294 4.82 -38.16 9.02
C GLU A 294 5.21 -39.53 9.60
N ASP A 295 5.75 -40.39 8.74
CA ASP A 295 6.34 -41.65 9.15
C ASP A 295 7.50 -41.31 10.10
N LYS A 296 7.27 -41.51 11.41
CA LYS A 296 8.36 -41.51 12.39
C LYS A 296 9.24 -42.70 12.01
N GLY A 297 10.33 -42.36 11.32
CA GLY A 297 11.41 -43.21 10.83
C GLY A 297 11.31 -44.70 11.11
N ASN A 298 11.16 -45.49 10.04
CA ASN A 298 11.71 -46.83 10.01
C ASN A 298 12.70 -46.92 8.85
N SER A 299 13.93 -47.22 9.24
CA SER A 299 15.13 -47.39 8.42
C SER A 299 14.93 -48.31 7.23
N THR A 300 15.60 -47.92 6.14
CA THR A 300 16.17 -48.72 5.03
C THR A 300 15.62 -50.13 4.78
N GLU A 301 15.07 -50.30 3.57
CA GLU A 301 14.95 -51.55 2.85
C GLU A 301 16.23 -52.42 2.97
N SER A 302 16.11 -53.65 3.49
CA SER A 302 16.81 -54.89 3.05
C SER A 302 16.95 -55.93 4.16
N THR A 303 15.87 -56.61 4.55
CA THR A 303 16.00 -57.98 5.11
C THR A 303 14.70 -58.79 4.90
N PRO A 304 14.71 -59.93 4.20
CA PRO A 304 13.54 -60.79 4.08
C PRO A 304 13.48 -61.73 5.29
N SER A 305 12.55 -61.48 6.23
CA SER A 305 12.28 -62.41 7.33
C SER A 305 10.86 -62.97 7.25
N ARG A 306 10.84 -64.18 6.69
CA ARG A 306 9.98 -65.35 6.90
C ARG A 306 8.92 -65.29 8.02
N ASN A 307 7.71 -65.70 7.63
CA ASN A 307 6.65 -66.39 8.40
C ASN A 307 5.92 -65.66 9.56
N ALA A 308 4.65 -65.35 9.32
CA ALA A 308 3.57 -65.71 10.24
C ALA A 308 2.29 -66.03 9.45
N VAL A 309 1.97 -67.32 9.40
CA VAL A 309 0.66 -67.88 9.01
C VAL A 309 -0.24 -67.76 10.24
N TYR A 310 -1.42 -67.15 10.11
CA TYR A 310 -2.65 -67.60 10.79
C TYR A 310 -3.89 -67.12 10.02
N SER A 311 -4.85 -68.04 9.97
CA SER A 311 -5.98 -68.11 9.02
C SER A 311 -7.30 -67.57 9.57
N ASN A 312 -8.25 -67.39 8.63
CA ASN A 312 -9.73 -67.41 8.76
C ASN A 312 -10.42 -66.14 9.30
N ASN A 313 -11.55 -65.64 8.78
CA ASN A 313 -12.50 -66.12 7.76
C ASN A 313 -13.43 -64.96 7.28
N ASN A 314 -13.98 -65.12 6.07
CA ASN A 314 -15.23 -64.54 5.53
C ASN A 314 -15.26 -63.07 5.04
N GLN A 315 -14.85 -62.84 3.79
CA GLN A 315 -15.54 -61.89 2.90
C GLN A 315 -15.71 -62.48 1.50
N GLN A 316 -16.96 -62.54 1.06
CA GLN A 316 -17.39 -62.94 -0.28
C GLN A 316 -16.76 -62.01 -1.32
N GLN A 317 -15.90 -62.55 -2.19
CA GLN A 317 -15.35 -61.86 -3.35
C GLN A 317 -16.42 -61.73 -4.43
N LEU A 318 -16.84 -60.50 -4.75
CA LEU A 318 -17.49 -60.21 -6.03
C LEU A 318 -16.43 -60.21 -7.16
N PRO A 319 -16.65 -60.91 -8.28
CA PRO A 319 -15.71 -60.92 -9.39
C PRO A 319 -15.85 -59.63 -10.22
N SER A 320 -14.91 -58.69 -10.05
CA SER A 320 -14.78 -57.55 -10.95
C SER A 320 -13.74 -57.84 -12.04
N HIS A 321 -14.19 -57.69 -13.28
CA HIS A 321 -13.51 -58.05 -14.51
C HIS A 321 -12.22 -57.21 -14.71
N ARG A 322 -11.05 -57.86 -14.73
CA ARG A 322 -9.78 -57.26 -15.17
C ARG A 322 -9.75 -57.12 -16.69
N ARG A 323 -9.88 -55.89 -17.20
CA ARG A 323 -9.33 -55.35 -18.47
C ARG A 323 -9.50 -53.83 -18.37
N SER A 324 -8.52 -52.96 -18.50
CA SER A 324 -7.21 -53.00 -19.16
C SER A 324 -6.23 -52.11 -18.38
N GLN A 325 -4.98 -52.58 -18.24
CA GLN A 325 -3.87 -51.77 -17.74
C GLN A 325 -3.32 -50.86 -18.84
N SER A 326 -3.03 -49.60 -18.50
CA SER A 326 -1.96 -48.82 -19.12
C SER A 326 -1.38 -47.72 -18.23
N LEU A 327 -1.39 -47.88 -16.90
CA LEU A 327 -0.52 -47.11 -15.99
C LEU A 327 -0.08 -48.00 -14.81
N PRO A 328 1.17 -47.88 -14.32
CA PRO A 328 1.66 -48.73 -13.23
C PRO A 328 0.81 -48.54 -11.98
N PRO A 329 0.37 -49.63 -11.32
CA PRO A 329 -0.20 -49.54 -10.00
C PRO A 329 0.96 -49.25 -9.02
N ARG A 330 0.89 -48.12 -8.29
CA ARG A 330 1.77 -47.66 -7.18
C ARG A 330 2.60 -46.37 -7.39
N LEU A 331 2.04 -45.31 -8.00
CA LEU A 331 2.33 -43.96 -7.48
C LEU A 331 1.32 -43.72 -6.35
N GLY A 332 1.78 -43.65 -5.10
CA GLY A 332 0.89 -43.45 -3.95
C GLY A 332 0.09 -42.15 -4.08
N THR A 333 -1.23 -42.22 -3.88
CA THR A 333 -2.16 -41.09 -3.81
C THR A 333 -1.93 -40.30 -2.52
N LYS A 334 -0.83 -39.53 -2.46
CA LYS A 334 -0.42 -38.74 -1.28
C LYS A 334 -0.69 -37.26 -1.50
N ILE A 335 -1.39 -36.59 -0.60
CA ILE A 335 -1.51 -35.12 -0.60
C ILE A 335 -0.22 -34.52 -0.04
N LYS A 336 0.41 -33.61 -0.79
CA LYS A 336 1.39 -32.67 -0.23
C LYS A 336 0.68 -31.35 0.05
N PHE A 337 0.72 -30.88 1.29
CA PHE A 337 0.06 -29.66 1.71
C PHE A 337 1.06 -28.54 2.02
N PRO A 338 0.90 -27.32 1.46
CA PRO A 338 1.82 -26.22 1.68
C PRO A 338 1.75 -25.63 3.10
N HIS A 339 2.90 -25.43 3.74
CA HIS A 339 2.98 -24.61 4.95
C HIS A 339 2.79 -23.12 4.59
N GLN A 340 1.71 -22.50 5.07
CA GLN A 340 1.31 -21.14 4.70
C GLN A 340 2.10 -20.02 5.40
N GLY A 341 3.07 -20.36 6.26
CA GLY A 341 3.77 -19.38 7.09
C GLY A 341 2.82 -18.68 8.04
N GLN A 342 3.10 -17.41 8.37
CA GLN A 342 2.28 -16.62 9.29
C GLN A 342 1.20 -15.79 8.58
N LEU A 343 0.57 -16.36 7.54
CA LEU A 343 -0.41 -15.67 6.69
C LEU A 343 -1.53 -15.01 7.50
N LYS A 344 -2.06 -15.69 8.52
CA LYS A 344 -3.15 -15.20 9.37
C LYS A 344 -2.81 -13.96 10.19
N LEU A 345 -1.53 -13.68 10.44
CA LEU A 345 -1.14 -12.49 11.20
C LEU A 345 -1.40 -11.23 10.37
N LEU A 346 -1.02 -11.27 9.09
CA LEU A 346 -1.06 -10.11 8.18
C LEU A 346 -2.31 -10.04 7.30
N PHE A 347 -2.92 -11.18 7.00
CA PHE A 347 -4.04 -11.28 6.07
C PHE A 347 -5.29 -11.85 6.73
N ALA A 348 -6.45 -11.47 6.20
CA ALA A 348 -7.76 -11.88 6.67
C ALA A 348 -8.64 -12.39 5.52
N ASN A 349 -9.74 -13.06 5.88
CA ASN A 349 -10.78 -13.53 4.96
C ASN A 349 -10.25 -14.26 3.70
N PRO A 350 -9.35 -15.25 3.86
CA PRO A 350 -8.76 -15.94 2.73
C PRO A 350 -9.80 -16.82 2.03
N PHE A 351 -9.81 -16.75 0.71
CA PHE A 351 -10.53 -17.68 -0.16
C PHE A 351 -9.52 -18.62 -0.81
N VAL A 352 -9.83 -19.92 -0.85
CA VAL A 352 -8.92 -20.97 -1.35
C VAL A 352 -9.63 -21.77 -2.44
N GLN A 353 -8.98 -21.90 -3.59
CA GLN A 353 -9.42 -22.78 -4.67
C GLN A 353 -8.27 -23.73 -5.05
N THR A 354 -8.60 -25.01 -5.20
CA THR A 354 -7.62 -26.05 -5.55
C THR A 354 -7.90 -26.65 -6.92
N TYR A 355 -6.84 -27.08 -7.60
CA TYR A 355 -6.89 -27.62 -8.96
C TYR A 355 -5.93 -28.79 -9.14
N ARG A 356 -6.23 -29.65 -10.12
CA ARG A 356 -5.32 -30.66 -10.65
C ARG A 356 -5.26 -30.55 -12.17
N PHE A 357 -4.07 -30.28 -12.68
CA PHE A 357 -3.79 -30.21 -14.12
C PHE A 357 -2.88 -31.36 -14.55
N HIS A 358 -2.90 -31.68 -15.83
CA HIS A 358 -2.03 -32.67 -16.43
C HIS A 358 -0.66 -32.09 -16.80
N SER A 359 0.38 -32.81 -16.39
CA SER A 359 1.76 -32.50 -16.77
C SER A 359 2.08 -33.12 -18.14
N GLY A 360 2.72 -32.36 -19.02
CA GLY A 360 3.23 -32.86 -20.32
C GLY A 360 4.32 -33.92 -20.19
N LEU A 361 4.87 -34.11 -18.98
CA LEU A 361 5.82 -35.18 -18.66
C LEU A 361 5.12 -36.43 -18.09
N GLY A 362 3.79 -36.46 -18.04
CA GLY A 362 2.99 -37.42 -17.29
C GLY A 362 2.80 -36.99 -15.83
N GLY A 363 1.78 -37.53 -15.17
CA GLY A 363 1.40 -37.18 -13.79
C GLY A 363 0.52 -35.92 -13.67
N ASP A 364 0.28 -35.51 -12.42
CA ASP A 364 -0.56 -34.36 -12.09
C ASP A 364 0.28 -33.16 -11.58
N ILE A 365 -0.27 -31.97 -11.78
CA ILE A 365 0.18 -30.70 -11.20
C ILE A 365 -0.89 -30.25 -10.21
N CYS A 366 -0.53 -30.18 -8.93
CA CYS A 366 -1.39 -29.72 -7.86
C CYS A 366 -1.32 -28.19 -7.70
N VAL A 367 -2.48 -27.58 -7.91
CA VAL A 367 -2.93 -26.19 -7.80
C VAL A 367 -3.42 -25.72 -6.42
N HIS A 368 -2.74 -24.87 -5.64
CA HIS A 368 -3.40 -24.16 -4.52
C HIS A 368 -3.39 -22.66 -4.75
N GLU A 369 -4.55 -22.10 -5.10
CA GLU A 369 -4.76 -20.68 -5.29
C GLU A 369 -5.42 -20.05 -4.06
N ILE A 370 -4.89 -18.94 -3.57
CA ILE A 370 -5.39 -18.22 -2.41
C ILE A 370 -5.52 -16.74 -2.73
N MET A 371 -6.63 -16.11 -2.35
CA MET A 371 -6.78 -14.66 -2.31
C MET A 371 -7.12 -14.23 -0.89
N ALA A 372 -6.37 -13.28 -0.33
CA ALA A 372 -6.56 -12.82 1.05
C ALA A 372 -6.46 -11.28 1.16
N GLU A 373 -7.22 -10.71 2.09
CA GLU A 373 -7.32 -9.26 2.30
C GLU A 373 -6.21 -8.77 3.22
N SER A 374 -5.56 -7.64 2.90
CA SER A 374 -4.46 -7.10 3.72
C SER A 374 -4.97 -6.32 4.93
N LYS A 375 -4.63 -6.74 6.14
CA LYS A 375 -5.00 -6.00 7.36
C LYS A 375 -4.38 -4.60 7.43
N LEU A 376 -3.33 -4.35 6.64
CA LEU A 376 -2.64 -3.07 6.58
C LEU A 376 -3.40 -2.02 5.76
N CYS A 377 -4.43 -2.40 4.97
CA CYS A 377 -5.13 -1.51 4.03
C CYS A 377 -5.64 -0.22 4.68
N PHE A 378 -6.15 -0.28 5.91
CA PHE A 378 -6.68 0.89 6.62
C PHE A 378 -5.78 1.33 7.78
N GLN A 379 -4.96 0.42 8.32
CA GLN A 379 -4.10 0.72 9.48
C GLN A 379 -2.86 1.51 9.08
N PHE A 380 -2.19 1.14 7.98
CA PHE A 380 -0.94 1.79 7.58
C PHE A 380 -1.13 3.25 7.12
N PRO A 381 -2.17 3.60 6.34
CA PRO A 381 -2.46 5.00 6.00
C PRO A 381 -2.64 5.91 7.23
N GLN A 382 -3.15 5.40 8.35
CA GLN A 382 -3.29 6.19 9.59
C GLN A 382 -1.95 6.64 10.15
N HIS A 383 -0.89 5.85 9.98
CA HIS A 383 0.47 6.23 10.39
C HIS A 383 1.01 7.36 9.51
N LEU A 384 0.79 7.29 8.19
CA LEU A 384 1.18 8.35 7.25
C LEU A 384 0.45 9.66 7.53
N LEU A 385 -0.87 9.59 7.71
CA LEU A 385 -1.68 10.74 8.12
C LEU A 385 -1.19 11.32 9.45
N GLY A 386 -0.73 10.49 10.39
CA GLY A 386 -0.10 10.97 11.62
C GLY A 386 1.12 11.85 11.39
N ILE A 387 2.02 11.47 10.47
CA ILE A 387 3.19 12.28 10.09
C ILE A 387 2.76 13.59 9.43
N TRP A 388 1.81 13.54 8.50
CA TRP A 388 1.32 14.71 7.79
C TRP A 388 0.58 15.71 8.68
N ILE A 389 -0.26 15.22 9.60
CA ILE A 389 -0.92 16.02 10.63
C ILE A 389 0.12 16.74 11.49
N GLN A 390 1.17 16.02 11.91
CA GLN A 390 2.24 16.61 12.72
C GLN A 390 2.99 17.70 11.95
N GLU A 391 3.28 17.47 10.68
CA GLU A 391 3.95 18.45 9.82
C GLU A 391 3.08 19.69 9.58
N GLU A 392 1.76 19.54 9.35
CA GLU A 392 0.85 20.70 9.24
C GLU A 392 0.74 21.49 10.56
N LYS A 393 0.73 20.80 11.72
CA LYS A 393 0.78 21.46 13.04
C LYS A 393 2.06 22.27 13.23
N GLU A 394 3.19 21.72 12.81
CA GLU A 394 4.46 22.45 12.86
C GLU A 394 4.41 23.69 11.96
N LEU A 395 3.90 23.58 10.73
CA LEU A 395 3.77 24.74 9.83
C LEU A 395 2.82 25.82 10.40
N LEU A 396 1.74 25.44 11.08
CA LEU A 396 0.88 26.39 11.80
C LEU A 396 1.63 27.12 12.92
N GLN A 397 2.44 26.40 13.70
CA GLN A 397 3.27 27.00 14.75
C GLN A 397 4.32 27.94 14.17
N GLU A 398 4.91 27.58 13.02
CA GLU A 398 5.89 28.41 12.32
C GLU A 398 5.27 29.74 11.87
N VAL A 399 4.09 29.70 11.23
CA VAL A 399 3.37 30.90 10.77
C VAL A 399 2.85 31.75 11.94
N ALA A 400 2.36 31.12 13.01
CA ALA A 400 1.95 31.84 14.23
C ALA A 400 3.15 32.49 14.95
N GLY A 401 4.32 31.85 14.91
CA GLY A 401 5.55 32.31 15.54
C GLY A 401 6.13 33.61 14.98
N MET A 402 5.71 34.02 13.77
CA MET A 402 6.09 35.33 13.19
C MET A 402 5.48 36.51 13.94
N GLY A 403 4.37 36.29 14.64
CA GLY A 403 3.54 37.36 15.20
C GLY A 403 2.65 38.02 14.14
N GLU A 404 1.82 38.96 14.57
CA GLU A 404 0.86 39.65 13.71
C GLU A 404 1.57 40.61 12.75
N LEU A 405 1.32 40.48 11.44
CA LEU A 405 1.84 41.38 10.41
C LEU A 405 0.87 42.54 10.12
N ARG A 406 1.38 43.62 9.51
CA ARG A 406 0.60 44.76 8.98
C ARG A 406 0.03 44.42 7.59
N GLU A 407 -1.00 45.13 7.15
CA GLU A 407 -1.51 45.00 5.77
C GLU A 407 -0.47 45.44 4.74
N PRO A 408 -0.41 44.83 3.54
CA PRO A 408 -1.28 43.76 3.01
C PRO A 408 -0.86 42.33 3.42
N TRP A 409 0.21 42.19 4.21
CA TRP A 409 0.79 40.90 4.59
C TRP A 409 -0.03 40.16 5.65
N HIS A 410 -0.80 40.88 6.47
CA HIS A 410 -1.75 40.30 7.40
C HIS A 410 -2.78 39.41 6.69
N THR A 411 -3.38 39.92 5.61
CA THR A 411 -4.31 39.15 4.77
C THR A 411 -3.68 37.86 4.25
N LYS A 412 -2.45 37.94 3.69
CA LYS A 412 -1.70 36.76 3.21
C LYS A 412 -1.33 35.78 4.34
N GLN A 413 -1.03 36.28 5.53
CA GLN A 413 -0.74 35.46 6.71
C GLN A 413 -1.98 34.67 7.15
N ILE A 414 -3.15 35.31 7.17
CA ILE A 414 -4.43 34.65 7.50
C ILE A 414 -4.77 33.61 6.43
N GLU A 415 -4.65 33.94 5.14
CA GLU A 415 -4.86 32.96 4.06
C GLU A 415 -3.94 31.74 4.21
N LEU A 416 -2.68 31.95 4.57
CA LEU A 416 -1.72 30.86 4.77
C LEU A 416 -2.11 29.99 5.98
N LEU A 417 -2.53 30.60 7.09
CA LEU A 417 -3.04 29.87 8.27
C LEU A 417 -4.27 29.05 7.93
N ASP A 418 -5.25 29.65 7.24
CA ASP A 418 -6.49 28.99 6.85
C ASP A 418 -6.23 27.76 5.97
N ARG A 419 -5.33 27.85 4.99
CA ARG A 419 -4.91 26.71 4.16
C ARG A 419 -4.37 25.55 5.00
N HIS A 420 -3.51 25.83 5.99
CA HIS A 420 -2.96 24.79 6.86
C HIS A 420 -4.00 24.20 7.81
N LEU A 421 -4.89 25.02 8.35
CA LEU A 421 -6.01 24.55 9.18
C LEU A 421 -6.93 23.65 8.38
N HIS A 422 -7.22 24.01 7.12
CA HIS A 422 -8.01 23.20 6.22
C HIS A 422 -7.34 21.84 5.94
N LEU A 423 -6.05 21.81 5.59
CA LEU A 423 -5.31 20.56 5.40
C LEU A 423 -5.26 19.71 6.67
N LEU A 424 -5.01 20.34 7.82
CA LEU A 424 -5.00 19.68 9.12
C LEU A 424 -6.36 19.02 9.42
N HIS A 425 -7.45 19.72 9.13
CA HIS A 425 -8.80 19.19 9.26
C HIS A 425 -9.01 17.99 8.32
N LEU A 426 -8.68 18.12 7.03
CA LEU A 426 -8.82 17.03 6.05
C LEU A 426 -8.05 15.78 6.47
N TYR A 427 -6.78 15.91 6.85
CA TYR A 427 -5.97 14.76 7.27
C TYR A 427 -6.46 14.15 8.59
N SER A 428 -6.88 14.97 9.55
CA SER A 428 -7.41 14.49 10.83
C SER A 428 -8.72 13.73 10.64
N GLN A 429 -9.64 14.29 9.84
CA GLN A 429 -10.91 13.66 9.50
C GLN A 429 -10.68 12.37 8.72
N ALA A 430 -9.75 12.35 7.75
CA ALA A 430 -9.40 11.12 7.04
C ALA A 430 -8.86 10.04 7.98
N LYS A 431 -8.02 10.40 8.96
CA LYS A 431 -7.48 9.46 9.95
C LYS A 431 -8.58 8.86 10.82
N GLU A 432 -9.51 9.69 11.29
CA GLU A 432 -10.67 9.26 12.08
C GLU A 432 -11.59 8.34 11.28
N ASN A 433 -11.90 8.70 10.03
CA ASN A 433 -12.72 7.88 9.12
C ASN A 433 -12.12 6.48 8.91
N LEU A 434 -10.80 6.40 8.71
CA LEU A 434 -10.10 5.13 8.54
C LEU A 434 -10.08 4.30 9.84
N ALA A 435 -9.95 4.95 11.00
CA ALA A 435 -9.98 4.28 12.30
C ALA A 435 -11.38 3.78 12.67
N ALA A 436 -12.43 4.50 12.27
CA ALA A 436 -13.82 4.15 12.53
C ALA A 436 -14.35 3.03 11.62
N TYR A 437 -13.67 2.72 10.51
CA TYR A 437 -14.13 1.73 9.54
C TYR A 437 -14.06 0.29 10.10
N LYS A 438 -15.23 -0.38 10.18
CA LYS A 438 -15.39 -1.76 10.69
C LYS A 438 -15.81 -2.79 9.63
N GLY A 439 -15.48 -2.55 8.36
CA GLY A 439 -15.87 -3.44 7.25
C GLY A 439 -14.81 -4.47 6.86
N SER A 440 -14.80 -4.85 5.57
CA SER A 440 -13.77 -5.70 4.95
C SER A 440 -12.37 -5.13 5.13
N TYR A 441 -11.32 -5.94 5.04
CA TYR A 441 -9.94 -5.44 5.14
C TYR A 441 -9.41 -4.85 3.82
N PHE A 442 -10.30 -4.40 2.93
CA PHE A 442 -9.96 -3.68 1.71
C PHE A 442 -11.05 -2.66 1.32
N LYS A 443 -10.69 -1.62 0.57
CA LYS A 443 -11.64 -0.66 -0.03
C LYS A 443 -12.26 -1.27 -1.29
N GLN A 444 -13.58 -1.49 -1.28
CA GLN A 444 -14.31 -2.04 -2.44
C GLN A 444 -14.34 -1.06 -3.62
N SER A 445 -14.35 -1.59 -4.85
CA SER A 445 -14.43 -0.84 -6.11
C SER A 445 -15.73 -0.06 -6.31
N SER A 446 -16.84 -0.52 -5.70
CA SER A 446 -18.11 0.23 -5.63
C SER A 446 -17.93 1.55 -4.86
N ARG A 447 -17.06 1.56 -3.85
CA ARG A 447 -16.72 2.73 -3.01
C ARG A 447 -15.48 3.48 -3.50
N LYS A 448 -15.08 3.32 -4.76
CA LYS A 448 -13.90 4.04 -5.31
C LYS A 448 -13.98 5.56 -5.14
N ASN A 449 -15.18 6.13 -5.30
CA ASN A 449 -15.43 7.58 -5.20
C ASN A 449 -15.66 8.05 -3.74
N ASP A 450 -15.65 7.14 -2.77
CA ASP A 450 -15.83 7.47 -1.37
C ASP A 450 -14.61 8.23 -0.82
N ARG A 451 -14.84 9.49 -0.44
CA ARG A 451 -13.84 10.41 0.11
C ARG A 451 -13.36 9.99 1.49
N THR A 452 -14.23 9.39 2.31
CA THR A 452 -13.88 9.00 3.68
C THR A 452 -12.76 7.96 3.73
N LEU A 453 -12.57 7.21 2.62
CA LEU A 453 -11.56 6.17 2.47
C LEU A 453 -10.54 6.50 1.37
N GLU A 454 -10.33 7.77 0.99
CA GLU A 454 -9.50 8.10 -0.18
C GLU A 454 -8.02 7.74 -0.03
N PHE A 455 -7.46 7.75 1.19
CA PHE A 455 -6.08 7.36 1.47
C PHE A 455 -5.85 5.84 1.48
N ALA A 456 -6.92 5.03 1.53
CA ALA A 456 -6.82 3.57 1.52
C ALA A 456 -6.70 3.04 0.08
N PRO A 457 -5.78 2.08 -0.19
CA PRO A 457 -5.63 1.48 -1.51
C PRO A 457 -6.90 0.72 -1.93
N LEU A 458 -7.32 0.93 -3.16
CA LEU A 458 -8.50 0.29 -3.72
C LEU A 458 -8.23 -1.20 -3.98
N ASN A 459 -9.10 -2.08 -3.49
CA ASN A 459 -9.11 -3.51 -3.81
C ASN A 459 -7.80 -4.27 -3.53
N LEU A 460 -7.08 -3.89 -2.45
CA LEU A 460 -5.79 -4.46 -2.07
C LEU A 460 -5.91 -5.91 -1.54
N HIS A 461 -5.32 -6.85 -2.28
CA HIS A 461 -5.29 -8.28 -1.92
C HIS A 461 -3.93 -8.90 -2.18
N LEU A 462 -3.56 -9.90 -1.36
CA LEU A 462 -2.57 -10.90 -1.72
C LEU A 462 -3.23 -11.96 -2.58
N GLN A 463 -2.66 -12.21 -3.74
CA GLN A 463 -2.92 -13.38 -4.57
C GLN A 463 -1.72 -14.32 -4.45
N ARG A 464 -1.96 -15.55 -4.00
CA ARG A 464 -0.93 -16.57 -3.81
C ARG A 464 -1.27 -17.81 -4.64
N MET A 465 -0.26 -18.38 -5.28
CA MET A 465 -0.34 -19.67 -5.95
C MET A 465 0.79 -20.56 -5.42
N TRP A 466 0.43 -21.69 -4.83
CA TRP A 466 1.38 -22.78 -4.58
C TRP A 466 1.17 -23.87 -5.62
N VAL A 467 2.27 -24.37 -6.17
CA VAL A 467 2.26 -25.38 -7.23
C VAL A 467 3.14 -26.54 -6.82
N HIS A 468 2.68 -27.76 -7.05
CA HIS A 468 3.49 -28.97 -7.00
C HIS A 468 3.32 -29.81 -8.25
N ASN A 469 4.43 -30.24 -8.87
CA ASN A 469 4.42 -31.26 -9.91
C ASN A 469 5.10 -32.52 -9.36
N ASP A 470 4.34 -33.62 -9.33
CA ASP A 470 4.80 -34.91 -8.78
C ASP A 470 5.97 -35.48 -9.58
N THR A 471 5.87 -35.42 -10.91
CA THR A 471 6.86 -35.97 -11.86
C THR A 471 8.18 -35.21 -11.81
N LEU A 472 8.15 -33.90 -11.60
CA LEU A 472 9.35 -33.07 -11.43
C LEU A 472 9.89 -33.06 -10.00
N ASN A 473 9.12 -33.57 -9.04
CA ASN A 473 9.30 -33.35 -7.61
C ASN A 473 9.61 -31.87 -7.27
N LYS A 474 8.97 -30.94 -8.00
CA LYS A 474 9.17 -29.50 -7.88
C LYS A 474 7.97 -28.88 -7.16
N CYS A 475 8.21 -27.96 -6.25
CA CYS A 475 7.16 -27.12 -5.68
C CYS A 475 7.63 -25.68 -5.47
N GLY A 476 6.70 -24.74 -5.39
CA GLY A 476 7.03 -23.32 -5.19
C GLY A 476 5.81 -22.46 -4.86
N PHE A 477 6.07 -21.34 -4.18
CA PHE A 477 5.09 -20.29 -3.91
C PHE A 477 5.31 -19.10 -4.85
N TYR A 478 4.22 -18.55 -5.36
CA TYR A 478 4.18 -17.35 -6.18
C TYR A 478 3.16 -16.39 -5.60
N ASP A 479 3.62 -15.23 -5.14
CA ASP A 479 2.80 -14.20 -4.54
C ASP A 479 2.76 -12.97 -5.46
N PHE A 480 1.57 -12.40 -5.61
CA PHE A 480 1.28 -11.21 -6.38
C PHE A 480 0.39 -10.30 -5.53
N ILE A 481 0.65 -9.00 -5.52
CA ILE A 481 -0.25 -8.04 -4.88
C ILE A 481 -1.16 -7.45 -5.95
N SER A 482 -2.47 -7.62 -5.80
CA SER A 482 -3.45 -6.96 -6.67
C SER A 482 -3.97 -5.70 -5.98
N VAL A 483 -3.96 -4.56 -6.68
CA VAL A 483 -4.40 -3.27 -6.14
C VAL A 483 -4.86 -2.36 -7.26
N GLY A 484 -5.88 -1.52 -7.02
CA GLY A 484 -6.37 -0.54 -7.99
C GLY A 484 -5.33 0.52 -8.32
N ALA A 485 -5.67 1.43 -9.24
CA ALA A 485 -4.78 2.53 -9.60
C ALA A 485 -4.55 3.42 -8.38
N PHE A 486 -3.31 3.86 -8.17
CA PHE A 486 -2.99 4.83 -7.13
C PHE A 486 -3.44 6.22 -7.58
N THR A 487 -4.67 6.58 -7.21
CA THR A 487 -5.32 7.81 -7.69
C THR A 487 -6.36 8.31 -6.69
N ALA A 488 -6.53 9.62 -6.65
CA ALA A 488 -7.60 10.27 -5.91
C ALA A 488 -8.92 10.21 -6.70
N HIS A 489 -9.54 9.02 -6.75
CA HIS A 489 -10.78 8.77 -7.52
C HIS A 489 -11.93 9.73 -7.21
N SER A 490 -12.01 10.22 -5.98
CA SER A 490 -13.00 11.18 -5.48
C SER A 490 -12.81 12.60 -6.02
N HIS A 491 -11.68 12.89 -6.65
CA HIS A 491 -11.35 14.20 -7.22
C HIS A 491 -11.60 14.14 -8.73
N LYS A 492 -12.63 14.82 -9.21
CA LYS A 492 -12.90 14.93 -10.65
C LYS A 492 -11.70 15.61 -11.31
N SER A 493 -11.12 14.96 -12.32
CA SER A 493 -9.86 15.37 -12.97
C SER A 493 -9.97 16.61 -13.87
N LYS A 494 -10.79 17.62 -13.52
CA LYS A 494 -10.99 18.82 -14.34
C LYS A 494 -9.66 19.52 -14.68
N ASN A 495 -8.68 19.45 -13.77
CA ASN A 495 -7.36 20.08 -13.91
C ASN A 495 -6.24 19.08 -14.28
N GLY A 496 -6.59 17.82 -14.61
CA GLY A 496 -5.65 16.74 -14.92
C GLY A 496 -5.07 16.01 -13.69
N GLY A 497 -4.37 14.90 -13.93
CA GLY A 497 -3.66 14.10 -12.92
C GLY A 497 -2.29 14.68 -12.51
N LEU A 498 -1.59 14.01 -11.59
CA LEU A 498 -0.35 14.51 -10.96
C LEU A 498 0.72 14.93 -11.95
N ILE A 499 0.97 14.18 -13.04
CA ILE A 499 1.98 14.58 -14.05
C ILE A 499 1.67 15.96 -14.62
N ARG A 500 0.41 16.20 -15.02
CA ARG A 500 -0.01 17.50 -15.57
C ARG A 500 0.04 18.60 -14.52
N LEU A 501 -0.40 18.30 -13.30
CA LEU A 501 -0.37 19.26 -12.20
C LEU A 501 1.07 19.66 -11.83
N VAL A 502 2.00 18.70 -11.77
CA VAL A 502 3.43 18.95 -11.50
C VAL A 502 4.09 19.69 -12.66
N GLN A 503 3.73 19.40 -13.91
CA GLN A 503 4.21 20.15 -15.08
C GLN A 503 3.69 21.61 -15.06
N ALA A 504 2.42 21.82 -14.72
CA ALA A 504 1.86 23.17 -14.59
C ALA A 504 2.54 24.01 -13.49
N LEU A 505 3.04 23.37 -12.42
CA LEU A 505 3.88 24.05 -11.42
C LEU A 505 5.26 24.44 -11.97
N LYS A 506 5.79 23.73 -12.96
CA LYS A 506 7.08 24.02 -13.61
C LYS A 506 6.95 25.06 -14.75
N GLU A 507 5.84 25.06 -15.47
CA GLU A 507 5.61 25.83 -16.70
C GLU A 507 4.88 27.17 -16.50
N SER A 508 4.44 27.51 -15.28
CA SER A 508 3.71 28.77 -15.00
C SER A 508 4.51 30.00 -15.48
N PRO A 509 3.96 30.85 -16.37
CA PRO A 509 4.75 31.80 -17.16
C PRO A 509 5.28 32.98 -16.34
N MET A 510 6.54 33.27 -16.61
CA MET A 510 7.30 34.45 -16.23
C MET A 510 6.58 35.76 -16.62
N ARG A 511 6.22 36.56 -15.61
CA ARG A 511 6.32 38.02 -15.68
C ARG A 511 7.03 38.49 -14.41
N SER A 512 8.14 39.19 -14.60
CA SER A 512 9.11 39.72 -13.62
C SER A 512 10.15 38.72 -13.08
N ASN A 513 11.42 39.06 -13.34
CA ASN A 513 12.65 38.34 -12.97
C ASN A 513 12.93 38.29 -11.45
N GLN A 514 11.93 38.53 -10.58
CA GLN A 514 12.08 38.54 -9.12
C GLN A 514 11.31 37.40 -8.42
N LEU A 515 10.25 36.83 -9.02
CA LEU A 515 9.41 35.83 -8.35
C LEU A 515 9.94 34.38 -8.37
N TYR A 516 10.87 34.03 -9.27
CA TYR A 516 11.47 32.68 -9.27
C TYR A 516 12.42 32.42 -8.10
N GLN A 517 12.85 33.47 -7.39
CA GLN A 517 13.64 33.31 -6.18
C GLN A 517 12.79 32.78 -5.02
N GLY A 518 11.49 33.10 -4.93
CA GLY A 518 10.64 32.73 -3.79
C GLY A 518 10.45 31.22 -3.57
N THR A 519 10.10 30.46 -4.61
CA THR A 519 9.88 29.00 -4.49
C THR A 519 11.19 28.22 -4.26
N SER A 520 12.30 28.70 -4.84
CA SER A 520 13.64 28.19 -4.53
C SER A 520 14.03 28.50 -3.08
N LYS A 521 13.78 29.73 -2.60
CA LYS A 521 14.05 30.16 -1.22
C LYS A 521 13.23 29.37 -0.19
N ILE A 522 11.94 29.16 -0.44
CA ILE A 522 11.07 28.33 0.44
C ILE A 522 11.63 26.90 0.53
N THR A 523 12.00 26.30 -0.61
CA THR A 523 12.54 24.94 -0.64
C THR A 523 13.90 24.86 0.06
N MET A 524 14.81 25.81 -0.21
CA MET A 524 16.11 25.89 0.47
C MET A 524 15.97 26.08 1.98
N ALA A 525 15.06 26.97 2.43
CA ALA A 525 14.79 27.19 3.84
C ALA A 525 14.17 25.94 4.49
N HIS A 526 13.26 25.25 3.80
CA HIS A 526 12.69 23.98 4.26
C HIS A 526 13.76 22.89 4.40
N ASP A 527 14.60 22.72 3.39
CA ASP A 527 15.69 21.72 3.39
C ASP A 527 16.70 22.01 4.51
N ALA A 528 17.04 23.28 4.73
CA ALA A 528 17.87 23.71 5.84
C ALA A 528 17.22 23.38 7.20
N ILE A 529 15.91 23.62 7.37
CA ILE A 529 15.17 23.21 8.57
C ILE A 529 15.25 21.69 8.79
N GLN A 530 15.04 20.88 7.75
CA GLN A 530 15.10 19.42 7.87
C GLN A 530 16.51 18.95 8.24
N ALA A 531 17.54 19.53 7.63
CA ALA A 531 18.93 19.23 7.92
C ALA A 531 19.32 19.64 9.35
N ILE A 532 18.88 20.81 9.84
CA ILE A 532 19.05 21.24 11.22
C ILE A 532 18.36 20.27 12.18
N LYS A 533 17.11 19.86 11.90
CA LYS A 533 16.38 18.87 12.71
C LYS A 533 17.14 17.54 12.79
N GLN A 534 17.68 17.05 11.68
CA GLN A 534 18.46 15.82 11.64
C GLN A 534 19.77 15.93 12.43
N LEU A 535 20.58 16.95 12.15
CA LEU A 535 21.84 17.18 12.87
C LEU A 535 21.62 17.39 14.37
N ARG A 536 20.52 18.06 14.75
CA ARG A 536 20.11 18.18 16.16
C ARG A 536 19.85 16.84 16.81
N ARG A 537 19.13 15.93 16.15
CA ARG A 537 18.93 14.56 16.64
C ARG A 537 20.28 13.84 16.82
N ASP A 538 21.16 13.95 15.84
CA ASP A 538 22.47 13.27 15.86
C ASP A 538 23.39 13.80 16.97
N VAL A 539 23.38 15.12 17.20
CA VAL A 539 24.13 15.77 18.28
C VAL A 539 23.56 15.38 19.65
N VAL A 540 22.24 15.29 19.80
CA VAL A 540 21.59 14.85 21.05
C VAL A 540 21.89 13.38 21.34
N GLU A 541 21.95 12.51 20.33
CA GLU A 541 22.35 11.10 20.51
C GLU A 541 23.84 10.99 20.90
N ALA A 542 24.70 11.82 20.31
CA ALA A 542 26.09 11.93 20.72
C ALA A 542 26.23 12.41 22.18
N MET A 543 25.43 13.41 22.60
CA MET A 543 25.35 13.84 24.01
C MET A 543 24.92 12.69 24.94
N ARG A 544 23.91 11.90 24.54
CA ARG A 544 23.42 10.75 25.32
C ARG A 544 24.51 9.67 25.46
N SER A 545 25.22 9.36 24.38
CA SER A 545 26.35 8.44 24.38
C SER A 545 27.49 8.94 25.27
N LEU A 546 27.80 10.25 25.21
CA LEU A 546 28.80 10.88 26.06
C LEU A 546 28.41 10.86 27.55
N MET A 547 27.12 11.10 27.86
CA MET A 547 26.58 11.00 29.22
C MET A 547 26.66 9.57 29.77
N LYS A 548 26.43 8.56 28.92
CA LYS A 548 26.58 7.15 29.31
C LYS A 548 28.03 6.83 29.69
N LEU A 549 29.00 7.19 28.83
CA LEU A 549 30.43 7.01 29.13
C LEU A 549 30.85 7.77 30.39
N ALA A 550 30.31 8.97 30.61
CA ALA A 550 30.56 9.75 31.80
C ALA A 550 30.01 9.07 33.07
N LYS A 551 28.81 8.48 33.01
CA LYS A 551 28.22 7.70 34.11
C LYS A 551 29.03 6.45 34.43
N GLU A 552 29.58 5.79 33.40
CA GLU A 552 30.43 4.60 33.51
C GLU A 552 31.90 4.94 33.82
N LYS A 553 32.25 6.23 33.94
CA LYS A 553 33.63 6.75 34.12
C LYS A 553 34.62 6.21 33.08
N GLN A 554 34.14 5.92 31.88
CA GLN A 554 34.92 5.36 30.80
C GLN A 554 35.44 6.47 29.89
N THR A 555 36.75 6.73 29.92
CA THR A 555 37.39 7.77 29.09
C THR A 555 37.60 7.33 27.64
N SER A 556 37.71 6.02 27.40
CA SER A 556 37.86 5.45 26.05
C SER A 556 36.57 5.63 25.25
N GLY A 557 36.64 6.45 24.18
CA GLY A 557 35.52 6.76 23.31
C GLY A 557 34.88 8.14 23.51
N MET A 558 35.16 8.87 24.60
CA MET A 558 34.56 10.20 24.84
C MET A 558 35.09 11.27 23.87
N LEU A 559 36.39 11.27 23.56
CA LEU A 559 37.00 12.24 22.64
C LEU A 559 36.53 12.07 21.18
N PRO A 560 36.47 10.85 20.60
CA PRO A 560 35.86 10.64 19.29
C PRO A 560 34.43 11.18 19.18
N ILE A 561 33.59 10.99 20.21
CA ILE A 561 32.23 11.55 20.23
C ILE A 561 32.26 13.08 20.21
N CYS A 562 33.20 13.72 20.93
CA CYS A 562 33.33 15.17 20.93
C CYS A 562 33.79 15.72 19.57
N GLU A 563 34.74 15.06 18.89
CA GLU A 563 35.19 15.45 17.55
C GLU A 563 34.06 15.26 16.51
N ASP A 564 33.27 14.20 16.63
CA ASP A 564 32.05 14.00 15.83
C ASP A 564 31.02 15.11 16.07
N MET A 565 30.79 15.50 17.33
CA MET A 565 29.92 16.64 17.67
C MET A 565 30.43 17.97 17.09
N ILE A 566 31.74 18.25 17.15
CA ILE A 566 32.33 19.45 16.52
C ILE A 566 32.06 19.45 15.02
N THR A 567 32.31 18.32 14.36
CA THR A 567 32.12 18.17 12.91
C THR A 567 30.66 18.40 12.53
N LYS A 568 29.71 17.76 13.21
CA LYS A 568 28.27 17.93 12.99
C LYS A 568 27.81 19.37 13.24
N THR A 569 28.36 20.01 14.27
CA THR A 569 28.00 21.40 14.58
C THR A 569 28.53 22.38 13.53
N ARG A 570 29.73 22.15 12.97
CA ARG A 570 30.24 22.93 11.83
C ARG A 570 29.39 22.75 10.58
N ILE A 571 28.97 21.52 10.28
CA ILE A 571 28.06 21.24 9.16
C ILE A 571 26.75 22.02 9.36
N LEU A 572 26.19 21.98 10.58
CA LEU A 572 24.97 22.70 10.94
C LEU A 572 25.08 24.22 10.71
N LEU A 573 26.22 24.83 11.01
CA LEU A 573 26.47 26.25 10.74
C LEU A 573 26.69 26.56 9.23
N SER A 574 27.14 25.58 8.44
CA SER A 574 27.37 25.75 7.00
C SER A 574 26.14 25.53 6.12
N LEU A 575 25.06 24.97 6.68
CA LEU A 575 23.82 24.68 5.96
C LEU A 575 22.94 25.90 5.72
N TRP A 576 23.30 27.03 6.34
CA TRP A 576 22.48 28.22 6.38
C TRP A 576 23.08 29.33 5.53
N ASP A 577 22.22 30.05 4.80
CA ASP A 577 22.60 31.26 4.05
C ASP A 577 22.27 32.51 4.88
N PRO A 578 23.28 33.25 5.40
CA PRO A 578 23.06 34.46 6.17
C PRO A 578 22.21 35.49 5.42
N GLY A 579 22.34 35.58 4.09
CA GLY A 579 21.59 36.54 3.28
C GLY A 579 20.08 36.30 3.31
N LEU A 580 19.65 35.03 3.39
CA LEU A 580 18.23 34.69 3.51
C LEU A 580 17.64 35.05 4.89
N VAL A 581 18.45 35.00 5.95
CA VAL A 581 18.02 35.43 7.28
C VAL A 581 17.94 36.94 7.37
N GLU A 582 18.93 37.66 6.87
CA GLU A 582 18.90 39.12 6.85
C GLU A 582 17.68 39.63 6.07
N GLU A 583 17.38 39.05 4.90
CA GLU A 583 16.19 39.38 4.11
C GLU A 583 14.88 39.13 4.89
N ALA A 584 14.78 38.00 5.61
CA ALA A 584 13.58 37.68 6.39
C ALA A 584 13.43 38.54 7.65
N LEU A 585 14.53 38.87 8.32
CA LEU A 585 14.53 39.73 9.51
C LEU A 585 14.20 41.18 9.15
N THR A 586 14.80 41.71 8.08
CA THR A 586 14.46 43.05 7.57
C THR A 586 12.99 43.15 7.18
N PHE A 587 12.43 42.13 6.54
CA PHE A 587 11.00 42.04 6.28
C PHE A 587 10.16 42.10 7.57
N LEU A 588 10.55 41.38 8.62
CA LEU A 588 9.81 41.38 9.88
C LEU A 588 9.92 42.70 10.63
N GLU A 589 11.08 43.34 10.63
CA GLU A 589 11.26 44.67 11.22
C GLU A 589 10.36 45.71 10.55
N GLU A 590 10.18 45.61 9.22
CA GLU A 590 9.35 46.53 8.44
C GLU A 590 7.84 46.30 8.65
N TYR A 591 7.41 45.03 8.68
CA TYR A 591 5.99 44.67 8.58
C TYR A 591 5.36 44.06 9.84
N LYS A 592 6.10 43.77 10.91
CA LYS A 592 5.52 43.23 12.16
C LYS A 592 4.78 44.32 12.94
N VAL A 593 3.63 43.98 13.50
CA VAL A 593 2.90 44.86 14.43
C VAL A 593 3.71 44.93 15.73
N ALA A 594 4.10 46.13 16.13
CA ALA A 594 4.76 46.33 17.41
C ALA A 594 3.79 45.90 18.53
N LYS A 595 4.24 45.04 19.46
CA LYS A 595 3.47 44.75 20.67
C LYS A 595 3.26 46.09 21.38
N VAL A 596 2.02 46.57 21.43
CA VAL A 596 1.66 47.65 22.34
C VAL A 596 1.94 47.12 23.74
N GLN A 597 3.03 47.60 24.34
CA GLN A 597 3.26 47.46 25.76
C GLN A 597 2.11 48.18 26.44
N ASP A 598 1.24 47.43 27.12
CA ASP A 598 0.34 47.97 28.14
C ASP A 598 1.21 48.46 29.32
N ASN A 599 1.98 49.53 29.08
CA ASN A 599 2.51 50.37 30.12
C ASN A 599 1.42 51.36 30.46
N SER A 600 0.39 50.88 31.17
CA SER A 600 -0.55 51.74 31.86
C SER A 600 0.17 52.39 33.04
N THR A 601 0.93 53.46 32.77
CA THR A 601 1.10 54.53 33.76
C THR A 601 -0.21 55.30 33.80
N THR A 602 -1.05 54.93 34.76
CA THR A 602 -2.25 55.65 35.15
C THR A 602 -1.90 56.84 36.05
N THR A 603 -2.57 57.95 35.79
CA THR A 603 -3.21 58.82 36.81
C THR A 603 -4.62 59.05 36.25
N SER A 604 -5.63 58.29 36.71
CA SER A 604 -6.62 58.65 37.77
C SER A 604 -7.48 59.87 37.37
N SER A 605 -8.81 59.96 37.50
CA SER A 605 -9.81 59.33 38.40
C SER A 605 -11.21 59.80 37.87
N SER A 606 -12.22 58.96 37.64
CA SER A 606 -13.28 58.48 38.57
C SER A 606 -14.26 59.53 39.12
N ASP A 607 -15.55 59.40 38.74
CA ASP A 607 -16.72 59.23 39.62
C ASP A 607 -17.90 58.73 38.74
N ASP A 608 -18.44 57.52 38.91
CA ASP A 608 -19.47 57.08 39.87
C ASP A 608 -20.84 57.78 39.65
N THR A 609 -22.01 57.16 39.47
CA THR A 609 -22.51 55.77 39.50
C THR A 609 -23.96 55.90 38.93
N LEU A 610 -24.44 55.17 37.91
CA LEU A 610 -25.20 53.90 37.98
C LEU A 610 -25.95 53.72 36.65
N THR A 611 -25.60 52.72 35.85
CA THR A 611 -26.51 51.69 35.29
C THR A 611 -25.67 50.61 34.59
N LEU A 612 -25.80 49.39 35.08
CA LEU A 612 -25.06 48.18 34.74
C LEU A 612 -25.30 47.67 33.30
N ASP A 613 -24.28 46.92 32.85
CA ASP A 613 -24.28 45.85 31.84
C ASP A 613 -24.44 46.23 30.36
N PHE A 614 -23.32 46.46 29.66
CA PHE A 614 -23.06 45.96 28.29
C PHE A 614 -21.63 46.36 27.85
N LYS A 615 -20.80 45.36 27.44
CA LYS A 615 -19.48 45.43 26.76
C LYS A 615 -18.21 45.12 27.58
N ILE A 616 -18.01 43.84 27.89
CA ILE A 616 -16.66 43.22 27.83
C ILE A 616 -16.71 42.22 26.67
N ASN A 617 -16.43 42.72 25.45
CA ASN A 617 -16.16 41.93 24.25
C ASN A 617 -15.69 42.91 23.16
N GLN A 618 -14.52 43.52 23.35
CA GLN A 618 -13.78 44.05 22.20
C GLN A 618 -13.07 42.89 21.51
N SER A 619 -13.40 42.73 20.24
CA SER A 619 -13.07 41.61 19.37
C SER A 619 -11.57 41.38 19.23
N LEU A 620 -11.09 40.24 19.71
CA LEU A 620 -9.78 39.69 19.31
C LEU A 620 -9.65 39.71 17.78
N SER A 621 -8.48 40.08 17.25
CA SER A 621 -8.20 40.00 15.81
C SER A 621 -8.40 38.55 15.32
N PRO A 622 -8.79 38.32 14.06
CA PRO A 622 -8.96 36.96 13.52
C PRO A 622 -7.74 36.08 13.80
N PHE A 623 -6.53 36.64 13.68
CA PHE A 623 -5.28 35.99 14.07
C PHE A 623 -5.26 35.57 15.54
N LYS A 624 -5.63 36.47 16.47
CA LYS A 624 -5.71 36.17 17.91
C LYS A 624 -6.81 35.15 18.24
N ARG A 625 -7.94 35.16 17.53
CA ARG A 625 -9.00 34.13 17.71
C ARG A 625 -8.55 32.76 17.23
N ILE A 626 -7.95 32.70 16.04
CA ILE A 626 -7.45 31.46 15.46
C ILE A 626 -6.35 30.86 16.35
N THR A 627 -5.39 31.66 16.78
CA THR A 627 -4.29 31.21 17.65
C THR A 627 -4.75 30.82 19.06
N GLN A 628 -5.79 31.47 19.62
CA GLN A 628 -6.38 31.09 20.91
C GLN A 628 -7.26 29.83 20.83
N GLN A 629 -8.09 29.67 19.79
CA GLN A 629 -8.93 28.48 19.61
C GLN A 629 -8.10 27.20 19.41
N LEU A 630 -6.88 27.33 18.89
CA LEU A 630 -5.97 26.21 18.71
C LEU A 630 -5.40 25.67 20.03
N ASN A 631 -5.64 26.34 21.17
CA ASN A 631 -5.19 25.96 22.52
C ASN A 631 -3.76 25.39 22.54
N PHE A 632 -2.87 26.00 21.74
CA PHE A 632 -1.45 25.76 21.87
C PHE A 632 -1.03 26.48 23.16
N ASP A 633 -0.88 25.74 24.24
CA ASP A 633 0.04 26.18 25.29
C ASP A 633 1.37 26.48 24.58
N LEU A 634 1.68 27.77 24.39
CA LEU A 634 2.95 28.25 23.85
C LEU A 634 4.11 28.02 24.83
N ARG A 635 3.98 27.04 25.72
CA ARG A 635 5.12 26.43 26.37
C ARG A 635 5.77 25.50 25.35
N SER A 636 6.99 25.84 24.95
CA SER A 636 7.98 24.79 24.70
C SER A 636 7.78 23.71 25.76
N PRO A 637 7.74 22.41 25.41
CA PRO A 637 7.67 21.36 26.43
C PRO A 637 8.65 21.73 27.53
N ASP A 638 8.11 21.83 28.75
CA ASP A 638 8.79 22.44 29.88
C ASP A 638 10.18 21.80 30.03
N PHE A 639 11.11 22.61 30.53
CA PHE A 639 12.56 22.38 30.61
C PHE A 639 13.04 21.05 31.24
N ASP A 640 12.13 20.18 31.67
CA ASP A 640 12.37 18.87 32.28
C ASP A 640 11.87 17.65 31.47
N ASP A 641 11.25 17.84 30.30
CA ASP A 641 10.90 16.70 29.42
C ASP A 641 12.13 16.18 28.65
N PHE A 642 12.82 15.21 29.24
CA PHE A 642 13.82 14.39 28.57
C PHE A 642 13.23 13.37 27.57
N VAL A 643 12.09 13.66 26.95
CA VAL A 643 11.46 12.77 25.96
C VAL A 643 11.08 13.55 24.71
N THR A 644 11.91 13.44 23.67
CA THR A 644 11.45 13.55 22.29
C THR A 644 10.43 12.44 22.02
N PRO A 645 9.36 12.64 21.23
CA PRO A 645 8.25 11.67 21.06
C PRO A 645 8.57 10.29 20.44
N ASP A 646 9.84 9.89 20.31
CA ASP A 646 10.27 8.75 19.48
C ASP A 646 11.05 7.64 20.23
N THR A 647 10.85 7.47 21.54
CA THR A 647 11.52 6.37 22.28
C THR A 647 10.62 5.12 22.36
N PRO A 648 11.07 3.91 21.95
CA PRO A 648 10.29 2.67 22.13
C PRO A 648 10.11 2.32 23.63
N GLU A 649 8.95 1.77 23.99
CA GLU A 649 8.46 1.44 25.35
C GLU A 649 9.28 0.39 26.16
N CYS A 650 10.51 0.08 25.77
CA CYS A 650 11.39 -0.78 26.54
C CYS A 650 12.49 0.10 27.15
N VAL A 651 12.60 0.11 28.49
CA VAL A 651 13.60 0.82 29.34
C VAL A 651 13.03 2.06 30.04
N GLN A 652 12.13 1.85 31.03
CA GLN A 652 11.63 2.90 31.94
C GLN A 652 12.28 2.91 33.33
N ASP A 653 13.27 2.06 33.65
CA ASP A 653 13.62 1.79 35.06
C ASP A 653 14.89 2.46 35.64
N ILE A 654 15.41 3.57 35.10
CA ILE A 654 16.72 4.10 35.57
C ILE A 654 16.67 5.46 36.30
N TRP A 655 15.55 6.21 36.28
CA TRP A 655 15.57 7.61 36.76
C TRP A 655 14.50 8.00 37.81
N THR A 656 13.62 7.10 38.23
CA THR A 656 12.55 7.42 39.19
C THR A 656 12.58 6.51 40.41
N ARG A 657 13.56 6.71 41.29
CA ARG A 657 13.45 6.23 42.68
C ARG A 657 14.31 7.05 43.61
N ASN A 658 13.71 8.06 44.25
CA ASN A 658 13.78 8.28 45.69
C ASN A 658 12.91 9.48 46.13
N GLY A 659 11.85 9.18 46.89
CA GLY A 659 11.43 9.99 48.02
C GLY A 659 10.13 10.77 47.91
N ILE A 660 8.95 10.10 47.97
CA ILE A 660 7.76 10.66 48.66
C ILE A 660 7.02 9.51 49.38
N ARG A 661 6.80 9.68 50.69
CA ARG A 661 5.90 8.89 51.54
C ARG A 661 4.55 9.62 51.63
N ASN A 662 3.47 8.85 51.46
CA ASN A 662 2.11 8.91 52.03
C ASN A 662 1.19 10.15 51.92
N GLY A 663 -0.08 9.85 51.55
CA GLY A 663 -1.33 10.60 51.80
C GLY A 663 -1.78 11.43 50.61
N GLU A 664 -3.01 11.39 50.06
CA GLU A 664 -4.31 10.81 50.43
C GLU A 664 -5.16 10.61 49.16
N TYR A 665 -6.12 9.69 49.24
CA TYR A 665 -7.16 9.40 48.25
C TYR A 665 -8.24 10.49 48.24
N ALA A 666 -8.69 10.93 47.05
CA ALA A 666 -10.05 11.44 46.86
C ALA A 666 -10.55 11.11 45.45
N SER A 667 -11.53 10.19 45.42
CA SER A 667 -12.32 9.77 44.27
C SER A 667 -13.42 10.78 43.94
N ILE A 668 -13.64 11.10 42.66
CA ILE A 668 -14.94 11.61 42.20
C ILE A 668 -15.35 10.87 40.92
N ALA A 669 -16.55 10.29 41.01
CA ALA A 669 -17.21 9.43 40.05
C ALA A 669 -17.87 10.22 38.89
N TYR A 670 -17.87 9.62 37.70
CA TYR A 670 -18.71 10.05 36.58
C TYR A 670 -20.13 9.49 36.77
N SER A 671 -21.10 10.38 36.99
CA SER A 671 -22.53 10.03 36.90
C SER A 671 -22.99 10.06 35.44
N LYS A 672 -23.41 8.89 34.96
CA LYS A 672 -24.31 8.69 33.83
C LYS A 672 -25.68 9.26 34.18
N ASN A 673 -26.28 10.04 33.29
CA ASN A 673 -27.73 10.21 33.22
C ASN A 673 -28.19 9.99 31.78
N GLU A 674 -28.84 8.84 31.56
CA GLU A 674 -29.75 8.58 30.45
C GLU A 674 -31.16 8.93 30.92
N ALA A 675 -31.92 9.67 30.10
CA ALA A 675 -33.37 9.57 30.05
C ALA A 675 -33.88 9.94 28.64
N PRO A 676 -35.00 9.35 28.20
CA PRO A 676 -35.34 9.19 26.79
C PRO A 676 -36.31 10.28 26.30
N ASN A 677 -36.32 10.55 24.99
CA ASN A 677 -37.55 11.01 24.35
C ASN A 677 -37.63 10.62 22.88
N ASN A 678 -38.70 9.90 22.57
CA ASN A 678 -39.25 9.71 21.24
C ASN A 678 -39.74 11.06 20.70
N ASN A 679 -39.44 11.39 19.46
CA ASN A 679 -40.47 11.76 18.49
C ASN A 679 -39.91 11.79 17.05
N THR A 680 -40.75 11.23 16.20
CA THR A 680 -40.72 11.17 14.74
C THR A 680 -40.76 12.55 14.08
N GLY A 681 -40.00 12.70 12.98
CA GLY A 681 -40.11 13.82 12.06
C GLY A 681 -39.10 13.67 10.94
N GLU A 682 -39.54 13.13 9.79
CA GLU A 682 -38.83 13.22 8.51
C GLU A 682 -38.64 14.69 8.13
N SER A 683 -37.42 15.08 7.78
CA SER A 683 -37.18 16.25 6.95
C SER A 683 -35.87 16.05 6.17
N ASP A 684 -36.02 15.94 4.86
CA ASP A 684 -34.96 15.97 3.86
C ASP A 684 -34.02 17.16 4.10
N VAL A 685 -32.73 16.88 4.33
CA VAL A 685 -31.67 17.88 4.22
C VAL A 685 -30.94 17.61 2.92
N ALA A 686 -31.12 18.54 1.98
CA ALA A 686 -30.43 18.56 0.71
C ALA A 686 -28.91 18.56 0.92
N GLU A 687 -28.23 17.57 0.35
CA GLU A 687 -26.78 17.57 0.21
C GLU A 687 -26.35 18.72 -0.70
N GLU A 688 -25.92 19.84 -0.11
CA GLU A 688 -25.14 20.83 -0.84
C GLU A 688 -23.78 20.21 -1.20
N ASN A 689 -23.63 19.84 -2.47
CA ASN A 689 -22.36 19.45 -3.07
C ASN A 689 -21.38 20.64 -3.02
N PHE A 690 -20.58 20.73 -1.96
CA PHE A 690 -19.54 21.73 -1.83
C PHE A 690 -18.38 21.43 -2.79
N VAL A 691 -18.16 22.34 -3.75
CA VAL A 691 -17.08 22.26 -4.74
C VAL A 691 -15.78 22.73 -4.08
N ILE A 692 -14.79 21.84 -3.98
CA ILE A 692 -13.52 22.08 -3.26
C ILE A 692 -12.69 23.24 -3.87
N PHE A 693 -12.94 23.63 -5.12
CA PHE A 693 -12.14 24.66 -5.81
C PHE A 693 -13.04 25.56 -6.66
N PRO A 694 -13.22 26.84 -6.31
CA PRO A 694 -13.83 27.82 -7.20
C PRO A 694 -12.98 28.00 -8.47
N ASP A 695 -13.63 28.13 -9.61
CA ASP A 695 -12.98 28.42 -10.89
C ASP A 695 -12.32 29.82 -10.85
N VAL A 696 -11.16 29.95 -11.50
CA VAL A 696 -10.51 31.24 -11.71
C VAL A 696 -11.29 31.97 -12.80
N GLU A 697 -12.17 32.90 -12.43
CA GLU A 697 -12.75 33.85 -13.38
C GLU A 697 -11.78 35.04 -13.60
N ASP A 698 -11.71 35.49 -14.85
CA ASP A 698 -11.00 36.68 -15.29
C ASP A 698 -11.72 37.97 -14.81
N ASP A 699 -10.93 39.02 -14.57
CA ASP A 699 -11.31 40.35 -14.05
C ASP A 699 -12.66 40.91 -14.55
N PRO A 700 -13.34 41.70 -13.68
CA PRO A 700 -13.94 42.94 -14.15
C PRO A 700 -13.61 44.19 -13.31
N LYS A 701 -13.79 45.33 -13.97
CA LYS A 701 -13.31 46.69 -13.67
C LYS A 701 -13.98 47.39 -12.47
N GLN A 702 -13.16 48.26 -11.86
CA GLN A 702 -13.43 49.47 -11.05
C GLN A 702 -14.87 50.01 -10.97
N THR A 703 -15.31 50.40 -9.76
CA THR A 703 -15.87 51.76 -9.51
C THR A 703 -15.72 52.15 -8.03
N GLU A 704 -15.34 53.42 -7.81
CA GLU A 704 -15.08 54.10 -6.52
C GLU A 704 -16.36 54.50 -5.76
N ALA A 705 -16.26 54.69 -4.44
CA ALA A 705 -16.92 55.79 -3.71
C ALA A 705 -16.32 55.97 -2.29
N GLU A 706 -16.04 57.22 -1.96
CA GLU A 706 -15.40 57.80 -0.77
C GLU A 706 -16.32 57.93 0.46
N ILE A 707 -15.71 58.28 1.61
CA ILE A 707 -16.06 59.37 2.58
C ILE A 707 -15.61 58.91 4.00
N ASP A 708 -14.49 59.38 4.56
CA ASP A 708 -14.20 60.65 5.30
C ASP A 708 -14.66 60.65 6.79
N GLU A 709 -13.71 60.59 7.74
CA GLU A 709 -13.29 61.67 8.68
C GLU A 709 -14.18 61.76 9.95
N ASN A 710 -13.76 62.08 11.19
CA ASN A 710 -12.61 62.80 11.74
C ASN A 710 -12.59 62.68 13.31
N VAL A 711 -11.40 62.72 13.94
CA VAL A 711 -10.92 63.63 15.05
C VAL A 711 -11.79 63.82 16.34
N GLN A 712 -11.32 63.99 17.60
CA GLN A 712 -10.03 64.05 18.34
C GLN A 712 -10.32 64.58 19.79
N ARG A 713 -9.47 64.22 20.80
CA ARG A 713 -9.13 64.95 22.08
C ARG A 713 -10.24 65.12 23.17
N SER A 714 -9.97 65.24 24.49
CA SER A 714 -8.79 65.46 25.36
C SER A 714 -9.17 65.42 26.87
N ASN A 715 -8.22 65.02 27.74
CA ASN A 715 -7.88 65.53 29.11
C ASN A 715 -8.96 65.51 30.26
N ASP A 716 -8.69 65.44 31.59
CA ASP A 716 -7.52 65.54 32.50
C ASP A 716 -7.91 65.03 33.94
N ASN A 717 -6.89 64.58 34.72
CA ASN A 717 -6.60 64.82 36.16
C ASN A 717 -7.19 64.06 37.41
N GLU A 718 -6.22 63.45 38.12
CA GLU A 718 -5.78 63.59 39.55
C GLU A 718 -6.39 62.80 40.74
N LYS A 719 -5.49 62.00 41.39
CA LYS A 719 -5.17 61.84 42.85
C LYS A 719 -6.22 61.17 43.78
N LYS A 720 -5.92 60.45 44.88
CA LYS A 720 -4.77 60.32 45.81
C LYS A 720 -4.96 59.14 46.81
N GLU A 721 -3.87 58.45 47.15
CA GLU A 721 -3.35 58.05 48.50
C GLU A 721 -4.16 57.25 49.58
N GLY A 722 -3.44 56.35 50.28
CA GLY A 722 -3.77 55.77 51.61
C GLY A 722 -3.33 54.29 51.78
N TYR A 723 -2.14 53.94 52.33
CA TYR A 723 -1.82 53.63 53.76
C TYR A 723 -2.59 52.41 54.32
N ASP A 724 -2.10 51.45 55.13
CA ASP A 724 -0.80 50.98 55.63
C ASP A 724 -1.09 49.71 56.51
N ASP A 725 -0.04 49.17 57.15
CA ASP A 725 0.03 48.20 58.28
C ASP A 725 0.01 46.70 57.94
N GLU A 726 1.14 45.98 58.04
CA GLU A 726 2.00 45.64 59.22
C GLU A 726 1.43 44.56 60.14
N LYS A 727 2.18 43.44 60.29
CA LYS A 727 2.78 43.04 61.58
C LYS A 727 3.74 41.85 61.50
N GLU A 728 4.85 42.03 62.21
CA GLU A 728 5.98 41.13 62.49
C GLU A 728 5.71 40.12 63.64
N ASP A 729 6.58 39.10 63.76
CA ASP A 729 7.46 38.83 64.93
C ASP A 729 8.11 37.42 64.81
N LEU A 730 9.44 37.26 64.68
CA LEU A 730 10.52 37.23 65.71
C LEU A 730 10.59 35.87 66.48
N LYS A 731 11.72 35.18 66.79
CA LYS A 731 13.18 35.46 66.73
C LYS A 731 14.03 34.23 67.18
N ASN A 732 15.34 34.27 66.87
CA ASN A 732 16.56 33.83 67.63
C ASN A 732 17.53 32.94 66.80
N ASP A 733 18.67 33.42 66.26
CA ASP A 733 19.96 33.92 66.84
C ASP A 733 20.82 32.81 67.49
N THR A 734 22.14 32.61 67.29
CA THR A 734 23.27 33.19 66.48
C THR A 734 24.42 32.14 66.55
N ASP A 735 25.42 32.04 65.65
CA ASP A 735 26.72 32.77 65.69
C ASP A 735 27.61 32.39 64.46
N PRO A 736 28.71 33.10 64.11
CA PRO A 736 28.86 33.72 62.79
C PRO A 736 30.30 33.58 62.26
N CYS A 737 30.65 32.50 61.56
CA CYS A 737 31.95 32.47 60.89
C CYS A 737 31.96 31.41 59.78
N LYS A 738 31.50 31.79 58.58
CA LYS A 738 31.80 31.22 57.24
C LYS A 738 30.79 31.75 56.23
N ARG A 739 31.09 32.90 55.63
CA ARG A 739 30.50 33.33 54.36
C ARG A 739 31.64 33.76 53.46
N PHE A 740 31.95 32.95 52.46
CA PHE A 740 32.45 33.46 51.18
C PHE A 740 32.13 32.43 50.08
N LEU A 741 31.30 32.86 49.13
CA LEU A 741 30.90 32.24 47.86
C LEU A 741 29.98 31.00 47.92
N ASP A 742 28.69 31.31 48.00
CA ASP A 742 27.60 30.42 47.60
C ASP A 742 27.39 30.51 46.07
N THR A 743 27.71 29.43 45.35
CA THR A 743 27.58 29.33 43.88
C THR A 743 26.13 29.34 43.39
N GLN A 744 25.13 29.19 44.26
CA GLN A 744 23.73 29.41 43.89
C GLN A 744 23.39 30.90 43.72
N LYS A 745 24.14 31.82 44.34
CA LYS A 745 23.92 33.27 44.19
C LYS A 745 24.57 33.92 42.97
N MET A 746 25.51 33.24 42.30
CA MET A 746 26.04 33.74 41.01
C MET A 746 25.13 33.43 39.81
N CYS A 747 24.12 32.59 39.98
CA CYS A 747 23.09 32.40 38.96
C CYS A 747 21.97 33.47 39.01
N ASN A 748 21.95 34.32 40.07
CA ASN A 748 20.95 35.38 40.26
C ASN A 748 21.60 36.77 40.40
N SER A 749 22.71 37.03 39.69
CA SER A 749 23.31 38.37 39.63
C SER A 749 22.34 39.37 38.96
N PRO A 750 22.25 40.64 39.39
CA PRO A 750 21.46 41.68 38.71
C PRO A 750 21.86 41.87 37.24
N SER A 751 23.08 41.45 36.85
CA SER A 751 23.56 41.44 35.46
C SER A 751 22.96 40.29 34.62
N ALA A 752 22.45 39.23 35.26
CA ALA A 752 21.78 38.10 34.61
C ALA A 752 20.30 38.37 34.31
N ASN A 753 19.74 39.45 34.87
CA ASN A 753 18.37 39.91 34.61
C ASN A 753 18.26 40.90 33.43
N TYR A 754 19.38 41.23 32.76
CA TYR A 754 19.37 42.11 31.58
C TYR A 754 19.00 41.39 30.27
N TYR A 755 18.93 40.06 30.28
CA TYR A 755 18.39 39.26 29.18
C TYR A 755 17.21 38.43 29.71
N LYS A 756 16.05 39.08 29.87
CA LYS A 756 14.80 38.36 29.64
C LYS A 756 14.86 37.83 28.20
N PRO A 757 14.39 36.60 27.89
CA PRO A 757 14.15 36.22 26.51
C PRO A 757 13.25 37.30 25.92
N THR A 758 13.81 38.18 25.10
CA THR A 758 13.01 39.08 24.31
C THR A 758 12.29 38.20 23.28
N ASP A 759 11.06 38.55 22.94
CA ASP A 759 10.34 37.92 21.83
C ASP A 759 10.96 38.25 20.46
N GLU A 760 12.12 38.90 20.47
CA GLU A 760 12.89 39.30 19.30
C GLU A 760 13.93 38.22 18.96
N PRO A 761 14.05 37.82 17.70
CA PRO A 761 15.04 36.83 17.27
C PRO A 761 16.46 37.34 17.53
N GLU A 762 17.32 36.49 18.11
CA GLU A 762 18.74 36.81 18.29
C GLU A 762 19.43 37.00 16.92
N PRO A 763 20.35 37.98 16.78
CA PRO A 763 21.17 38.12 15.58
C PRO A 763 21.91 36.81 15.26
N TRP A 764 22.05 36.49 13.96
CA TRP A 764 22.70 35.26 13.50
C TRP A 764 24.10 35.09 14.11
N ASP A 765 24.91 36.15 14.10
CA ASP A 765 26.29 36.14 14.60
C ASP A 765 26.35 35.71 16.07
N LEU A 766 25.35 36.08 16.87
CA LEU A 766 25.25 35.71 18.27
C LEU A 766 24.85 34.24 18.44
N THR A 767 23.91 33.75 17.63
CA THR A 767 23.50 32.33 17.63
C THR A 767 24.66 31.43 17.23
N GLN A 768 25.41 31.80 16.19
CA GLN A 768 26.62 31.09 15.76
C GLN A 768 27.67 31.05 16.88
N LEU A 769 27.97 32.20 17.49
CA LEU A 769 28.93 32.29 18.59
C LEU A 769 28.50 31.42 19.79
N ASN A 770 27.21 31.42 20.13
CA ASN A 770 26.65 30.62 21.22
C ASN A 770 26.81 29.11 20.97
N ILE A 771 26.59 28.65 19.74
CA ILE A 771 26.78 27.26 19.33
C ILE A 771 28.25 26.87 19.44
N GLU A 772 29.16 27.66 18.85
CA GLU A 772 30.60 27.39 18.85
C GLU A 772 31.18 27.39 20.27
N ALA A 773 30.85 28.40 21.07
CA ALA A 773 31.31 28.51 22.46
C ALA A 773 30.81 27.34 23.31
N SER A 774 29.57 26.89 23.11
CA SER A 774 28.98 25.78 23.87
C SER A 774 29.64 24.43 23.56
N VAL A 775 29.90 24.14 22.28
CA VAL A 775 30.66 22.94 21.88
C VAL A 775 32.08 22.98 22.44
N MET A 776 32.78 24.10 22.29
CA MET A 776 34.15 24.24 22.78
C MET A 776 34.25 24.10 24.29
N CYS A 777 33.27 24.63 25.04
CA CYS A 777 33.16 24.44 26.48
C CYS A 777 32.97 22.96 26.84
N LEU A 778 32.07 22.26 26.15
CA LEU A 778 31.83 20.83 26.37
C LEU A 778 33.10 19.99 26.11
N VAL A 779 33.77 20.23 24.97
CA VAL A 779 34.99 19.54 24.56
C VAL A 779 36.11 19.78 25.58
N SER A 780 36.25 21.01 26.09
CA SER A 780 37.26 21.36 27.11
C SER A 780 37.05 20.55 28.40
N LYS A 781 35.81 20.44 28.87
CA LYS A 781 35.46 19.62 30.03
C LYS A 781 35.74 18.14 29.82
N VAL A 782 35.42 17.60 28.64
CA VAL A 782 35.72 16.19 28.31
C VAL A 782 37.23 15.94 28.22
N LYS A 783 38.00 16.85 27.61
CA LYS A 783 39.48 16.76 27.57
C LYS A 783 40.09 16.75 28.97
N PHE A 784 39.51 17.53 29.89
CA PHE A 784 39.89 17.54 31.30
C PHE A 784 39.56 16.21 32.00
N LEU A 785 38.33 15.69 31.85
CA LEU A 785 37.92 14.39 32.42
C LEU A 785 38.75 13.20 31.88
N CYS A 786 39.18 13.28 30.62
CA CYS A 786 40.04 12.28 30.00
C CYS A 786 41.54 12.42 30.35
N GLY A 787 41.92 13.37 31.22
CA GLY A 787 43.30 13.58 31.68
C GLY A 787 44.26 14.09 30.59
N ARG A 788 43.74 14.60 29.46
CA ARG A 788 44.54 15.13 28.34
C ARG A 788 44.44 16.65 28.29
N CYS A 789 45.06 17.34 29.25
CA CYS A 789 45.15 18.80 29.23
C CYS A 789 46.38 19.26 28.44
N SER A 790 46.17 19.74 27.22
CA SER A 790 46.99 20.78 26.60
C SER A 790 46.30 22.13 26.79
N SER A 791 46.08 22.54 28.04
CA SER A 791 45.59 23.89 28.40
C SER A 791 46.76 24.69 28.98
N PRO A 792 47.01 25.94 28.54
CA PRO A 792 48.14 26.76 29.01
C PRO A 792 48.12 27.10 30.52
N ALA A 793 47.02 26.81 31.23
CA ALA A 793 46.77 27.29 32.58
C ALA A 793 47.20 26.35 33.72
N VAL A 794 47.76 25.16 33.45
CA VAL A 794 48.17 24.21 34.52
C VAL A 794 49.65 23.84 34.37
N ARG A 795 50.54 24.62 35.02
CA ARG A 795 51.89 24.14 35.38
C ARG A 795 51.79 23.44 36.72
N LEU A 796 51.75 22.10 36.70
CA LEU A 796 52.02 21.31 37.90
C LEU A 796 53.52 21.32 38.21
N ARG A 797 53.79 21.56 39.48
CA ARG A 797 55.06 21.84 40.12
C ARG A 797 55.87 20.54 40.26
N ASN A 798 57.04 20.45 39.63
CA ASN A 798 58.02 19.40 39.92
C ASN A 798 58.95 19.91 41.04
N LYS A 799 59.07 19.18 42.16
CA LYS A 799 60.18 19.37 43.11
C LYS A 799 60.74 18.01 43.57
N ASN A 800 62.00 17.83 43.15
CA ASN A 800 63.03 16.83 43.41
C ASN A 800 63.21 16.31 44.85
N SER A 801 63.75 15.09 44.97
CA SER A 801 64.98 14.76 45.74
C SER A 801 65.49 13.35 45.35
N LEU A 802 66.67 13.22 44.70
CA LEU A 802 67.98 12.80 45.26
C LEU A 802 67.95 11.44 46.02
N SER A 803 68.84 10.45 45.92
CA SER A 803 69.98 10.04 45.07
C SER A 803 70.58 8.77 45.72
N ARG A 804 71.14 7.82 44.92
CA ARG A 804 72.19 6.81 45.28
C ARG A 804 71.82 5.73 46.35
N SER A 805 72.28 4.47 46.36
CA SER A 805 73.37 3.73 45.67
C SER A 805 73.34 2.22 46.06
N GLN A 806 74.02 1.37 45.26
CA GLN A 806 74.62 0.02 45.54
C GLN A 806 73.69 -1.23 45.59
N SER A 807 73.83 -2.24 44.70
CA SER A 807 74.82 -3.38 44.65
C SER A 807 74.52 -4.48 45.70
N LEU A 808 74.55 -5.81 45.51
CA LEU A 808 74.89 -6.76 44.42
C LEU A 808 74.41 -8.19 44.88
N LYS A 809 74.10 -9.07 43.91
CA LYS A 809 74.34 -10.55 43.79
C LYS A 809 74.23 -11.57 44.97
N GLY A 810 73.70 -12.75 44.60
CA GLY A 810 74.16 -14.08 45.04
C GLY A 810 73.12 -15.20 44.81
N CYS A 811 73.11 -15.88 43.66
CA CYS A 811 73.60 -17.26 43.43
C CYS A 811 72.54 -18.40 43.54
N LEU A 812 72.38 -19.11 42.42
CA LEU A 812 71.77 -20.44 42.15
C LEU A 812 72.67 -21.57 42.73
N PRO A 813 72.25 -22.86 42.90
CA PRO A 813 71.97 -23.76 41.74
C PRO A 813 71.07 -25.02 41.92
N SER A 814 70.73 -25.60 40.75
CA SER A 814 70.60 -27.04 40.43
C SER A 814 69.38 -27.84 40.94
N ASN A 815 68.82 -28.83 40.24
CA ASN A 815 68.87 -29.31 38.85
C ASN A 815 67.84 -30.46 38.76
N ARG A 816 66.97 -30.52 37.75
CA ARG A 816 66.51 -31.77 37.10
C ARG A 816 65.69 -31.48 35.84
N HIS A 817 66.20 -32.03 34.74
CA HIS A 817 65.73 -31.97 33.37
C HIS A 817 64.36 -32.63 33.15
N ASN A 818 63.51 -32.00 32.33
CA ASN A 818 63.15 -32.47 30.99
C ASN A 818 62.39 -31.34 30.27
N VAL A 819 63.06 -30.72 29.31
CA VAL A 819 62.59 -29.57 28.51
C VAL A 819 62.57 -29.99 27.05
N GLU A 820 61.38 -30.03 26.49
CA GLU A 820 60.98 -30.23 25.08
C GLU A 820 59.59 -29.55 25.04
N VAL A 821 59.25 -28.54 24.24
CA VAL A 821 59.45 -28.24 22.81
C VAL A 821 59.16 -26.71 22.69
N VAL A 822 60.05 -25.79 22.28
CA VAL A 822 60.66 -25.54 20.95
C VAL A 822 59.55 -25.08 19.97
N THR A 823 59.43 -23.84 19.44
CA THR A 823 60.40 -22.97 18.75
C THR A 823 59.75 -21.61 18.38
N ILE A 824 60.53 -20.52 18.49
CA ILE A 824 60.80 -19.42 17.50
C ILE A 824 59.68 -18.40 17.15
N GLN A 825 59.78 -17.07 17.43
CA GLN A 825 60.63 -15.97 16.85
C GLN A 825 60.31 -15.59 15.37
N PRO A 826 60.59 -14.35 14.88
CA PRO A 826 61.75 -13.47 15.11
C PRO A 826 61.37 -12.09 15.70
N LYS A 827 62.14 -11.35 16.51
CA LYS A 827 63.55 -10.89 16.55
C LYS A 827 63.99 -9.85 15.50
N ASN A 828 64.37 -8.68 16.03
CA ASN A 828 65.46 -7.76 15.66
C ASN A 828 65.35 -7.01 14.31
N GLY A 829 65.60 -5.70 14.15
CA GLY A 829 66.36 -4.72 14.94
C GLY A 829 67.85 -4.70 14.54
N ILE A 830 68.35 -3.56 14.03
CA ILE A 830 69.63 -2.86 14.38
C ILE A 830 70.19 -1.97 13.23
N LYS A 831 70.33 -0.65 13.54
CA LYS A 831 71.42 0.36 13.31
C LYS A 831 72.03 0.55 11.89
N CYS A 832 72.68 1.65 11.49
CA CYS A 832 73.22 2.87 12.12
C CYS A 832 73.46 3.92 11.01
N GLU A 833 73.61 5.18 11.44
CA GLU A 833 74.51 6.26 10.94
C GLU A 833 75.11 6.29 9.51
N GLU A 834 75.12 7.52 9.00
CA GLU A 834 76.20 8.23 8.29
C GLU A 834 76.53 7.96 6.80
N SER A 835 76.51 9.09 6.06
CA SER A 835 77.55 9.57 5.15
C SER A 835 77.70 8.99 3.73
N ASN A 836 77.42 9.88 2.76
CA ASN A 836 78.26 10.26 1.61
C ASN A 836 79.02 9.17 0.81
N LYS A 837 78.73 9.10 -0.50
CA LYS A 837 79.65 9.29 -1.66
C LYS A 837 79.07 8.56 -2.88
N LEU A 838 78.69 9.31 -3.92
CA LEU A 838 79.48 9.61 -5.14
C LEU A 838 79.75 8.39 -6.02
N LEU A 839 79.26 8.52 -7.27
CA LEU A 839 79.91 8.18 -8.56
C LEU A 839 80.34 6.71 -8.74
N GLU A 840 80.09 6.03 -9.85
CA GLU A 840 80.31 6.38 -11.25
C GLU A 840 79.61 5.27 -12.08
N GLU A 841 78.98 5.59 -13.21
CA GLU A 841 79.41 5.18 -14.56
C GLU A 841 79.53 3.65 -14.76
N SER A 842 78.96 3.02 -15.79
CA SER A 842 78.87 3.46 -17.19
C SER A 842 78.15 2.37 -18.02
N ASN A 843 77.52 2.82 -19.12
CA ASN A 843 77.56 2.24 -20.47
C ASN A 843 77.03 0.80 -20.71
N GLU A 844 76.34 0.46 -21.80
CA GLU A 844 76.11 1.09 -23.10
C GLU A 844 75.06 0.27 -23.89
N ARG A 845 74.29 0.96 -24.75
CA ARG A 845 73.89 0.58 -26.14
C ARG A 845 72.97 -0.67 -26.32
N GLN A 846 72.04 -0.74 -27.28
CA GLN A 846 71.69 0.09 -28.44
C GLN A 846 70.39 -0.43 -29.08
N GLN A 847 69.75 0.47 -29.85
CA GLN A 847 68.96 0.23 -31.08
C GLN A 847 67.54 -0.38 -30.93
N SER A 848 66.50 0.10 -31.62
CA SER A 848 66.39 1.09 -32.69
C SER A 848 64.92 1.45 -32.98
N SER A 849 64.70 2.74 -33.22
CA SER A 849 63.59 3.45 -33.92
C SER A 849 63.49 3.03 -35.41
N PRO A 850 62.62 3.59 -36.32
CA PRO A 850 62.15 5.00 -36.44
C PRO A 850 60.65 5.19 -36.84
N GLY A 851 60.02 6.35 -36.62
CA GLY A 851 60.02 7.56 -37.48
C GLY A 851 58.58 7.79 -37.99
N LEU A 852 58.02 8.96 -38.28
CA LEU A 852 58.46 10.35 -38.55
C LEU A 852 57.16 11.20 -38.48
N GLU A 853 57.10 12.44 -37.98
CA GLU A 853 57.33 13.68 -38.74
C GLU A 853 57.38 14.92 -37.80
N LYS A 854 58.18 15.92 -38.19
CA LYS A 854 58.26 17.32 -37.70
C LYS A 854 57.63 18.26 -38.79
N PRO A 855 57.62 19.62 -38.75
CA PRO A 855 58.19 20.60 -37.78
C PRO A 855 57.37 21.93 -37.50
N ALA A 856 57.86 22.67 -36.48
CA ALA A 856 58.10 24.15 -36.39
C ALA A 856 56.99 25.25 -36.32
N PHE A 857 57.15 26.12 -35.28
CA PHE A 857 57.06 27.62 -35.19
C PHE A 857 55.82 28.36 -35.78
N SER A 858 55.18 29.40 -35.19
CA SER A 858 55.51 30.40 -34.16
C SER A 858 54.29 31.30 -33.80
N LYS A 859 54.36 31.92 -32.60
CA LYS A 859 53.86 33.27 -32.18
C LYS A 859 52.35 33.63 -32.16
N ALA A 860 51.91 33.83 -30.92
CA ALA A 860 51.44 35.10 -30.32
C ALA A 860 49.93 35.39 -30.14
N LYS A 861 49.64 35.76 -28.88
CA LYS A 861 48.55 36.61 -28.34
C LYS A 861 47.14 36.01 -28.28
N GLU A 862 46.83 35.43 -27.13
CA GLU A 862 45.50 35.52 -26.52
C GLU A 862 45.64 36.19 -25.14
N GLY A 863 44.70 37.07 -24.84
CA GLY A 863 44.59 37.78 -23.57
C GLY A 863 43.29 37.44 -22.86
N ILE A 864 43.33 37.65 -21.54
CA ILE A 864 42.20 37.83 -20.59
C ILE A 864 41.47 36.52 -20.25
N THR A 865 42.02 35.69 -19.35
CA THR A 865 41.80 35.62 -17.87
C THR A 865 40.36 35.35 -17.43
N ASP A 866 40.09 34.08 -17.11
CA ASP A 866 39.04 33.64 -16.17
C ASP A 866 39.51 32.42 -15.38
N THR A 867 39.90 32.61 -14.12
CA THR A 867 40.03 31.54 -13.13
C THR A 867 39.86 32.13 -11.73
N TYR A 868 38.63 32.12 -11.21
CA TYR A 868 38.35 32.30 -9.78
C TYR A 868 37.80 31.00 -9.20
N ARG A 869 38.63 30.30 -8.42
CA ARG A 869 38.18 29.39 -7.36
C ARG A 869 39.26 29.23 -6.28
N ASN A 870 38.86 29.68 -5.08
CA ASN A 870 39.25 29.26 -3.74
C ASN A 870 40.70 29.44 -3.26
N SER A 871 40.97 30.64 -2.71
CA SER A 871 42.04 30.90 -1.74
C SER A 871 41.53 31.43 -0.39
N SER A 872 40.30 31.12 0.03
CA SER A 872 39.72 31.61 1.31
C SER A 872 39.76 30.61 2.48
N SER A 873 40.35 29.41 2.30
CA SER A 873 40.36 28.37 3.35
C SER A 873 41.54 28.42 4.33
N ASN A 874 42.50 29.33 4.14
CA ASN A 874 43.72 29.39 4.97
C ASN A 874 43.90 30.65 5.82
N GLU A 875 43.07 31.68 5.66
CA GLU A 875 43.26 32.95 6.39
C GLU A 875 42.52 32.99 7.75
N VAL A 876 41.48 32.17 7.94
CA VAL A 876 40.73 32.13 9.21
C VAL A 876 41.45 31.30 10.29
N CYS A 877 42.27 30.32 9.90
CA CYS A 877 43.09 29.55 10.85
C CYS A 877 44.24 30.39 11.45
N GLN A 878 44.74 31.41 10.74
CA GLN A 878 45.82 32.27 11.24
C GLN A 878 45.34 33.39 12.18
N ALA A 879 44.06 33.77 12.13
CA ALA A 879 43.50 34.79 13.02
C ALA A 879 43.32 34.28 14.47
N VAL A 880 42.96 33.01 14.64
CA VAL A 880 42.74 32.38 15.95
C VAL A 880 44.07 32.12 16.69
N ASP A 881 45.15 31.82 15.96
CA ASP A 881 46.50 31.69 16.51
C ASP A 881 47.17 33.03 16.84
N SER A 882 46.71 34.13 16.22
CA SER A 882 47.24 35.47 16.44
C SER A 882 46.62 36.14 17.68
N MET A 883 45.34 35.89 17.96
CA MET A 883 44.67 36.39 19.17
C MET A 883 45.24 35.73 20.46
N THR A 884 45.76 34.50 20.33
CA THR A 884 46.44 33.77 21.41
C THR A 884 47.87 34.28 21.68
N ARG A 885 48.48 35.03 20.74
CA ARG A 885 49.82 35.61 20.89
C ARG A 885 49.83 37.00 21.53
N VAL A 886 48.76 37.79 21.38
CA VAL A 886 48.71 39.18 21.88
C VAL A 886 48.46 39.26 23.40
N ILE A 887 47.97 38.20 24.04
CA ILE A 887 47.80 38.14 25.51
C ILE A 887 49.13 37.80 26.24
N LYS A 888 50.24 37.58 25.52
CA LYS A 888 51.52 37.18 26.14
C LYS A 888 52.40 38.31 26.67
N ASN A 889 52.09 39.58 26.40
CA ASN A 889 52.98 40.69 26.77
C ASN A 889 52.41 41.74 27.73
N ASN A 890 51.28 41.48 28.39
CA ASN A 890 50.84 42.39 29.44
C ASN A 890 50.08 41.68 30.55
N SER A 891 50.73 41.50 31.71
CA SER A 891 50.16 41.68 33.06
C SER A 891 50.91 40.84 34.11
N GLY A 892 51.80 41.51 34.84
CA GLY A 892 52.19 41.09 36.18
C GLY A 892 51.08 41.37 37.19
N GLN A 893 49.92 40.73 37.05
CA GLN A 893 48.88 40.72 38.08
C GLN A 893 48.35 39.29 38.29
N ARG A 894 48.46 38.82 39.53
CA ARG A 894 47.97 37.54 40.03
C ARG A 894 46.47 37.38 39.76
N ASN A 895 46.08 36.37 38.98
CA ASN A 895 44.68 35.94 38.86
C ASN A 895 44.31 34.98 40.00
N LYS A 896 43.27 35.34 40.77
CA LYS A 896 42.66 34.57 41.87
C LYS A 896 41.79 33.37 41.42
N PHE A 897 41.78 33.02 40.12
CA PHE A 897 40.86 32.01 39.55
C PHE A 897 41.34 30.54 39.66
N THR A 898 42.59 30.28 40.06
CA THR A 898 43.18 28.93 40.00
C THR A 898 43.60 28.34 41.35
N GLU A 899 43.43 29.05 42.46
CA GLU A 899 43.62 28.48 43.81
C GLU A 899 42.28 28.17 44.45
N GLY A 900 41.86 26.90 44.37
CA GLY A 900 40.68 26.42 45.11
C GLY A 900 40.03 25.13 44.60
N LEU A 901 40.44 24.58 43.46
CA LEU A 901 39.80 23.38 42.92
C LEU A 901 40.69 22.15 43.11
N ASP A 902 40.54 21.50 44.27
CA ASP A 902 41.06 20.15 44.48
C ASP A 902 40.13 19.13 43.81
N PHE A 903 40.38 18.93 42.51
CA PHE A 903 39.54 18.13 41.60
C PHE A 903 39.72 16.62 41.72
N ALA A 904 40.57 16.14 42.64
CA ALA A 904 40.60 14.72 43.02
C ALA A 904 39.27 14.25 43.66
N SER A 905 38.35 15.18 43.93
CA SER A 905 37.04 14.97 44.56
C SER A 905 35.83 14.96 43.60
N ILE A 906 35.98 15.07 42.27
CA ILE A 906 34.82 15.02 41.35
C ILE A 906 34.24 13.60 41.31
N VAL A 907 33.17 13.37 42.07
CA VAL A 907 32.50 12.06 42.14
C VAL A 907 31.53 11.84 40.96
N ASP A 908 30.96 12.90 40.39
CA ASP A 908 29.95 12.84 39.32
C ASP A 908 30.37 13.60 38.04
N TRP A 909 30.80 12.87 37.00
CA TRP A 909 31.16 13.47 35.71
C TRP A 909 29.94 13.99 34.93
N THR A 910 28.75 13.49 35.26
CA THR A 910 27.53 13.83 34.54
C THR A 910 27.01 15.23 34.91
N SER A 911 27.20 15.66 36.16
CA SER A 911 26.84 17.02 36.61
C SER A 911 27.70 18.10 35.96
N GLU A 912 28.97 17.80 35.65
CA GLU A 912 29.89 18.73 35.01
C GLU A 912 29.59 18.97 33.53
N LEU A 913 29.17 17.93 32.80
CA LEU A 913 28.87 18.00 31.36
C LEU A 913 27.48 18.61 31.08
N ARG A 914 26.51 18.40 31.98
CA ARG A 914 25.10 18.78 31.80
C ARG A 914 24.88 20.26 31.47
N PRO A 915 25.53 21.25 32.12
CA PRO A 915 25.35 22.66 31.79
C PRO A 915 25.80 23.02 30.36
N SER A 916 26.92 22.46 29.90
CA SER A 916 27.45 22.72 28.56
C SER A 916 26.58 22.06 27.48
N MET A 917 26.06 20.86 27.73
CA MET A 917 25.08 20.21 26.87
C MET A 917 23.75 20.99 26.79
N LYS A 918 23.27 21.54 27.93
CA LYS A 918 22.06 22.37 27.98
C LYS A 918 22.22 23.63 27.14
N LYS A 919 23.34 24.36 27.29
CA LYS A 919 23.63 25.57 26.49
C LYS A 919 23.73 25.26 25.00
N LEU A 920 24.39 24.18 24.62
CA LEU A 920 24.47 23.76 23.21
C LEU A 920 23.08 23.46 22.64
N ARG A 921 22.24 22.75 23.38
CA ARG A 921 20.85 22.48 22.97
C ARG A 921 20.05 23.77 22.79
N GLN A 922 20.10 24.69 23.76
CA GLN A 922 19.41 25.98 23.69
C GLN A 922 19.85 26.80 22.47
N ALA A 923 21.15 26.85 22.17
CA ALA A 923 21.65 27.58 21.02
C ALA A 923 21.18 26.96 19.69
N MET A 924 21.12 25.62 19.60
CA MET A 924 20.56 24.92 18.44
C MET A 924 19.03 25.09 18.32
N ASP A 925 18.32 25.27 19.43
CA ASP A 925 16.89 25.58 19.43
C ASP A 925 16.63 27.01 18.95
N GLY A 926 17.48 27.97 19.35
CA GLY A 926 17.48 29.34 18.82
C GLY A 926 17.69 29.35 17.31
N LEU A 927 18.68 28.60 16.82
CA LEU A 927 18.90 28.42 15.38
C LEU A 927 17.66 27.89 14.65
N LEU A 928 17.07 26.81 15.15
CA LEU A 928 15.89 26.21 14.53
C LEU A 928 14.70 27.19 14.54
N LYS A 929 14.56 28.02 15.58
CA LYS A 929 13.53 29.07 15.66
C LYS A 929 13.73 30.12 14.58
N THR A 930 14.95 30.63 14.40
CA THR A 930 15.28 31.59 13.34
C THR A 930 15.04 30.99 11.96
N ALA A 931 15.44 29.73 11.75
CA ALA A 931 15.24 29.04 10.48
C ALA A 931 13.75 28.92 10.09
N ARG A 932 12.92 28.54 11.06
CA ARG A 932 11.46 28.46 10.93
C ARG A 932 10.80 29.80 10.62
N LEU A 933 11.31 30.86 11.26
CA LEU A 933 10.85 32.22 11.02
C LEU A 933 11.13 32.64 9.57
N THR A 934 12.36 32.43 9.08
CA THR A 934 12.76 32.69 7.69
C THR A 934 11.90 31.92 6.69
N HIS A 935 11.68 30.63 6.94
CA HIS A 935 10.80 29.81 6.11
C HIS A 935 9.36 30.36 6.07
N SER A 936 8.81 30.77 7.21
CA SER A 936 7.45 31.32 7.29
C SER A 936 7.30 32.64 6.54
N VAL A 937 8.31 33.52 6.63
CA VAL A 937 8.35 34.80 5.89
C VAL A 937 8.28 34.54 4.38
N PHE A 938 9.16 33.68 3.86
CA PHE A 938 9.16 33.39 2.43
C PHE A 938 7.86 32.73 1.95
N ARG A 939 7.19 31.95 2.81
CA ARG A 939 5.89 31.36 2.48
C ARG A 939 4.74 32.36 2.47
N VAL A 940 4.75 33.37 3.34
CA VAL A 940 3.78 34.48 3.27
C VAL A 940 4.03 35.35 2.04
N GLN A 941 5.27 35.43 1.57
CA GLN A 941 5.64 36.12 0.33
C GLN A 941 5.21 35.39 -0.95
N GLU A 942 4.87 34.10 -0.86
CA GLU A 942 4.42 33.30 -2.00
C GLU A 942 3.14 33.89 -2.63
N ASP A 943 3.02 33.75 -3.95
CA ASP A 943 1.81 34.11 -4.67
C ASP A 943 0.63 33.20 -4.25
N SER A 944 -0.55 33.79 -4.04
CA SER A 944 -1.74 33.07 -3.53
C SER A 944 -2.20 31.97 -4.51
N LYS A 945 -2.15 32.22 -5.83
CA LYS A 945 -2.53 31.22 -6.85
C LYS A 945 -1.49 30.09 -6.91
N MET A 946 -0.20 30.41 -6.82
CA MET A 946 0.87 29.40 -6.77
C MET A 946 0.76 28.53 -5.51
N ALA A 947 0.61 29.15 -4.33
CA ALA A 947 0.45 28.44 -3.06
C ALA A 947 -0.75 27.49 -3.08
N GLN A 948 -1.89 27.91 -3.66
CA GLN A 948 -3.06 27.06 -3.82
C GLN A 948 -2.77 25.86 -4.73
N ARG A 949 -2.10 26.07 -5.87
CA ARG A 949 -1.72 24.97 -6.77
C ARG A 949 -0.79 23.98 -6.09
N VAL A 950 0.24 24.46 -5.37
CA VAL A 950 1.18 23.62 -4.61
C VAL A 950 0.44 22.79 -3.56
N CYS A 951 -0.51 23.39 -2.84
CA CYS A 951 -1.37 22.70 -1.87
C CYS A 951 -2.18 21.57 -2.53
N ASN A 952 -2.83 21.85 -3.66
CA ASN A 952 -3.64 20.86 -4.38
C ASN A 952 -2.80 19.68 -4.89
N VAL A 953 -1.61 19.97 -5.44
CA VAL A 953 -0.67 18.92 -5.88
C VAL A 953 -0.20 18.09 -4.69
N ARG A 954 0.14 18.74 -3.57
CA ARG A 954 0.58 18.05 -2.34
C ARG A 954 -0.49 17.10 -1.84
N TYR A 955 -1.73 17.57 -1.65
CA TYR A 955 -2.82 16.73 -1.15
C TYR A 955 -3.07 15.51 -2.05
N ARG A 956 -3.17 15.73 -3.36
CA ARG A 956 -3.39 14.64 -4.32
C ARG A 956 -2.22 13.65 -4.31
N ARG A 957 -0.98 14.14 -4.21
CA ARG A 957 0.23 13.31 -4.13
C ARG A 957 0.26 12.48 -2.85
N ASP A 958 -0.09 13.07 -1.71
CA ASP A 958 -0.19 12.38 -0.41
C ASP A 958 -1.22 11.24 -0.47
N VAL A 959 -2.40 11.47 -1.09
CA VAL A 959 -3.40 10.41 -1.31
C VAL A 959 -2.83 9.25 -2.14
N CYS A 960 -2.28 9.55 -3.32
CA CYS A 960 -1.75 8.51 -4.22
C CYS A 960 -0.57 7.76 -3.60
N PHE A 961 0.33 8.48 -2.94
CA PHE A 961 1.50 7.92 -2.27
C PHE A 961 1.14 7.04 -1.07
N SER A 962 0.12 7.41 -0.28
CA SER A 962 -0.42 6.54 0.78
C SER A 962 -0.84 5.18 0.25
N GLN A 963 -1.58 5.17 -0.86
CA GLN A 963 -2.05 3.94 -1.49
C GLN A 963 -0.86 3.10 -2.00
N ALA A 964 0.12 3.74 -2.66
CA ALA A 964 1.31 3.07 -3.19
C ALA A 964 2.18 2.44 -2.10
N LEU A 965 2.52 3.21 -1.06
CA LEU A 965 3.37 2.74 0.03
C LEU A 965 2.68 1.65 0.86
N THR A 966 1.37 1.74 1.08
CA THR A 966 0.59 0.69 1.76
C THR A 966 0.64 -0.63 1.00
N ALA A 967 0.49 -0.59 -0.33
CA ALA A 967 0.60 -1.77 -1.18
C ALA A 967 2.03 -2.35 -1.12
N LEU A 968 3.05 -1.50 -1.25
CA LEU A 968 4.45 -1.92 -1.19
C LEU A 968 4.80 -2.61 0.13
N VAL A 969 4.44 -2.00 1.26
CA VAL A 969 4.66 -2.56 2.59
C VAL A 969 3.92 -3.89 2.75
N THR A 970 2.70 -4.01 2.23
CA THR A 970 1.96 -5.29 2.20
C THR A 970 2.75 -6.38 1.45
N GLY A 971 3.33 -6.07 0.30
CA GLY A 971 4.14 -7.03 -0.48
C GLY A 971 5.43 -7.44 0.22
N ILE A 972 6.16 -6.48 0.80
CA ILE A 972 7.39 -6.78 1.56
C ILE A 972 7.06 -7.63 2.80
N MET A 973 6.03 -7.27 3.56
CA MET A 973 5.60 -8.01 4.74
C MET A 973 5.12 -9.43 4.39
N ALA A 974 4.42 -9.62 3.26
CA ALA A 974 4.07 -10.95 2.76
C ALA A 974 5.31 -11.81 2.49
N LYS A 975 6.32 -11.24 1.83
CA LYS A 975 7.58 -11.93 1.52
C LYS A 975 8.36 -12.34 2.77
N LEU A 976 8.34 -11.51 3.82
CA LEU A 976 9.07 -11.74 5.07
C LEU A 976 8.34 -12.68 6.04
N TRP A 977 7.00 -12.61 6.16
CA TRP A 977 6.26 -13.37 7.17
C TRP A 977 5.56 -14.63 6.64
N CYS A 978 5.19 -14.63 5.36
CA CYS A 978 4.30 -15.65 4.80
C CYS A 978 5.03 -16.67 3.92
N GLN A 979 6.35 -16.55 3.76
CA GLN A 979 7.20 -17.48 3.01
C GLN A 979 8.34 -17.97 3.88
N ARG A 980 8.94 -19.12 3.51
CA ARG A 980 10.18 -19.57 4.15
C ARG A 980 11.30 -18.55 3.86
N PRO A 981 12.21 -18.29 4.82
CA PRO A 981 13.34 -17.41 4.58
C PRO A 981 14.11 -17.83 3.33
N ASP A 982 14.25 -16.93 2.37
CA ASP A 982 15.01 -17.12 1.13
C ASP A 982 16.36 -16.40 1.28
N PRO A 983 17.47 -17.13 1.47
CA PRO A 983 18.79 -16.52 1.65
C PRO A 983 19.21 -15.62 0.48
N MET A 984 18.77 -15.93 -0.75
CA MET A 984 19.08 -15.11 -1.92
C MET A 984 18.34 -13.78 -1.86
N PHE A 985 17.06 -13.81 -1.48
CA PHE A 985 16.28 -12.61 -1.27
C PHE A 985 16.85 -11.75 -0.13
N LEU A 986 17.29 -12.37 0.98
CA LEU A 986 17.93 -11.64 2.09
C LEU A 986 19.25 -10.98 1.66
N LEU A 987 20.06 -11.66 0.85
CA LEU A 987 21.26 -11.06 0.27
C LEU A 987 20.91 -9.85 -0.60
N ILE A 988 19.95 -9.99 -1.52
CA ILE A 988 19.48 -8.87 -2.36
C ILE A 988 18.98 -7.72 -1.50
N LEU A 989 18.17 -8.01 -0.49
CA LEU A 989 17.63 -7.02 0.44
C LEU A 989 18.72 -6.23 1.15
N THR A 990 19.81 -6.89 1.57
CA THR A 990 20.93 -6.26 2.29
C THR A 990 21.95 -5.53 1.39
N THR A 991 22.01 -5.86 0.09
CA THR A 991 23.08 -5.39 -0.82
C THR A 991 22.59 -4.45 -1.92
N LEU A 992 21.45 -4.76 -2.56
CA LEU A 992 20.91 -4.00 -3.69
C LEU A 992 19.59 -3.31 -3.37
N GLY A 993 18.84 -3.86 -2.43
CA GLY A 993 17.44 -3.52 -2.24
C GLY A 993 16.52 -4.31 -3.20
N PRO A 994 15.28 -4.63 -2.82
CA PRO A 994 14.37 -5.38 -3.69
C PRO A 994 13.95 -4.62 -4.95
N LEU A 995 13.94 -5.32 -6.09
CA LEU A 995 13.23 -4.89 -7.30
C LEU A 995 11.72 -5.02 -7.09
N VAL A 996 10.97 -3.98 -7.43
CA VAL A 996 9.51 -3.96 -7.36
C VAL A 996 8.94 -3.67 -8.74
N SER A 997 8.23 -4.63 -9.32
CA SER A 997 7.62 -4.49 -10.64
C SER A 997 6.12 -4.25 -10.52
N PHE A 998 5.70 -3.04 -10.86
CA PHE A 998 4.31 -2.64 -11.01
C PHE A 998 3.87 -2.81 -12.46
N GLU A 999 2.87 -3.67 -12.66
CA GLU A 999 2.18 -3.83 -13.93
C GLU A 999 0.91 -2.96 -13.95
N GLY A 1000 0.82 -2.06 -14.93
CA GLY A 1000 -0.33 -1.21 -15.17
C GLY A 1000 -1.13 -1.62 -16.39
N LEU A 1001 -2.45 -1.67 -16.25
CA LEU A 1001 -3.38 -1.97 -17.35
C LEU A 1001 -4.24 -0.75 -17.74
N LEU A 1002 -3.77 0.46 -17.44
CA LEU A 1002 -4.51 1.72 -17.63
C LEU A 1002 -4.39 2.21 -19.06
N SER A 1003 -5.51 2.67 -19.65
CA SER A 1003 -5.46 3.31 -20.96
C SER A 1003 -4.94 4.73 -20.86
N TYR A 1004 -4.03 5.10 -21.77
CA TYR A 1004 -3.59 6.48 -21.95
C TYR A 1004 -4.63 7.32 -22.72
N TYR A 1005 -5.89 7.30 -22.27
CA TYR A 1005 -7.01 8.01 -22.89
C TYR A 1005 -8.19 8.16 -21.93
N GLY A 1006 -9.03 9.18 -22.16
CA GLY A 1006 -10.19 9.50 -21.33
C GLY A 1006 -9.82 9.69 -19.86
N ASP A 1007 -10.70 9.24 -18.95
CA ASP A 1007 -10.51 9.39 -17.50
C ASP A 1007 -9.30 8.62 -16.94
N GLU A 1008 -8.78 7.61 -17.66
CA GLU A 1008 -7.66 6.79 -17.16
C GLU A 1008 -6.29 7.46 -17.37
N ILE A 1009 -6.20 8.52 -18.19
CA ILE A 1009 -4.94 9.23 -18.43
C ILE A 1009 -4.41 9.90 -17.15
N ASP A 1010 -5.31 10.48 -16.37
CA ASP A 1010 -4.96 11.15 -15.12
C ASP A 1010 -4.64 10.12 -14.03
N MET A 1011 -5.34 8.99 -14.03
CA MET A 1011 -5.03 7.86 -13.14
C MET A 1011 -3.65 7.26 -13.45
N TRP A 1012 -3.28 7.18 -14.73
CA TRP A 1012 -1.95 6.76 -15.14
C TRP A 1012 -0.89 7.75 -14.67
N GLY A 1013 -1.13 9.05 -14.82
CA GLY A 1013 -0.22 10.08 -14.35
C GLY A 1013 -0.04 10.06 -12.82
N ASP A 1014 -1.12 9.85 -12.08
CA ASP A 1014 -1.07 9.69 -10.63
C ASP A 1014 -0.26 8.46 -10.23
N MET A 1015 -0.55 7.31 -10.85
CA MET A 1015 0.12 6.03 -10.59
C MET A 1015 1.62 6.12 -10.86
N ALA A 1016 2.02 6.72 -11.98
CA ALA A 1016 3.42 6.85 -12.37
C ALA A 1016 4.22 7.66 -11.33
N VAL A 1017 3.67 8.79 -10.86
CA VAL A 1017 4.32 9.62 -9.83
C VAL A 1017 4.36 8.87 -8.48
N ALA A 1018 3.25 8.26 -8.08
CA ALA A 1018 3.19 7.56 -6.79
C ALA A 1018 4.12 6.33 -6.73
N VAL A 1019 4.25 5.58 -7.83
CA VAL A 1019 5.20 4.47 -7.92
C VAL A 1019 6.64 4.98 -7.90
N GLU A 1020 6.94 6.04 -8.64
CA GLU A 1020 8.26 6.68 -8.59
C GLU A 1020 8.60 7.04 -7.15
N ASP A 1021 7.73 7.78 -6.46
CA ASP A 1021 7.96 8.26 -5.09
C ASP A 1021 8.33 7.16 -4.08
N THR A 1022 7.96 5.89 -4.32
CA THR A 1022 8.37 4.79 -3.43
C THR A 1022 9.89 4.57 -3.36
N HIS A 1023 10.66 5.05 -4.35
CA HIS A 1023 12.13 4.95 -4.34
C HIS A 1023 12.79 5.79 -3.24
N THR A 1024 12.13 6.87 -2.79
CA THR A 1024 12.66 7.80 -1.78
C THR A 1024 12.55 7.26 -0.37
N VAL A 1025 11.77 6.18 -0.17
CA VAL A 1025 11.50 5.61 1.15
C VAL A 1025 12.62 4.67 1.56
N THR A 1026 13.17 4.89 2.76
CA THR A 1026 14.11 3.97 3.39
C THR A 1026 13.37 2.97 4.26
N PHE A 1027 13.68 1.69 4.13
CA PHE A 1027 13.14 0.61 4.95
C PHE A 1027 14.18 0.15 5.94
N THR A 1028 13.80 -0.02 7.21
CA THR A 1028 14.68 -0.56 8.26
C THR A 1028 14.07 -1.80 8.87
N LEU A 1029 14.88 -2.82 9.12
CA LEU A 1029 14.40 -4.06 9.75
C LEU A 1029 14.51 -3.97 11.27
N SER A 1030 13.41 -4.27 11.96
CA SER A 1030 13.38 -4.42 13.41
C SER A 1030 13.00 -5.84 13.79
N ARG A 1031 13.75 -6.43 14.72
CA ARG A 1031 13.44 -7.75 15.26
C ARG A 1031 12.08 -7.73 15.96
N CYS A 1032 11.22 -8.69 15.64
CA CYS A 1032 9.92 -8.89 16.29
C CYS A 1032 9.82 -10.35 16.74
N GLY A 1033 9.99 -10.58 18.04
CA GLY A 1033 9.78 -11.91 18.63
C GLY A 1033 8.29 -12.15 18.86
N ILE A 1034 7.78 -13.30 18.42
CA ILE A 1034 6.41 -13.73 18.75
C ILE A 1034 6.44 -14.20 20.21
N GLN A 1035 6.32 -13.30 21.18
CA GLN A 1035 6.21 -13.69 22.59
C GLN A 1035 4.80 -14.19 22.89
N HIS A 1036 4.68 -15.47 23.26
CA HIS A 1036 3.53 -15.96 24.02
C HIS A 1036 3.62 -15.35 25.43
N ARG A 1037 3.00 -14.19 25.67
CA ARG A 1037 2.74 -13.79 27.06
C ARG A 1037 1.62 -14.66 27.61
N VAL A 1038 1.99 -15.60 28.48
CA VAL A 1038 1.05 -16.37 29.31
C VAL A 1038 0.60 -15.47 30.46
N ASP A 1039 -0.14 -14.40 30.15
CA ASP A 1039 -0.90 -13.68 31.17
C ASP A 1039 -2.37 -14.08 31.01
N ARG A 1040 -2.94 -14.70 32.05
CA ARG A 1040 -4.27 -15.34 32.09
C ARG A 1040 -5.45 -14.35 31.92
N LYS A 1041 -5.24 -13.13 31.44
CA LYS A 1041 -6.28 -12.13 31.17
C LYS A 1041 -5.90 -11.36 29.90
N SER A 1042 -6.49 -11.74 28.77
CA SER A 1042 -6.25 -11.27 27.38
C SER A 1042 -5.12 -11.96 26.61
N SER A 1043 -5.48 -12.94 25.78
CA SER A 1043 -4.61 -13.53 24.75
C SER A 1043 -4.48 -12.61 23.54
N THR A 1044 -3.90 -11.43 23.70
CA THR A 1044 -3.61 -10.52 22.57
C THR A 1044 -2.23 -10.83 21.99
N PHE A 1045 -2.21 -11.58 20.88
CA PHE A 1045 -1.03 -11.68 20.02
C PHE A 1045 -0.63 -10.27 19.56
N GLN A 1046 0.62 -9.86 19.78
CA GLN A 1046 1.12 -8.60 19.22
C GLN A 1046 1.27 -8.77 17.71
N LEU A 1047 0.40 -8.10 16.94
CA LEU A 1047 0.46 -8.14 15.48
C LEU A 1047 1.78 -7.47 15.01
N PRO A 1048 2.46 -8.01 13.99
CA PRO A 1048 3.64 -7.36 13.42
C PRO A 1048 3.23 -6.14 12.61
N THR A 1049 3.02 -5.01 13.30
CA THR A 1049 2.62 -3.74 12.70
C THR A 1049 3.84 -2.90 12.27
N PRO A 1050 3.98 -2.57 10.98
CA PRO A 1050 5.01 -1.64 10.51
C PRO A 1050 4.75 -0.23 11.03
N ARG A 1051 5.83 0.52 11.29
CA ARG A 1051 5.79 1.90 11.77
C ARG A 1051 6.45 2.84 10.76
N VAL A 1052 5.98 4.09 10.70
CA VAL A 1052 6.54 5.12 9.83
C VAL A 1052 7.09 6.25 10.69
N VAL A 1053 8.27 6.73 10.35
CA VAL A 1053 8.94 7.89 10.98
C VAL A 1053 9.56 8.78 9.89
N GLY A 1054 9.93 10.01 10.25
CA GLY A 1054 10.57 10.97 9.34
C GLY A 1054 9.65 12.10 8.91
N SER A 1055 9.90 12.66 7.72
CA SER A 1055 9.16 13.77 7.12
C SER A 1055 8.66 13.38 5.73
N ARG A 1056 7.80 14.19 5.09
CA ARG A 1056 7.37 13.97 3.70
C ARG A 1056 8.51 13.74 2.70
N SER A 1057 9.66 14.40 2.89
CA SER A 1057 10.83 14.31 2.01
C SER A 1057 11.77 13.15 2.32
N ALA A 1058 11.69 12.57 3.52
CA ALA A 1058 12.60 11.53 3.99
C ALA A 1058 11.88 10.55 4.94
N LEU A 1059 10.98 9.73 4.38
CA LEU A 1059 10.24 8.73 5.14
C LEU A 1059 11.09 7.48 5.39
N THR A 1060 11.06 6.99 6.62
CA THR A 1060 11.59 5.69 7.00
C THR A 1060 10.50 4.77 7.50
N VAL A 1061 10.37 3.59 6.90
CA VAL A 1061 9.44 2.54 7.33
C VAL A 1061 10.20 1.47 8.11
N ILE A 1062 9.82 1.28 9.37
CA ILE A 1062 10.37 0.25 10.25
C ILE A 1062 9.51 -1.00 10.08
N LEU A 1063 10.11 -2.05 9.50
CA LEU A 1063 9.48 -3.33 9.21
C LEU A 1063 9.80 -4.34 10.32
N PRO A 1064 8.79 -4.84 11.07
CA PRO A 1064 8.99 -5.93 11.99
C PRO A 1064 9.27 -7.23 11.23
N VAL A 1065 10.29 -7.99 11.64
CA VAL A 1065 10.66 -9.27 11.02
C VAL A 1065 10.69 -10.42 12.01
N PRO A 1066 10.35 -11.66 11.60
CA PRO A 1066 10.45 -12.83 12.45
C PRO A 1066 11.89 -13.12 12.88
N ASP A 1067 12.06 -13.74 14.05
CA ASP A 1067 13.36 -14.17 14.58
C ASP A 1067 14.16 -15.01 13.56
N ALA A 1068 13.50 -15.95 12.87
CA ALA A 1068 14.14 -16.81 11.87
C ALA A 1068 14.78 -16.04 10.71
N ILE A 1069 14.18 -14.91 10.29
CA ILE A 1069 14.77 -14.03 9.27
C ILE A 1069 15.89 -13.20 9.89
N TYR A 1070 15.63 -12.61 11.06
CA TYR A 1070 16.58 -11.73 11.71
C TYR A 1070 17.91 -12.44 12.01
N SER A 1071 17.87 -13.72 12.38
CA SER A 1071 19.05 -14.57 12.61
C SER A 1071 19.85 -14.91 11.35
N LEU A 1072 19.25 -14.80 10.15
CA LEU A 1072 19.92 -15.08 8.87
C LEU A 1072 20.52 -13.81 8.25
N LEU A 1073 20.24 -12.63 8.80
CA LEU A 1073 20.85 -11.40 8.32
C LEU A 1073 22.33 -11.39 8.69
N PRO A 1074 23.23 -10.94 7.80
CA PRO A 1074 24.65 -10.81 8.10
C PRO A 1074 24.85 -9.68 9.13
N LEU A 1075 24.85 -10.03 10.41
CA LEU A 1075 25.10 -9.11 11.51
C LEU A 1075 26.62 -8.94 11.68
N VAL A 1076 27.16 -7.77 11.31
CA VAL A 1076 28.54 -7.42 11.65
C VAL A 1076 28.63 -7.26 13.17
N PRO A 1077 29.45 -8.03 13.90
CA PRO A 1077 29.46 -8.02 15.38
C PRO A 1077 29.90 -6.69 16.02
N SER A 1078 30.45 -5.76 15.24
CA SER A 1078 31.21 -4.60 15.75
C SER A 1078 30.41 -3.29 15.84
N SER A 1079 29.18 -3.23 15.32
CA SER A 1079 28.31 -2.07 15.45
C SER A 1079 26.84 -2.49 15.45
N ARG A 1080 26.02 -1.87 16.29
CA ARG A 1080 24.55 -2.02 16.29
C ARG A 1080 23.94 -1.38 15.03
N GLN A 1081 24.39 -1.75 13.83
CA GLN A 1081 23.96 -1.14 12.59
C GLN A 1081 22.57 -1.69 12.23
N THR A 1082 21.57 -0.81 12.29
CA THR A 1082 20.22 -1.10 11.79
C THR A 1082 20.30 -1.32 10.29
N LEU A 1083 19.92 -2.50 9.81
CA LEU A 1083 19.91 -2.79 8.37
C LEU A 1083 18.86 -1.92 7.69
N SER A 1084 19.31 -1.03 6.79
CA SER A 1084 18.47 -0.15 5.97
C SER A 1084 18.61 -0.47 4.49
N PHE A 1085 17.53 -0.38 3.73
CA PHE A 1085 17.53 -0.54 2.28
C PHE A 1085 16.47 0.35 1.61
N ASN A 1086 16.65 0.63 0.33
CA ASN A 1086 15.63 1.26 -0.53
C ASN A 1086 15.12 0.22 -1.54
N VAL A 1087 13.98 0.49 -2.17
CA VAL A 1087 13.47 -0.35 -3.26
C VAL A 1087 13.80 0.25 -4.61
N THR A 1088 13.88 -0.57 -5.64
CA THR A 1088 13.94 -0.11 -7.04
C THR A 1088 12.58 -0.37 -7.70
N PRO A 1089 11.69 0.64 -7.81
CA PRO A 1089 10.41 0.49 -8.47
C PRO A 1089 10.53 0.63 -9.99
N VAL A 1090 9.85 -0.25 -10.73
CA VAL A 1090 9.65 -0.15 -12.18
C VAL A 1090 8.16 -0.30 -12.50
N PHE A 1091 7.66 0.54 -13.39
CA PHE A 1091 6.27 0.59 -13.81
C PHE A 1091 6.15 0.36 -15.32
N PHE A 1092 5.64 -0.81 -15.70
CA PHE A 1092 5.31 -1.10 -17.10
C PHE A 1092 3.80 -1.03 -17.29
N ASN A 1093 3.35 -0.16 -18.20
CA ASN A 1093 1.93 0.02 -18.47
C ASN A 1093 1.57 -0.28 -19.93
N VAL A 1094 0.55 -1.11 -20.12
CA VAL A 1094 -0.08 -1.35 -21.43
C VAL A 1094 -1.60 -1.32 -21.21
N GLY A 1095 -2.28 -0.35 -21.82
CA GLY A 1095 -3.74 -0.23 -21.69
C GLY A 1095 -4.50 -1.41 -22.29
N ILE A 1096 -5.32 -2.08 -21.48
CA ILE A 1096 -6.12 -3.24 -21.92
C ILE A 1096 -7.62 -2.92 -21.81
N ASN A 1097 -8.13 -2.12 -22.74
CA ASN A 1097 -9.57 -1.82 -22.91
C ASN A 1097 -9.82 -1.21 -24.31
N GLU A 1098 -11.07 -0.85 -24.60
CA GLU A 1098 -11.48 -0.16 -25.82
C GLU A 1098 -10.83 1.22 -25.98
N MET A 1099 -10.67 1.96 -24.87
CA MET A 1099 -10.06 3.29 -24.86
C MET A 1099 -8.58 3.26 -25.21
N ALA A 1100 -7.87 2.18 -24.89
CA ALA A 1100 -6.49 1.97 -25.31
C ALA A 1100 -6.37 1.74 -26.81
N SER A 1101 -7.28 0.97 -27.42
CA SER A 1101 -7.33 0.84 -28.88
C SER A 1101 -7.61 2.17 -29.56
N LEU A 1102 -8.48 2.99 -28.96
CA LEU A 1102 -8.73 4.34 -29.45
C LEU A 1102 -7.47 5.22 -29.33
N ALA A 1103 -6.78 5.18 -28.18
CA ALA A 1103 -5.55 5.92 -27.93
C ALA A 1103 -4.46 5.64 -28.99
N GLU A 1104 -4.29 4.35 -29.32
CA GLU A 1104 -3.35 3.86 -30.33
C GLU A 1104 -3.74 4.34 -31.73
N SER A 1105 -5.04 4.24 -32.08
CA SER A 1105 -5.54 4.72 -33.37
C SER A 1105 -5.33 6.23 -33.58
N LEU A 1106 -5.32 7.00 -32.49
CA LEU A 1106 -5.06 8.43 -32.48
C LEU A 1106 -3.56 8.78 -32.33
N GLY A 1107 -2.67 7.80 -32.14
CA GLY A 1107 -1.23 8.02 -31.95
C GLY A 1107 -0.86 8.75 -30.66
N THR A 1108 -1.73 8.68 -29.63
CA THR A 1108 -1.59 9.43 -28.37
C THR A 1108 -0.76 8.72 -27.30
N THR A 1109 -0.36 7.47 -27.54
CA THR A 1109 0.33 6.58 -26.59
C THR A 1109 1.82 6.87 -26.38
N LYS A 1110 2.41 7.83 -27.12
CA LYS A 1110 3.84 8.16 -27.05
C LYS A 1110 4.38 8.39 -25.62
N PRO A 1111 3.67 9.08 -24.70
CA PRO A 1111 4.15 9.25 -23.33
C PRO A 1111 4.19 7.93 -22.53
N GLN A 1112 3.23 7.04 -22.77
CA GLN A 1112 3.22 5.68 -22.19
C GLN A 1112 4.41 4.86 -22.71
N GLU A 1113 4.65 4.90 -24.03
CA GLU A 1113 5.79 4.21 -24.66
C GLU A 1113 7.13 4.72 -24.12
N LYS A 1114 7.30 6.05 -24.02
CA LYS A 1114 8.48 6.67 -23.42
C LYS A 1114 8.66 6.23 -21.96
N SER A 1115 7.59 6.24 -21.17
CA SER A 1115 7.65 5.79 -19.77
C SER A 1115 8.05 4.32 -19.66
N ASN A 1116 7.57 3.43 -20.55
CA ASN A 1116 8.01 2.03 -20.58
C ASN A 1116 9.50 1.91 -20.94
N MET A 1117 10.03 2.77 -21.82
CA MET A 1117 11.46 2.84 -22.14
C MET A 1117 12.29 3.26 -20.93
N ASP A 1118 11.90 4.34 -20.26
CA ASP A 1118 12.59 4.84 -19.07
C ASP A 1118 12.61 3.77 -17.96
N ASN A 1119 11.52 3.01 -17.80
CA ASN A 1119 11.44 1.90 -16.85
C ASN A 1119 12.26 0.67 -17.27
N PHE A 1120 12.42 0.42 -18.57
CA PHE A 1120 13.34 -0.59 -19.07
C PHE A 1120 14.79 -0.23 -18.73
N ASP A 1121 15.20 1.02 -18.94
CA ASP A 1121 16.57 1.46 -18.64
C ASP A 1121 16.89 1.30 -17.16
N ARG A 1122 15.95 1.67 -16.28
CA ARG A 1122 16.06 1.45 -14.83
C ARG A 1122 16.15 -0.03 -14.46
N LEU A 1123 15.30 -0.87 -15.08
CA LEU A 1123 15.34 -2.32 -14.87
C LEU A 1123 16.68 -2.92 -15.33
N ASN A 1124 17.21 -2.44 -16.45
CA ASN A 1124 18.49 -2.88 -16.99
C ASN A 1124 19.67 -2.48 -16.10
N GLU A 1125 19.64 -1.26 -15.54
CA GLU A 1125 20.63 -0.84 -14.55
C GLU A 1125 20.60 -1.75 -13.31
N TYR A 1126 19.41 -2.05 -12.78
CA TYR A 1126 19.24 -2.99 -11.69
C TYR A 1126 19.78 -4.39 -12.06
N TYR A 1127 19.44 -4.91 -13.24
CA TYR A 1127 19.93 -6.19 -13.75
C TYR A 1127 21.47 -6.26 -13.81
N LEU A 1128 22.13 -5.21 -14.28
CA LEU A 1128 23.60 -5.14 -14.33
C LEU A 1128 24.23 -5.19 -12.94
N ARG A 1129 23.60 -4.58 -11.92
CA ARG A 1129 24.03 -4.68 -10.53
C ARG A 1129 23.73 -6.06 -9.93
N PHE A 1130 22.56 -6.61 -10.20
CA PHE A 1130 22.14 -7.96 -9.79
C PHE A 1130 23.09 -9.03 -10.33
N LYS A 1131 23.50 -8.94 -11.60
CA LYS A 1131 24.43 -9.89 -12.24
C LYS A 1131 25.77 -9.97 -11.49
N LYS A 1132 26.23 -8.89 -10.86
CA LYS A 1132 27.48 -8.87 -10.08
C LYS A 1132 27.41 -9.71 -8.80
N LEU A 1133 26.21 -10.05 -8.31
CA LEU A 1133 26.04 -10.91 -7.14
C LEU A 1133 26.24 -12.41 -7.44
N ASN A 1134 26.34 -12.81 -8.73
CA ASN A 1134 26.53 -14.20 -9.16
C ASN A 1134 25.50 -15.19 -8.55
N LEU A 1135 24.27 -14.73 -8.33
CA LEU A 1135 23.18 -15.57 -7.82
C LEU A 1135 22.67 -16.53 -8.91
N PRO A 1136 22.30 -17.77 -8.56
CA PRO A 1136 21.69 -18.69 -9.51
C PRO A 1136 20.29 -18.21 -9.87
N THR A 1137 20.13 -17.79 -11.13
CA THR A 1137 18.88 -17.32 -11.73
C THR A 1137 18.04 -18.45 -12.33
N GLU A 1138 18.65 -19.61 -12.57
CA GLU A 1138 18.01 -20.80 -13.14
C GLU A 1138 17.72 -21.85 -12.06
N PRO A 1139 16.58 -22.57 -12.12
CA PRO A 1139 16.26 -23.62 -11.16
C PRO A 1139 17.22 -24.81 -11.31
N ALA A 1140 17.78 -25.30 -10.19
CA ALA A 1140 18.82 -26.33 -10.13
C ALA A 1140 18.44 -27.74 -10.66
N SER A 1141 17.18 -27.99 -11.02
CA SER A 1141 16.73 -29.30 -11.53
C SER A 1141 16.84 -29.38 -13.05
N THR A 1142 18.07 -29.39 -13.57
CA THR A 1142 18.36 -29.43 -15.02
C THR A 1142 19.11 -30.69 -15.45
N ARG A 1143 18.71 -31.88 -14.97
CA ARG A 1143 19.02 -33.13 -15.72
C ARG A 1143 18.05 -33.39 -16.88
N PHE A 1144 16.90 -32.71 -16.91
CA PHE A 1144 15.88 -32.81 -17.97
C PHE A 1144 15.66 -31.51 -18.77
N ALA A 1145 16.43 -30.45 -18.48
CA ALA A 1145 16.23 -29.13 -19.07
C ALA A 1145 16.68 -28.99 -20.54
N ALA A 1146 17.25 -30.03 -21.13
CA ALA A 1146 17.46 -30.07 -22.59
C ALA A 1146 16.13 -30.08 -23.38
N ARG A 1147 14.97 -30.11 -22.71
CA ARG A 1147 13.63 -30.12 -23.34
C ARG A 1147 12.64 -29.09 -22.77
N SER A 1148 13.09 -28.02 -22.11
CA SER A 1148 12.21 -26.85 -21.93
C SER A 1148 12.08 -26.12 -23.27
N ILE A 1149 10.86 -25.99 -23.79
CA ILE A 1149 10.55 -25.43 -25.12
C ILE A 1149 10.93 -23.93 -25.21
N LEU A 1150 11.24 -23.25 -24.10
CA LEU A 1150 11.60 -21.81 -24.06
C LEU A 1150 12.75 -21.52 -23.08
N GLY A 1151 13.90 -22.21 -23.24
CA GLY A 1151 15.11 -22.03 -22.43
C GLY A 1151 15.83 -20.68 -22.58
N HIS A 1152 15.11 -19.57 -22.44
CA HIS A 1152 15.69 -18.22 -22.47
C HIS A 1152 16.42 -17.94 -21.16
N THR A 1153 17.67 -17.51 -21.28
CA THR A 1153 18.43 -16.99 -20.14
C THR A 1153 17.85 -15.64 -19.70
N LEU A 1154 18.14 -15.21 -18.47
CA LEU A 1154 17.76 -13.86 -18.00
C LEU A 1154 18.30 -12.75 -18.94
N SER A 1155 19.47 -12.97 -19.54
CA SER A 1155 20.06 -12.01 -20.50
C SER A 1155 19.26 -11.95 -21.81
N ASP A 1156 18.77 -13.08 -22.30
CA ASP A 1156 17.94 -13.13 -23.51
C ASP A 1156 16.61 -12.43 -23.26
N MET A 1157 16.00 -12.64 -22.08
CA MET A 1157 14.76 -11.95 -21.71
C MET A 1157 14.94 -10.43 -21.65
N MET A 1158 16.06 -9.94 -21.10
CA MET A 1158 16.35 -8.51 -21.07
C MET A 1158 16.51 -7.93 -22.47
N THR A 1159 17.17 -8.66 -23.38
CA THR A 1159 17.28 -8.26 -24.80
C THR A 1159 15.92 -8.25 -25.48
N ASN A 1160 15.10 -9.28 -25.27
CA ASN A 1160 13.75 -9.35 -25.84
C ASN A 1160 12.86 -8.23 -25.31
N LEU A 1161 12.93 -7.93 -24.02
CA LEU A 1161 12.16 -6.82 -23.43
C LEU A 1161 12.57 -5.48 -24.04
N LYS A 1162 13.88 -5.26 -24.27
CA LYS A 1162 14.38 -4.07 -24.97
C LYS A 1162 13.74 -3.93 -26.34
N THR A 1163 13.73 -5.01 -27.11
CA THR A 1163 13.12 -5.05 -28.44
C THR A 1163 11.62 -4.76 -28.36
N CYS A 1164 10.87 -5.44 -27.49
CA CYS A 1164 9.42 -5.25 -27.34
C CYS A 1164 9.03 -3.81 -26.97
N VAL A 1165 9.83 -3.12 -26.15
CA VAL A 1165 9.57 -1.73 -25.75
C VAL A 1165 9.92 -0.73 -26.86
N GLN A 1166 10.80 -1.10 -27.79
CA GLN A 1166 11.16 -0.29 -28.98
C GLN A 1166 10.21 -0.52 -30.16
N GLU A 1167 9.61 -1.71 -30.23
CA GLU A 1167 8.69 -2.10 -31.29
C GLU A 1167 7.33 -1.39 -31.16
N LYS A 1168 6.80 -0.97 -32.32
CA LYS A 1168 5.47 -0.34 -32.42
C LYS A 1168 4.39 -1.40 -32.63
N VAL A 1169 4.17 -2.24 -31.62
CA VAL A 1169 3.12 -3.26 -31.62
C VAL A 1169 1.92 -2.77 -30.81
N ASN A 1170 0.73 -2.81 -31.40
CA ASN A 1170 -0.51 -2.45 -30.71
C ASN A 1170 -0.75 -3.38 -29.53
N LYS A 1171 -1.03 -2.79 -28.36
CA LYS A 1171 -1.23 -3.49 -27.08
C LYS A 1171 -0.17 -4.57 -26.87
N ASN A 1172 1.11 -4.19 -26.94
CA ASN A 1172 2.22 -5.13 -26.76
C ASN A 1172 2.26 -5.70 -25.33
N VAL A 1173 1.43 -6.71 -25.06
CA VAL A 1173 1.32 -7.38 -23.76
C VAL A 1173 2.54 -8.22 -23.43
N GLU A 1174 3.44 -8.48 -24.38
CA GLU A 1174 4.69 -9.18 -24.14
C GLU A 1174 5.61 -8.39 -23.21
N ILE A 1175 5.55 -7.05 -23.24
CA ILE A 1175 6.26 -6.17 -22.29
C ILE A 1175 5.90 -6.55 -20.85
N LEU A 1176 4.60 -6.76 -20.57
CA LEU A 1176 4.12 -7.13 -19.24
C LEU A 1176 4.56 -8.55 -18.87
N GLN A 1177 4.47 -9.49 -19.82
CA GLN A 1177 4.86 -10.88 -19.59
C GLN A 1177 6.36 -11.03 -19.32
N LEU A 1178 7.21 -10.41 -20.13
CA LEU A 1178 8.66 -10.43 -19.99
C LEU A 1178 9.12 -9.73 -18.71
N SER A 1179 8.62 -8.52 -18.43
CA SER A 1179 8.95 -7.81 -17.20
C SER A 1179 8.56 -8.60 -15.94
N SER A 1180 7.41 -9.30 -15.97
CA SER A 1180 6.99 -10.19 -14.87
C SER A 1180 7.99 -11.35 -14.65
N GLN A 1181 8.41 -12.01 -15.73
CA GLN A 1181 9.34 -13.15 -15.69
C GLN A 1181 10.72 -12.73 -15.21
N ILE A 1182 11.24 -11.62 -15.76
CA ILE A 1182 12.52 -11.01 -15.37
C ILE A 1182 12.50 -10.67 -13.87
N CYS A 1183 11.43 -10.03 -13.39
CA CYS A 1183 11.29 -9.67 -11.99
C CYS A 1183 11.32 -10.92 -11.08
N ARG A 1184 10.61 -12.00 -11.44
CA ARG A 1184 10.62 -13.26 -10.67
C ARG A 1184 11.99 -13.94 -10.67
N ARG A 1185 12.69 -13.98 -11.82
CA ARG A 1185 14.06 -14.52 -11.94
C ARG A 1185 15.06 -13.75 -11.07
N MET A 1186 14.83 -12.45 -10.85
CA MET A 1186 15.62 -11.60 -9.94
C MET A 1186 15.09 -11.54 -8.50
N ARG A 1187 14.17 -12.44 -8.11
CA ARG A 1187 13.55 -12.51 -6.76
C ARG A 1187 12.82 -11.22 -6.32
N GLY A 1188 12.35 -10.42 -7.28
CA GLY A 1188 11.61 -9.18 -7.02
C GLY A 1188 10.17 -9.39 -6.58
N LEU A 1189 9.50 -8.28 -6.25
CA LEU A 1189 8.09 -8.24 -5.84
C LEU A 1189 7.18 -7.86 -7.02
N ARG A 1190 6.05 -8.55 -7.15
CA ARG A 1190 5.10 -8.38 -8.26
C ARG A 1190 3.79 -7.72 -7.82
N PHE A 1191 3.42 -6.68 -8.55
CA PHE A 1191 2.19 -5.91 -8.33
C PHE A 1191 1.42 -5.79 -9.65
N THR A 1192 0.10 -5.98 -9.61
CA THR A 1192 -0.76 -5.86 -10.79
C THR A 1192 -1.90 -4.89 -10.52
N SER A 1193 -2.03 -3.87 -11.37
CA SER A 1193 -2.97 -2.78 -11.19
C SER A 1193 -3.75 -2.42 -12.46
N CYS A 1194 -5.00 -2.04 -12.26
CA CYS A 1194 -5.86 -1.39 -13.24
C CYS A 1194 -6.80 -0.42 -12.50
N LYS A 1195 -7.74 0.22 -13.18
CA LYS A 1195 -8.64 1.22 -12.57
C LYS A 1195 -9.26 0.79 -11.23
N SER A 1196 -9.70 -0.46 -11.10
CA SER A 1196 -10.38 -0.97 -9.89
C SER A 1196 -9.81 -2.28 -9.35
N ALA A 1197 -8.77 -2.82 -10.00
CA ALA A 1197 -8.20 -4.14 -9.76
C ALA A 1197 -9.19 -5.30 -9.65
N LYS A 1198 -10.33 -5.20 -10.36
CA LYS A 1198 -11.33 -6.25 -10.45
C LYS A 1198 -11.18 -7.05 -11.74
N ASP A 1199 -11.69 -6.55 -12.87
CA ASP A 1199 -11.87 -7.36 -14.08
C ASP A 1199 -10.57 -7.57 -14.87
N ARG A 1200 -9.95 -6.50 -15.38
CA ARG A 1200 -8.70 -6.57 -16.18
C ARG A 1200 -7.54 -7.21 -15.43
N THR A 1201 -7.43 -6.88 -14.15
CA THR A 1201 -6.42 -7.44 -13.25
C THR A 1201 -6.60 -8.94 -13.05
N SER A 1202 -7.84 -9.43 -13.02
CA SER A 1202 -8.11 -10.88 -12.98
C SER A 1202 -7.63 -11.57 -14.25
N MET A 1203 -7.80 -10.93 -15.41
CA MET A 1203 -7.33 -11.49 -16.68
C MET A 1203 -5.80 -11.59 -16.70
N SER A 1204 -5.08 -10.57 -16.20
CA SER A 1204 -3.62 -10.61 -16.14
C SER A 1204 -3.09 -11.62 -15.13
N ILE A 1205 -3.58 -11.61 -13.89
CA ILE A 1205 -3.12 -12.51 -12.82
C ILE A 1205 -3.27 -13.98 -13.22
N THR A 1206 -4.44 -14.35 -13.75
CA THR A 1206 -4.68 -15.74 -14.18
C THR A 1206 -3.79 -16.14 -15.36
N LEU A 1207 -3.47 -15.20 -16.25
CA LEU A 1207 -2.54 -15.44 -17.35
C LEU A 1207 -1.10 -15.62 -16.84
N GLU A 1208 -0.66 -14.80 -15.89
CA GLU A 1208 0.66 -14.93 -15.24
C GLU A 1208 0.78 -16.28 -14.51
N GLN A 1209 -0.26 -16.69 -13.78
CA GLN A 1209 -0.33 -18.00 -13.12
C GLN A 1209 -0.19 -19.17 -14.11
N VAL A 1210 -0.98 -19.20 -15.19
CA VAL A 1210 -0.92 -20.29 -16.18
C VAL A 1210 0.40 -20.27 -16.97
N ASN A 1211 0.97 -19.09 -17.23
CA ASN A 1211 2.30 -18.98 -17.82
C ASN A 1211 3.39 -19.61 -16.93
N ILE A 1212 3.29 -19.45 -15.60
CA ILE A 1212 4.18 -20.14 -14.65
C ILE A 1212 3.97 -21.66 -14.72
N LEU A 1213 2.72 -22.14 -14.75
CA LEU A 1213 2.45 -23.58 -14.87
C LEU A 1213 3.05 -24.17 -16.15
N SER A 1214 2.92 -23.48 -17.28
CA SER A 1214 3.48 -23.88 -18.57
C SER A 1214 5.01 -23.88 -18.55
N SER A 1215 5.62 -22.73 -18.23
CA SER A 1215 7.07 -22.54 -18.33
C SER A 1215 7.88 -23.24 -17.23
N GLU A 1216 7.34 -23.35 -16.02
CA GLU A 1216 8.10 -23.81 -14.85
C GLU A 1216 7.69 -25.20 -14.35
N TYR A 1217 6.47 -25.65 -14.66
CA TYR A 1217 5.90 -26.92 -14.18
C TYR A 1217 5.42 -27.84 -15.30
N HIS A 1218 5.74 -27.52 -16.56
CA HIS A 1218 5.45 -28.37 -17.72
C HIS A 1218 3.97 -28.74 -17.84
N LEU A 1219 3.06 -27.77 -17.63
CA LEU A 1219 1.65 -27.93 -17.98
C LEU A 1219 1.53 -28.42 -19.42
N ALA A 1220 0.71 -29.44 -19.65
CA ALA A 1220 0.52 -29.98 -20.99
C ALA A 1220 -0.07 -28.91 -21.93
N GLU A 1221 0.47 -28.81 -23.16
CA GLU A 1221 0.12 -27.73 -24.09
C GLU A 1221 -1.40 -27.67 -24.40
N HIS A 1222 -2.03 -28.84 -24.58
CA HIS A 1222 -3.47 -28.95 -24.81
C HIS A 1222 -4.34 -28.54 -23.60
N GLU A 1223 -3.75 -28.44 -22.40
CA GLU A 1223 -4.44 -27.99 -21.19
C GLU A 1223 -4.31 -26.49 -20.93
N TYR A 1224 -3.38 -25.78 -21.58
CA TYR A 1224 -3.09 -24.37 -21.31
C TYR A 1224 -4.37 -23.49 -21.29
N MET A 1225 -5.17 -23.56 -22.35
CA MET A 1225 -6.41 -22.78 -22.44
C MET A 1225 -7.47 -23.27 -21.45
N ARG A 1226 -7.57 -24.59 -21.21
CA ARG A 1226 -8.52 -25.17 -20.26
C ARG A 1226 -8.22 -24.72 -18.82
N ALA A 1227 -6.94 -24.69 -18.44
CA ALA A 1227 -6.49 -24.21 -17.14
C ALA A 1227 -6.78 -22.72 -16.98
N LEU A 1228 -6.48 -21.90 -18.00
CA LEU A 1228 -6.74 -20.47 -18.00
C LEU A 1228 -8.24 -20.16 -17.86
N ASP A 1229 -9.08 -20.84 -18.62
CA ASP A 1229 -10.52 -20.64 -18.55
C ASP A 1229 -11.09 -21.11 -17.20
N CYS A 1230 -10.62 -22.24 -16.68
CA CYS A 1230 -11.03 -22.80 -15.38
C CYS A 1230 -10.68 -21.86 -14.21
N MET A 1231 -9.43 -21.37 -14.14
CA MET A 1231 -9.01 -20.42 -13.11
C MET A 1231 -9.77 -19.09 -13.22
N ARG A 1232 -10.22 -18.70 -14.41
CA ARG A 1232 -11.07 -17.51 -14.59
C ARG A 1232 -12.54 -17.74 -14.25
N SER A 1233 -13.08 -18.94 -14.43
CA SER A 1233 -14.51 -19.22 -14.23
C SER A 1233 -14.85 -19.65 -12.80
N GLU A 1234 -13.96 -20.40 -12.16
CA GLU A 1234 -14.18 -20.98 -10.81
C GLU A 1234 -13.10 -20.54 -9.79
N GLY A 1235 -12.10 -19.76 -10.19
CA GLY A 1235 -10.99 -19.37 -9.32
C GLY A 1235 -11.23 -18.19 -8.41
N CYS A 1236 -10.21 -17.86 -7.61
CA CYS A 1236 -10.30 -16.88 -6.53
C CYS A 1236 -10.74 -15.48 -7.00
N ARG A 1237 -10.40 -15.13 -8.24
CA ARG A 1237 -10.74 -13.84 -8.84
C ARG A 1237 -12.24 -13.66 -9.13
N ARG A 1238 -13.02 -14.75 -9.16
CA ARG A 1238 -14.49 -14.72 -9.19
C ARG A 1238 -15.10 -14.37 -7.85
N GLU A 1239 -14.41 -14.73 -6.77
CA GLU A 1239 -14.80 -14.27 -5.44
C GLU A 1239 -14.54 -12.77 -5.29
N ASN A 1240 -13.49 -12.24 -5.93
CA ASN A 1240 -13.22 -10.80 -5.93
C ASN A 1240 -14.37 -9.98 -6.54
N THR A 1241 -14.99 -10.45 -7.65
CA THR A 1241 -16.14 -9.75 -8.24
C THR A 1241 -17.33 -9.75 -7.28
N TRP A 1242 -17.61 -10.89 -6.63
CA TRP A 1242 -18.67 -10.97 -5.62
C TRP A 1242 -18.41 -10.05 -4.41
N LYS A 1243 -17.20 -10.08 -3.84
CA LYS A 1243 -16.83 -9.20 -2.72
C LYS A 1243 -16.91 -7.70 -3.06
N ASN A 1244 -16.87 -7.33 -4.34
CA ASN A 1244 -16.91 -5.95 -4.80
C ASN A 1244 -18.30 -5.47 -5.23
N ILE A 1245 -19.09 -6.31 -5.90
CA ILE A 1245 -20.38 -5.93 -6.52
C ILE A 1245 -21.52 -6.90 -6.21
N GLY A 1246 -21.33 -7.87 -5.32
CA GLY A 1246 -22.35 -8.87 -4.94
C GLY A 1246 -22.65 -9.93 -6.02
N VAL A 1247 -22.04 -9.83 -7.20
CA VAL A 1247 -22.27 -10.74 -8.32
C VAL A 1247 -20.95 -11.33 -8.75
N ARG A 1248 -20.91 -12.66 -8.94
CA ARG A 1248 -19.70 -13.34 -9.39
C ARG A 1248 -19.29 -12.95 -10.80
N LYS A 1249 -19.98 -12.10 -11.58
CA LYS A 1249 -19.67 -11.82 -13.00
C LYS A 1249 -18.60 -10.72 -13.22
N TYR A 1250 -17.78 -10.87 -14.27
CA TYR A 1250 -16.90 -9.81 -14.75
C TYR A 1250 -17.70 -8.75 -15.51
N ALA A 1251 -17.40 -7.48 -15.28
CA ALA A 1251 -18.13 -6.35 -15.85
C ALA A 1251 -17.63 -5.96 -17.24
N PHE A 1252 -17.64 -6.91 -18.19
CA PHE A 1252 -17.35 -6.66 -19.61
C PHE A 1252 -18.61 -6.86 -20.44
N ASN A 1253 -18.87 -5.95 -21.38
CA ASN A 1253 -19.87 -6.16 -22.43
C ASN A 1253 -19.26 -6.85 -23.66
N SER A 1254 -20.12 -7.38 -24.55
CA SER A 1254 -19.68 -8.15 -25.72
C SER A 1254 -18.77 -7.35 -26.67
N LEU A 1255 -19.00 -6.04 -26.82
CA LEU A 1255 -18.18 -5.18 -27.66
C LEU A 1255 -16.80 -4.93 -27.04
N GLN A 1256 -16.73 -4.69 -25.73
CA GLN A 1256 -15.48 -4.50 -24.99
C GLN A 1256 -14.55 -5.71 -25.14
N ILE A 1257 -15.10 -6.93 -25.12
CA ILE A 1257 -14.32 -8.17 -25.24
C ILE A 1257 -13.62 -8.27 -26.60
N LEU A 1258 -14.22 -7.75 -27.67
CA LEU A 1258 -13.59 -7.73 -28.99
C LEU A 1258 -12.32 -6.88 -29.00
N THR A 1259 -12.24 -5.86 -28.14
CA THR A 1259 -11.07 -4.99 -28.01
C THR A 1259 -9.96 -5.57 -27.11
N LEU A 1260 -10.24 -6.64 -26.36
CA LEU A 1260 -9.25 -7.30 -25.51
C LEU A 1260 -8.37 -8.25 -26.35
N PRO A 1261 -7.05 -8.31 -26.08
CA PRO A 1261 -6.19 -9.36 -26.63
C PRO A 1261 -6.75 -10.74 -26.32
N ARG A 1262 -6.57 -11.71 -27.23
CA ARG A 1262 -7.20 -13.04 -27.15
C ARG A 1262 -7.00 -13.72 -25.78
N LEU A 1263 -5.77 -13.71 -25.27
CA LEU A 1263 -5.44 -14.32 -23.98
C LEU A 1263 -5.99 -13.56 -22.76
N TYR A 1264 -6.47 -12.33 -22.93
CA TYR A 1264 -7.09 -11.51 -21.88
C TYR A 1264 -8.62 -11.56 -21.89
N ARG A 1265 -9.23 -12.37 -22.76
CA ARG A 1265 -10.70 -12.49 -22.82
C ARG A 1265 -11.23 -13.40 -21.71
N PRO A 1266 -12.30 -13.00 -21.00
CA PRO A 1266 -12.95 -13.86 -20.03
C PRO A 1266 -13.71 -15.01 -20.72
N PRO A 1267 -13.86 -16.18 -20.08
CA PRO A 1267 -14.64 -17.28 -20.63
C PRO A 1267 -16.13 -16.93 -20.78
N THR A 1268 -16.80 -17.52 -21.78
CA THR A 1268 -18.23 -17.30 -22.01
C THR A 1268 -19.09 -17.64 -20.79
N GLY A 1269 -20.08 -16.80 -20.47
CA GLY A 1269 -20.95 -16.96 -19.30
C GLY A 1269 -20.37 -16.39 -18.00
N THR A 1270 -19.09 -15.99 -17.98
CA THR A 1270 -18.47 -15.38 -16.81
C THR A 1270 -18.59 -13.84 -16.80
N TYR A 1271 -18.96 -13.21 -17.90
CA TYR A 1271 -19.06 -11.76 -18.02
C TYR A 1271 -20.49 -11.29 -18.38
N GLY A 1272 -20.77 -10.01 -18.20
CA GLY A 1272 -22.00 -9.34 -18.64
C GLY A 1272 -22.19 -7.98 -17.99
N SER A 1273 -23.22 -7.24 -18.40
CA SER A 1273 -23.61 -6.00 -17.71
C SER A 1273 -24.15 -6.36 -16.33
N ALA A 1274 -23.35 -6.16 -15.29
CA ALA A 1274 -23.91 -5.97 -13.96
C ALA A 1274 -24.66 -4.62 -14.02
N GLN A 1275 -25.98 -4.62 -13.84
CA GLN A 1275 -26.64 -3.40 -13.39
C GLN A 1275 -26.07 -3.13 -12.00
N THR A 1276 -25.09 -2.24 -11.93
CA THR A 1276 -24.56 -1.67 -10.70
C THR A 1276 -25.08 -0.27 -10.54
#